data_AF-A0A6A3PD45-F1
#
_entry.id   AF-A0A6A3PD45-F1
#
_cell.length_a   1.000
_cell.length_b   1.000
_cell.length_c   1.000
_cell.angle_alpha   90.00
_cell.angle_beta   90.00
_cell.angle_gamma   90.00
#
_symmetry.space_group_name_H-M   'P 1'
#
loop_
_entity.id
_entity.type
_entity.pdbx_description
1 polymer ?
#
loop_
_entity_poly.entity_id
_entity_poly.type
_entity_poly.pdbx_seq_one_letter_code
_entity_poly.pdbx_strand_id
1 'polypeptide(L)'
;MSSSILLSFSEKLQNAKETSANADYRALSLSTRQLLRVCRRLNAFPEHSLRDLRPLLHDTLLTQFLSSTCSRLVDTLLDECNAPAIMSSVDTLTEADTIREEEGRLCIGDTSYPIQTPTNPELVPQPHYFDIPKHTQCMKAMLQDVVAGQKHMLLIGNQGVGKNKLADRLLQLLQQEREYIQLHRDTTVQTLTLVPTLIDGMIEWEDSPLVRAAKTGRTLIVDEADKAPLEVVCVLKGLIEDGEMLLGNGKRLIDPTKVAIEEWHDEEDIIELHPNFRMWVLANRPGFPFLGNNCFREIGDIFASHAIDNPDEESELSLLTAYAPNVPVDILRRLCRAFAELRELVENGTITYPYSTREAVAVAKHLEQFPNDGVASVLENVLAFDAYDRNMRTQLSEIFLRHGIPLSATGETLVLKMNIAETRDLPDLVPTESWRWDPDQSAKFSAAIKKPQQQLHHSTLNRRQISLDPSTARSFALQHHRLHEFTEQLSSFQVPLKGNRKQQAHAMTVFPDNSVHVLTRRPMCVHSFSDFDGSERVPSILELESEYMQWEPHPVLVNLPDKNEIAVFIPSTGLTIFLNPLGNSDGRADCLTLPDGALDGRLHVDASMLQGKKRSKQNPLTKWFGGGDSGGWRAEADRLNAGLVLRYLQGGSLLQVLDLNSNNFSSLDLAKLSASMRAPLAELLSVQPIGKREWLLRTTDETVVYKLSHETQKNDFTLSVAAIDCRTGIRSSAIDSRHSVFPGRLQDQGDMGSATFMVHPQAFLQVLDGDNSDLTIRSSLREDAHRREVQQAWRSDSFILNAVQSDSGDLVDMEVTYPETQSTKSVVVGSSPPTGNKSDDSRFFSLSTERSYIPRVVDVASVHNGKHTLTLQEDGAIRVWQLDQAELDREAELWKSMYGSVDEFTSTGGFELKLDGSRVGGPSTPKTGLDAPKYGKDDPNNDPHVGGNTWAGGTGGSDTAGLGGSGGPYRLDKGHPVHQVSQEKKDEVSAEARAKAQAMAQEALTDKLREIDMSDLLANLEAVAQERNWLRHQSSGELDDGKLVDGVAGERLVFKRRGVSDSPFQAPAGHQQDQEPKQMLFVMDVSGSMYRFNSQDSRLERMLETSLMIMESFAGFERELDYCIMGHSGDSPEIPFVEFGAPPKDRKERLRVLQKMVAHTQYCRSGDHTVEAVERGVQRVAALEGDDRFVFVVSDANLERYGIEPRYLGRKLNSEPGVQAHALFIASFADEAERIRRELPAGRGHVCLDTSDLPRMFKQIFTAAFGQT
;
A
#
# COMPACT_ATOMS: atom_id res chain seq x y z
N MET A 1 -44.44 7.18 12.85
CA MET A 1 -43.80 6.13 12.02
C MET A 1 -42.38 5.85 12.48
N SER A 2 -41.51 6.85 12.67
CA SER A 2 -40.13 6.64 13.15
C SER A 2 -40.05 5.92 14.51
N SER A 3 -40.87 6.29 15.51
CA SER A 3 -40.85 5.65 16.84
C SER A 3 -41.30 4.18 16.83
N SER A 4 -42.20 3.77 15.92
CA SER A 4 -42.63 2.37 15.82
C SER A 4 -41.56 1.49 15.17
N ILE A 5 -40.81 2.03 14.19
CA ILE A 5 -39.66 1.35 13.59
C ILE A 5 -38.56 1.19 14.65
N LEU A 6 -38.28 2.23 15.43
CA LEU A 6 -37.27 2.20 16.49
C LEU A 6 -37.55 1.13 17.56
N LEU A 7 -38.80 1.02 18.02
CA LEU A 7 -39.20 -0.01 18.99
C LEU A 7 -39.07 -1.42 18.40
N SER A 8 -39.54 -1.62 17.16
CA SER A 8 -39.40 -2.90 16.45
C SER A 8 -37.93 -3.28 16.27
N PHE A 9 -37.07 -2.33 15.90
CA PHE A 9 -35.64 -2.53 15.78
C PHE A 9 -35.01 -2.95 17.12
N SER A 10 -35.37 -2.29 18.22
CA SER A 10 -34.88 -2.62 19.56
C SER A 10 -35.23 -4.05 19.97
N GLU A 11 -36.47 -4.49 19.73
CA GLU A 11 -36.91 -5.86 20.04
C GLU A 11 -36.15 -6.89 19.20
N LYS A 12 -35.98 -6.63 17.90
CA LYS A 12 -35.24 -7.54 17.01
C LYS A 12 -33.75 -7.60 17.33
N LEU A 13 -33.14 -6.47 17.67
CA LEU A 13 -31.74 -6.43 18.10
C LEU A 13 -31.54 -7.27 19.36
N GLN A 14 -32.45 -7.16 20.33
CA GLN A 14 -32.39 -7.98 21.55
C GLN A 14 -32.53 -9.48 21.24
N ASN A 15 -33.48 -9.86 20.38
CA ASN A 15 -33.66 -11.24 19.94
C ASN A 15 -32.40 -11.77 19.20
N ALA A 16 -31.79 -10.97 18.32
CA ALA A 16 -30.57 -11.35 17.61
C ALA A 16 -29.39 -11.58 18.56
N LYS A 17 -29.28 -10.78 19.63
CA LYS A 17 -28.25 -10.96 20.67
C LYS A 17 -28.44 -12.24 21.49
N GLU A 18 -29.68 -12.61 21.78
CA GLU A 18 -30.01 -13.80 22.57
C GLU A 18 -29.89 -15.10 21.75
N THR A 19 -30.17 -15.04 20.45
CA THR A 19 -30.19 -16.22 19.57
C THR A 19 -28.87 -16.53 18.87
N SER A 20 -28.00 -15.54 18.64
CA SER A 20 -26.75 -15.77 17.92
C SER A 20 -25.62 -16.30 18.81
N ALA A 21 -24.78 -17.16 18.24
CA ALA A 21 -23.52 -17.60 18.86
C ALA A 21 -22.36 -16.60 18.69
N ASN A 22 -22.56 -15.50 17.95
CA ASN A 22 -21.50 -14.54 17.68
C ASN A 22 -21.29 -13.61 18.89
N ALA A 23 -20.12 -13.69 19.52
CA ALA A 23 -19.80 -12.93 20.72
C ALA A 23 -19.80 -11.41 20.46
N ASP A 24 -19.48 -10.98 19.24
CA ASP A 24 -19.40 -9.57 18.84
C ASP A 24 -20.74 -8.84 18.98
N TYR A 25 -21.86 -9.55 18.75
CA TYR A 25 -23.20 -8.93 18.83
C TYR A 25 -23.55 -8.50 20.25
N ARG A 26 -22.87 -9.04 21.27
CA ARG A 26 -23.07 -8.61 22.66
C ARG A 26 -22.64 -7.17 22.89
N ALA A 27 -21.70 -6.65 22.09
CA ALA A 27 -21.22 -5.27 22.16
C ALA A 27 -22.27 -4.23 21.74
N LEU A 28 -23.26 -4.62 20.92
CA LEU A 28 -24.37 -3.73 20.53
C LEU A 28 -25.33 -3.55 21.71
N SER A 29 -25.19 -2.49 22.49
CA SER A 29 -26.12 -2.16 23.58
C SER A 29 -26.97 -0.95 23.21
N LEU A 30 -28.28 -1.08 23.35
CA LEU A 30 -29.23 0.01 23.18
C LEU A 30 -30.07 0.13 24.45
N SER A 31 -29.73 1.10 25.30
CA SER A 31 -30.43 1.34 26.56
C SER A 31 -31.71 2.14 26.36
N THR A 32 -32.62 2.07 27.33
CA THR A 32 -33.84 2.91 27.32
C THR A 32 -33.52 4.40 27.29
N ARG A 33 -32.40 4.83 27.91
CA ARG A 33 -31.93 6.23 27.87
C ARG A 33 -31.52 6.64 26.46
N GLN A 34 -30.78 5.79 25.76
CA GLN A 34 -30.38 6.02 24.37
C GLN A 34 -31.60 6.07 23.46
N LEU A 35 -32.57 5.16 23.63
CA LEU A 35 -33.84 5.20 22.89
C LEU A 35 -34.59 6.52 23.11
N LEU A 36 -34.70 6.99 24.36
CA LEU A 36 -35.33 8.28 24.66
C LEU A 36 -34.58 9.45 24.04
N ARG A 37 -33.25 9.41 24.00
CA ARG A 37 -32.43 10.44 23.32
C ARG A 37 -32.70 10.46 21.82
N VAL A 38 -32.68 9.31 21.16
CA VAL A 38 -33.01 9.16 19.74
C VAL A 38 -34.43 9.70 19.47
N CYS A 39 -35.41 9.36 20.30
CA CYS A 39 -36.77 9.90 20.18
C CYS A 39 -36.82 11.43 20.31
N ARG A 40 -36.10 12.03 21.27
CA ARG A 40 -36.04 13.49 21.43
C ARG A 40 -35.41 14.15 20.21
N ARG A 41 -34.33 13.57 19.67
CA ARG A 41 -33.65 14.05 18.46
C ARG A 41 -34.57 14.02 17.25
N LEU A 42 -35.27 12.90 17.02
CA LEU A 42 -36.23 12.77 15.93
C LEU A 42 -37.43 13.71 16.08
N ASN A 43 -37.84 14.01 17.32
CA ASN A 43 -38.93 14.95 17.60
C ASN A 43 -38.53 16.42 17.39
N ALA A 44 -37.25 16.76 17.56
CA ALA A 44 -36.72 18.08 17.26
C ALA A 44 -36.69 18.37 15.74
N PHE A 45 -36.54 17.32 14.92
CA PHE A 45 -36.46 17.41 13.45
C PHE A 45 -37.46 16.45 12.75
N PRO A 46 -38.77 16.70 12.84
CA PRO A 46 -39.79 15.76 12.37
C PRO A 46 -39.75 15.53 10.85
N GLU A 47 -39.37 16.53 10.05
CA GLU A 47 -39.34 16.43 8.59
C GLU A 47 -38.19 15.54 8.07
N HIS A 48 -37.08 15.47 8.81
CA HIS A 48 -35.90 14.65 8.47
C HIS A 48 -35.87 13.31 9.23
N SER A 49 -36.81 13.09 10.16
CA SER A 49 -36.80 11.96 11.09
C SER A 49 -36.69 10.57 10.46
N LEU A 50 -37.22 10.35 9.26
CA LEU A 50 -37.08 9.07 8.57
C LEU A 50 -35.73 8.91 7.86
N ARG A 51 -35.15 10.00 7.34
CA ARG A 51 -33.85 10.02 6.68
C ARG A 51 -32.72 9.85 7.70
N ASP A 52 -32.84 10.49 8.85
CA ASP A 52 -31.79 10.55 9.86
C ASP A 52 -31.79 9.33 10.80
N LEU A 53 -32.87 8.52 10.80
CA LEU A 53 -33.03 7.39 11.73
C LEU A 53 -31.88 6.38 11.65
N ARG A 54 -31.49 5.98 10.42
CA ARG A 54 -30.43 4.99 10.21
C ARG A 54 -29.07 5.55 10.63
N PRO A 55 -28.58 6.69 10.12
CA PRO A 55 -27.32 7.31 10.59
C PRO A 55 -27.27 7.48 12.12
N LEU A 56 -28.35 7.98 12.72
CA LEU A 56 -28.42 8.21 14.16
C LEU A 56 -28.31 6.92 14.99
N LEU A 57 -28.83 5.79 14.48
CA LEU A 57 -28.67 4.49 15.13
C LEU A 57 -27.27 3.92 14.99
N HIS A 58 -26.63 4.10 13.84
CA HIS A 58 -25.23 3.72 13.64
C HIS A 58 -24.30 4.49 14.60
N ASP A 59 -24.53 5.80 14.77
CA ASP A 59 -23.81 6.66 15.71
C ASP A 59 -24.07 6.26 17.17
N THR A 60 -25.33 6.04 17.54
CA THR A 60 -25.70 5.68 18.93
C THR A 60 -25.09 4.34 19.36
N LEU A 61 -24.99 3.39 18.43
CA LEU A 61 -24.40 2.07 18.64
C LEU A 61 -22.88 2.03 18.38
N LEU A 62 -22.28 3.14 17.91
CA LEU A 62 -20.88 3.23 17.48
C LEU A 62 -20.46 2.11 16.49
N THR A 63 -21.35 1.75 15.57
CA THR A 63 -21.13 0.62 14.65
C THR A 63 -19.88 0.77 13.77
N GLN A 64 -19.44 1.99 13.51
CA GLN A 64 -18.21 2.29 12.78
C GLN A 64 -16.92 1.83 13.48
N PHE A 65 -16.97 1.60 14.80
CA PHE A 65 -15.85 1.04 15.56
C PHE A 65 -16.03 -0.45 15.89
N LEU A 66 -17.09 -1.08 15.38
CA LEU A 66 -17.38 -2.50 15.56
C LEU A 66 -17.05 -3.28 14.28
N SER A 67 -17.07 -4.62 14.35
CA SER A 67 -16.79 -5.45 13.18
C SER A 67 -17.80 -5.19 12.05
N SER A 68 -17.37 -5.34 10.79
CA SER A 68 -18.26 -5.13 9.63
C SER A 68 -19.50 -6.03 9.65
N THR A 69 -19.43 -7.15 10.38
CA THR A 69 -20.56 -8.03 10.69
C THR A 69 -21.63 -7.33 11.55
N CYS A 70 -21.23 -6.54 12.55
CA CYS A 70 -22.14 -5.77 13.40
C CYS A 70 -22.86 -4.67 12.60
N SER A 71 -22.14 -3.93 11.74
CA SER A 71 -22.78 -2.93 10.88
C SER A 71 -23.79 -3.56 9.94
N ARG A 72 -23.41 -4.66 9.25
CA ARG A 72 -24.32 -5.42 8.39
C ARG A 72 -25.54 -5.95 9.13
N LEU A 73 -25.39 -6.39 10.37
CA LEU A 73 -26.52 -6.82 11.20
C LEU A 73 -27.49 -5.66 11.44
N VAL A 74 -26.98 -4.49 11.85
CA VAL A 74 -27.81 -3.30 12.07
C VAL A 74 -28.55 -2.91 10.78
N ASP A 75 -27.86 -2.90 9.64
CA ASP A 75 -28.46 -2.62 8.34
C ASP A 75 -29.56 -3.63 7.99
N THR A 76 -29.30 -4.92 8.17
CA THR A 76 -30.26 -6.00 7.91
C THR A 76 -31.51 -5.85 8.79
N LEU A 77 -31.32 -5.59 10.08
CA LEU A 77 -32.43 -5.41 11.02
C LEU A 77 -33.26 -4.16 10.69
N LEU A 78 -32.61 -3.08 10.23
CA LEU A 78 -33.29 -1.87 9.78
C LEU A 78 -34.09 -2.11 8.49
N ASP A 79 -33.53 -2.87 7.55
CA ASP A 79 -34.24 -3.27 6.32
C ASP A 79 -35.48 -4.10 6.64
N GLU A 80 -35.36 -5.08 7.55
CA GLU A 80 -36.52 -5.87 7.99
C GLU A 80 -37.56 -5.04 8.76
N CYS A 81 -37.20 -3.89 9.30
CA CYS A 81 -38.10 -2.94 9.96
C CYS A 81 -38.69 -1.92 8.97
N ASN A 82 -38.44 -2.05 7.67
CA ASN A 82 -38.83 -1.11 6.62
C ASN A 82 -38.30 0.33 6.86
N ALA A 83 -37.10 0.46 7.45
CA ALA A 83 -36.42 1.75 7.45
C ALA A 83 -35.99 2.09 6.02
N PRO A 84 -36.10 3.36 5.57
CA PRO A 84 -35.67 3.75 4.24
C PRO A 84 -34.17 3.45 4.05
N ALA A 85 -33.83 2.88 2.88
CA ALA A 85 -32.45 2.60 2.52
C ALA A 85 -31.64 3.91 2.44
N ILE A 86 -30.35 3.82 2.74
CA ILE A 86 -29.41 4.91 2.48
C ILE A 86 -29.47 5.16 0.97
N MET A 87 -29.92 6.34 0.55
CA MET A 87 -29.75 6.75 -0.85
C MET A 87 -28.25 6.75 -1.14
N SER A 88 -27.83 6.00 -2.15
CA SER A 88 -26.43 5.94 -2.58
C SER A 88 -25.86 7.34 -2.78
N SER A 89 -24.60 7.51 -2.42
CA SER A 89 -23.79 8.74 -2.58
C SER A 89 -23.80 9.34 -4.00
N VAL A 90 -24.30 8.61 -4.99
CA VAL A 90 -24.43 9.08 -6.38
C VAL A 90 -25.54 10.13 -6.56
N ASP A 91 -26.55 10.19 -5.69
CA ASP A 91 -27.70 11.10 -5.86
C ASP A 91 -27.71 12.35 -4.95
N THR A 92 -26.71 12.52 -4.07
CA THR A 92 -26.59 13.74 -3.25
C THR A 92 -25.56 14.70 -3.83
N LEU A 93 -25.90 15.31 -4.96
CA LEU A 93 -25.43 16.66 -5.32
C LEU A 93 -26.06 17.71 -4.37
N THR A 94 -26.08 17.45 -3.07
CA THR A 94 -26.48 18.45 -2.08
C THR A 94 -25.31 19.38 -1.85
N GLU A 95 -25.54 20.67 -2.04
CA GLU A 95 -24.65 21.76 -1.66
C GLU A 95 -24.01 21.46 -0.29
N ALA A 96 -22.68 21.64 -0.19
CA ALA A 96 -21.96 21.43 1.07
C ALA A 96 -22.64 22.20 2.21
N ASP A 97 -22.87 21.55 3.36
CA ASP A 97 -23.42 22.22 4.54
C ASP A 97 -22.54 23.44 4.86
N THR A 98 -23.15 24.64 4.91
CA THR A 98 -22.43 25.90 5.17
C THR A 98 -22.69 26.38 6.59
N ILE A 99 -21.66 26.98 7.19
CA ILE A 99 -21.74 27.61 8.52
C ILE A 99 -22.06 29.10 8.32
N ARG A 100 -23.11 29.60 8.96
CA ARG A 100 -23.56 30.99 8.86
C ARG A 100 -23.98 31.52 10.23
N GLU A 101 -23.75 32.80 10.46
CA GLU A 101 -24.28 33.52 11.62
C GLU A 101 -25.32 34.52 11.12
N GLU A 102 -26.58 34.29 11.48
CA GLU A 102 -27.72 35.11 11.04
C GLU A 102 -28.55 35.52 12.26
N GLU A 103 -28.79 36.83 12.43
CA GLU A 103 -29.66 37.38 13.48
C GLU A 103 -29.33 36.93 14.93
N GLY A 104 -28.04 36.75 15.25
CA GLY A 104 -27.60 36.28 16.57
C GLY A 104 -27.85 34.78 16.81
N ARG A 105 -28.04 34.01 15.75
CA ARG A 105 -28.17 32.55 15.76
C ARG A 105 -27.09 31.93 14.89
N LEU A 106 -26.52 30.83 15.37
CA LEU A 106 -25.62 29.97 14.60
C LEU A 106 -26.47 29.04 13.73
N CYS A 107 -26.21 29.03 12.43
CA CYS A 107 -26.83 28.12 11.48
C CYS A 107 -25.75 27.23 10.84
N ILE A 108 -25.93 25.90 10.92
CA ILE A 108 -25.08 24.92 10.21
C ILE A 108 -26.01 24.08 9.34
N GLY A 109 -25.96 24.31 8.03
CA GLY A 109 -26.94 23.75 7.09
C GLY A 109 -28.35 24.22 7.44
N ASP A 110 -29.23 23.27 7.78
CA ASP A 110 -30.64 23.49 8.17
C ASP A 110 -30.84 23.70 9.69
N THR A 111 -29.81 23.53 10.50
CA THR A 111 -29.92 23.51 11.96
C THR A 111 -29.53 24.86 12.54
N SER A 112 -30.41 25.48 13.35
CA SER A 112 -30.15 26.78 13.99
C SER A 112 -30.24 26.76 15.51
N TYR A 113 -29.35 27.50 16.19
CA TYR A 113 -29.32 27.64 17.65
C TYR A 113 -28.92 29.07 18.07
N PRO A 114 -29.52 29.66 19.12
CA PRO A 114 -29.17 31.01 19.56
C PRO A 114 -27.75 31.10 20.12
N ILE A 115 -27.02 32.16 19.74
CA ILE A 115 -25.69 32.47 20.28
C ILE A 115 -25.86 33.22 21.59
N GLN A 116 -25.06 32.88 22.60
CA GLN A 116 -25.09 33.52 23.92
C GLN A 116 -23.96 34.55 24.01
N THR A 117 -24.19 35.67 24.70
CA THR A 117 -23.11 36.61 25.01
C THR A 117 -22.31 36.07 26.19
N PRO A 118 -20.99 35.85 26.05
CA PRO A 118 -20.16 35.34 27.13
C PRO A 118 -19.98 36.40 28.21
N THR A 119 -19.95 35.98 29.48
CA THR A 119 -19.60 36.84 30.62
C THR A 119 -18.11 37.15 30.61
N ASN A 120 -17.30 36.14 30.27
CA ASN A 120 -15.85 36.14 30.20
C ASN A 120 -15.39 35.71 28.80
N PRO A 121 -15.29 36.64 27.84
CA PRO A 121 -14.91 36.33 26.45
C PRO A 121 -13.58 35.59 26.31
N GLU A 122 -12.65 35.78 27.26
CA GLU A 122 -11.35 35.10 27.31
C GLU A 122 -11.44 33.59 27.55
N LEU A 123 -12.56 33.11 28.08
CA LEU A 123 -12.82 31.68 28.29
C LEU A 123 -13.50 31.02 27.08
N VAL A 124 -13.84 31.80 26.05
CA VAL A 124 -14.34 31.26 24.77
C VAL A 124 -13.13 30.77 23.95
N PRO A 125 -13.10 29.49 23.54
CA PRO A 125 -11.95 28.97 22.81
C PRO A 125 -11.79 29.61 21.43
N GLN A 126 -10.54 29.83 21.00
CA GLN A 126 -10.20 30.29 19.64
C GLN A 126 -9.23 29.33 18.96
N PRO A 127 -9.70 28.14 18.53
CA PRO A 127 -8.83 27.18 17.87
C PRO A 127 -8.44 27.68 16.47
N HIS A 128 -7.16 27.52 16.10
CA HIS A 128 -6.78 27.53 14.69
C HIS A 128 -7.49 26.36 13.99
N TYR A 129 -8.43 26.66 13.11
CA TYR A 129 -9.37 25.70 12.54
C TYR A 129 -9.69 26.05 11.09
N PHE A 130 -9.79 25.03 10.24
CA PHE A 130 -10.26 25.15 8.86
C PHE A 130 -11.53 24.35 8.70
N ASP A 131 -12.56 24.98 8.13
CA ASP A 131 -13.86 24.35 7.93
C ASP A 131 -13.76 23.36 6.75
N ILE A 132 -13.96 22.07 7.04
CA ILE A 132 -13.97 21.00 6.05
C ILE A 132 -15.35 20.33 6.01
N PRO A 133 -15.77 19.74 4.87
CA PRO A 133 -17.11 19.17 4.73
C PRO A 133 -17.48 18.14 5.81
N LYS A 134 -16.61 17.14 6.04
CA LYS A 134 -16.86 16.07 7.03
C LYS A 134 -17.02 16.61 8.46
N HIS A 135 -16.16 17.54 8.88
CA HIS A 135 -16.27 18.12 10.21
C HIS A 135 -17.50 19.04 10.34
N THR A 136 -17.89 19.72 9.26
CA THR A 136 -19.09 20.57 9.26
C THR A 136 -20.35 19.73 9.47
N GLN A 137 -20.41 18.55 8.84
CA GLN A 137 -21.46 17.55 9.08
C GLN A 137 -21.45 17.04 10.54
N CYS A 138 -20.29 16.75 11.11
CA CYS A 138 -20.17 16.38 12.53
C CYS A 138 -20.64 17.50 13.47
N MET A 139 -20.22 18.75 13.22
CA MET A 139 -20.66 19.91 14.02
C MET A 139 -22.16 20.15 13.88
N LYS A 140 -22.74 19.94 12.70
CA LYS A 140 -24.19 19.93 12.48
C LYS A 140 -24.82 18.89 13.40
N ALA A 141 -24.38 17.63 13.35
CA ALA A 141 -24.91 16.55 14.17
C ALA A 141 -24.85 16.84 15.68
N MET A 142 -23.73 17.40 16.17
CA MET A 142 -23.58 17.86 17.56
C MET A 142 -24.56 18.99 17.88
N LEU A 143 -24.66 20.00 17.01
CA LEU A 143 -25.56 21.15 17.21
C LEU A 143 -27.02 20.70 17.32
N GLN A 144 -27.45 19.76 16.49
CA GLN A 144 -28.83 19.27 16.59
C GLN A 144 -29.09 18.49 17.90
N ASP A 145 -28.06 18.03 18.62
CA ASP A 145 -28.22 17.38 19.94
C ASP A 145 -28.34 18.43 21.04
N VAL A 146 -27.60 19.53 20.90
CA VAL A 146 -27.81 20.73 21.72
C VAL A 146 -29.25 21.24 21.55
N VAL A 147 -29.76 21.30 20.32
CA VAL A 147 -31.16 21.68 20.02
C VAL A 147 -32.15 20.70 20.65
N ALA A 148 -31.87 19.40 20.60
CA ALA A 148 -32.68 18.35 21.24
C ALA A 148 -32.59 18.33 22.79
N GLY A 149 -31.88 19.29 23.38
CA GLY A 149 -31.75 19.48 24.83
C GLY A 149 -30.69 18.58 25.49
N GLN A 150 -29.79 17.97 24.72
CA GLN A 150 -28.66 17.20 25.26
C GLN A 150 -27.55 18.15 25.72
N LYS A 151 -27.20 18.07 27.01
CA LYS A 151 -26.14 18.91 27.62
C LYS A 151 -24.79 18.22 27.66
N HIS A 152 -24.78 16.89 27.77
CA HIS A 152 -23.58 16.09 27.97
C HIS A 152 -23.29 15.26 26.71
N MET A 153 -22.06 15.38 26.20
CA MET A 153 -21.63 14.77 24.95
C MET A 153 -20.39 13.92 25.15
N LEU A 154 -20.22 12.90 24.32
CA LEU A 154 -19.07 12.01 24.30
C LEU A 154 -18.55 11.95 22.85
N LEU A 155 -17.37 12.51 22.59
CA LEU A 155 -16.70 12.40 21.30
C LEU A 155 -15.67 11.28 21.36
N ILE A 156 -15.89 10.21 20.59
CA ILE A 156 -14.99 9.05 20.53
C ILE A 156 -14.42 8.94 19.12
N GLY A 157 -13.13 8.65 19.00
CA GLY A 157 -12.48 8.46 17.71
C GLY A 157 -11.00 8.17 17.86
N ASN A 158 -10.31 7.90 16.75
CA ASN A 158 -8.86 7.67 16.75
C ASN A 158 -8.07 8.91 17.23
N GLN A 159 -6.81 8.73 17.58
CA GLN A 159 -5.94 9.85 17.92
C GLN A 159 -5.68 10.70 16.67
N GLY A 160 -5.67 12.03 16.83
CA GLY A 160 -5.33 12.95 15.73
C GLY A 160 -6.44 13.24 14.70
N VAL A 161 -7.66 12.73 14.88
CA VAL A 161 -8.83 13.03 14.01
C VAL A 161 -9.44 14.42 14.21
N GLY A 162 -9.02 15.17 15.24
CA GLY A 162 -9.49 16.53 15.48
C GLY A 162 -10.61 16.71 16.52
N LYS A 163 -10.87 15.73 17.39
CA LYS A 163 -11.88 15.79 18.48
C LYS A 163 -11.87 17.10 19.27
N ASN A 164 -10.71 17.47 19.81
CA ASN A 164 -10.48 18.72 20.55
C ASN A 164 -10.81 19.96 19.72
N LYS A 165 -10.31 20.00 18.48
CA LYS A 165 -10.51 21.12 17.56
C LYS A 165 -11.97 21.31 17.19
N LEU A 166 -12.71 20.21 17.01
CA LEU A 166 -14.12 20.21 16.64
C LEU A 166 -14.99 20.68 17.82
N ALA A 167 -14.75 20.18 19.03
CA ALA A 167 -15.42 20.64 20.24
C ALA A 167 -15.19 22.15 20.47
N ASP A 168 -13.93 22.59 20.39
CA ASP A 168 -13.57 23.99 20.59
C ASP A 168 -14.14 24.90 19.50
N ARG A 169 -14.18 24.44 18.24
CA ARG A 169 -14.76 25.19 17.14
C ARG A 169 -16.26 25.40 17.35
N LEU A 170 -16.99 24.37 17.78
CA LEU A 170 -18.42 24.52 18.06
C LEU A 170 -18.68 25.47 19.23
N LEU A 171 -17.89 25.39 20.31
CA LEU A 171 -18.00 26.32 21.43
C LEU A 171 -17.64 27.77 21.03
N GLN A 172 -16.65 27.95 20.15
CA GLN A 172 -16.32 29.24 19.56
C GLN A 172 -17.52 29.81 18.80
N LEU A 173 -18.14 29.02 17.93
CA LEU A 173 -19.30 29.43 17.13
C LEU A 173 -20.54 29.72 17.99
N LEU A 174 -20.72 29.01 19.10
CA LEU A 174 -21.80 29.24 20.05
C LEU A 174 -21.49 30.35 21.08
N GLN A 175 -20.28 30.91 21.06
CA GLN A 175 -19.76 31.88 22.03
C GLN A 175 -19.88 31.39 23.49
N GLN A 176 -19.52 30.13 23.73
CA GLN A 176 -19.64 29.50 25.05
C GLN A 176 -18.30 29.40 25.76
N GLU A 177 -18.31 29.79 27.04
CA GLU A 177 -17.18 29.66 27.95
C GLU A 177 -16.89 28.20 28.28
N ARG A 178 -15.60 27.84 28.27
CA ARG A 178 -15.15 26.49 28.63
C ARG A 178 -14.16 26.47 29.78
N GLU A 179 -14.19 25.38 30.53
CA GLU A 179 -13.13 24.93 31.43
C GLU A 179 -12.53 23.64 30.83
N TYR A 180 -11.22 23.42 30.99
CA TYR A 180 -10.53 22.27 30.40
C TYR A 180 -9.84 21.45 31.49
N ILE A 181 -9.98 20.13 31.42
CA ILE A 181 -9.23 19.17 32.23
C ILE A 181 -8.78 18.00 31.36
N GLN A 182 -7.49 17.66 31.44
CA GLN A 182 -6.92 16.48 30.79
C GLN A 182 -6.73 15.39 31.84
N LEU A 183 -7.20 14.18 31.53
CA LEU A 183 -7.07 13.03 32.42
C LEU A 183 -5.88 12.15 32.03
N HIS A 184 -5.29 11.52 33.04
CA HIS A 184 -4.12 10.66 32.93
C HIS A 184 -4.29 9.41 33.80
N ARG A 185 -3.42 8.42 33.61
CA ARG A 185 -3.40 7.18 34.41
C ARG A 185 -3.25 7.42 35.91
N ASP A 186 -2.54 8.49 36.29
CA ASP A 186 -2.30 8.86 37.68
C ASP A 186 -3.35 9.84 38.24
N THR A 187 -4.39 10.16 37.47
CA THR A 187 -5.45 11.06 37.95
C THR A 187 -6.24 10.38 39.06
N THR A 188 -6.46 11.11 40.16
CA THR A 188 -7.22 10.63 41.32
C THR A 188 -8.53 11.39 41.45
N VAL A 189 -9.48 10.83 42.21
CA VAL A 189 -10.74 11.52 42.53
C VAL A 189 -10.47 12.87 43.21
N GLN A 190 -9.45 12.95 44.07
CA GLN A 190 -9.13 14.21 44.77
C GLN A 190 -8.67 15.31 43.82
N THR A 191 -7.85 14.98 42.81
CA THR A 191 -7.39 15.93 41.79
C THR A 191 -8.51 16.47 40.89
N LEU A 192 -9.66 15.77 40.80
CA LEU A 192 -10.85 16.30 40.13
C LEU A 192 -11.59 17.35 40.97
N THR A 193 -11.32 17.43 42.27
CA THR A 193 -12.08 18.27 43.20
C THR A 193 -11.31 19.52 43.61
N LEU A 194 -10.01 19.39 43.86
CA LEU A 194 -9.16 20.47 44.38
C LEU A 194 -7.80 20.47 43.68
N VAL A 195 -7.26 21.66 43.46
CA VAL A 195 -5.92 21.87 42.93
C VAL A 195 -5.08 22.53 44.03
N PRO A 196 -3.99 21.90 44.52
CA PRO A 196 -3.07 22.55 45.43
C PRO A 196 -2.24 23.58 44.67
N THR A 197 -2.27 24.82 45.12
CA THR A 197 -1.42 25.91 44.63
C THR A 197 -0.49 26.37 45.75
N LEU A 198 0.75 26.70 45.42
CA LEU A 198 1.70 27.23 46.41
C LEU A 198 1.78 28.75 46.24
N ILE A 199 1.20 29.49 47.18
CA ILE A 199 1.18 30.95 47.18
C ILE A 199 1.95 31.41 48.41
N ASP A 200 3.01 32.20 48.20
CA ASP A 200 3.89 32.73 49.27
C ASP A 200 4.44 31.67 50.24
N GLY A 201 4.64 30.43 49.74
CA GLY A 201 5.13 29.30 50.55
C GLY A 201 4.05 28.60 51.38
N MET A 202 2.77 28.96 51.24
CA MET A 202 1.62 28.26 51.80
C MET A 202 0.88 27.49 50.71
N ILE A 203 0.37 26.30 51.05
CA ILE A 203 -0.47 25.52 50.14
C ILE A 203 -1.90 26.03 50.28
N GLU A 204 -2.40 26.72 49.25
CA GLU A 204 -3.80 27.11 49.10
C GLU A 204 -4.51 26.12 48.16
N TRP A 205 -5.70 25.67 48.55
CA TRP A 205 -6.49 24.74 47.76
C TRP A 205 -7.49 25.52 46.92
N GLU A 206 -7.28 25.52 45.60
CA GLU A 206 -8.19 26.14 44.65
C GLU A 206 -9.23 25.12 44.12
N ASP A 207 -10.39 25.64 43.73
CA ASP A 207 -11.41 24.85 43.03
C ASP A 207 -10.84 24.30 41.72
N SER A 208 -11.06 23.01 41.47
CA SER A 208 -10.69 22.40 40.20
C SER A 208 -11.50 22.98 39.02
N PRO A 209 -11.05 22.79 37.76
CA PRO A 209 -11.84 23.16 36.58
C PRO A 209 -13.25 22.58 36.58
N LEU A 210 -13.43 21.35 37.07
CA LEU A 210 -14.75 20.71 37.23
C LEU A 210 -15.65 21.50 38.18
N VAL A 211 -15.13 21.87 39.36
CA VAL A 211 -15.89 22.60 40.39
C VAL A 211 -16.22 24.01 39.90
N ARG A 212 -15.29 24.71 39.24
CA ARG A 212 -15.53 26.03 38.65
C ARG A 212 -16.62 25.97 37.56
N ALA A 213 -16.55 24.99 36.66
CA ALA A 213 -17.56 24.80 35.63
C ALA A 213 -18.94 24.49 36.23
N ALA A 214 -18.99 23.63 37.24
CA ALA A 214 -20.21 23.27 37.95
C ALA A 214 -20.89 24.47 38.62
N LYS A 215 -20.10 25.37 39.25
CA LYS A 215 -20.60 26.59 39.90
C LYS A 215 -21.10 27.65 38.92
N THR A 216 -20.39 27.81 37.80
CA THR A 216 -20.61 28.92 36.85
C THR A 216 -21.49 28.54 35.66
N GLY A 217 -21.77 27.26 35.46
CA GLY A 217 -22.54 26.77 34.31
C GLY A 217 -21.77 26.72 33.00
N ARG A 218 -20.44 26.77 33.05
CA ARG A 218 -19.57 26.67 31.87
C ARG A 218 -19.54 25.24 31.33
N THR A 219 -19.08 25.10 30.10
CA THR A 219 -18.85 23.78 29.50
C THR A 219 -17.51 23.22 29.99
N LEU A 220 -17.52 22.07 30.64
CA LEU A 220 -16.31 21.34 30.98
C LEU A 220 -15.92 20.41 29.82
N ILE A 221 -14.73 20.62 29.25
CA ILE A 221 -14.08 19.67 28.35
C ILE A 221 -13.21 18.72 29.18
N VAL A 222 -13.53 17.43 29.14
CA VAL A 222 -12.74 16.36 29.77
C VAL A 222 -12.02 15.59 28.67
N ASP A 223 -10.71 15.77 28.57
CA ASP A 223 -9.88 15.15 27.53
C ASP A 223 -9.15 13.89 28.04
N GLU A 224 -8.88 12.96 27.13
CA GLU A 224 -8.21 11.68 27.39
C GLU A 224 -8.84 10.84 28.51
N ALA A 225 -10.17 10.83 28.60
CA ALA A 225 -10.89 10.10 29.65
C ALA A 225 -10.63 8.58 29.63
N ASP A 226 -10.27 8.03 28.47
CA ASP A 226 -9.85 6.63 28.31
C ASP A 226 -8.58 6.28 29.08
N LYS A 227 -7.73 7.26 29.42
CA LYS A 227 -6.48 7.03 30.16
C LYS A 227 -6.68 7.04 31.67
N ALA A 228 -7.80 7.57 32.16
CA ALA A 228 -8.06 7.70 33.60
C ALA A 228 -8.43 6.35 34.23
N PRO A 229 -8.13 6.12 35.52
CA PRO A 229 -8.68 5.00 36.27
C PRO A 229 -10.21 4.95 36.19
N LEU A 230 -10.79 3.75 36.21
CA LEU A 230 -12.26 3.59 36.11
C LEU A 230 -12.98 4.28 37.25
N GLU A 231 -12.38 4.36 38.43
CA GLU A 231 -12.93 5.03 39.60
C GLU A 231 -13.15 6.54 39.33
N VAL A 232 -12.23 7.17 38.60
CA VAL A 232 -12.34 8.58 38.20
C VAL A 232 -13.49 8.77 37.21
N VAL A 233 -13.58 7.90 36.21
CA VAL A 233 -14.66 7.94 35.21
C VAL A 233 -16.03 7.70 35.87
N CYS A 234 -16.11 6.78 36.83
CA CYS A 234 -17.33 6.50 37.59
C CYS A 234 -17.77 7.67 38.46
N VAL A 235 -16.85 8.47 39.02
CA VAL A 235 -17.21 9.68 39.76
C VAL A 235 -17.82 10.75 38.84
N LEU A 236 -17.23 10.96 37.65
CA LEU A 236 -17.81 11.87 36.65
C LEU A 236 -19.18 11.38 36.19
N LYS A 237 -19.34 10.07 36.01
CA LYS A 237 -20.62 9.43 35.71
C LYS A 237 -21.64 9.69 36.82
N GLY A 238 -21.27 9.47 38.08
CA GLY A 238 -22.15 9.67 39.26
C GLY A 238 -22.67 11.09 39.36
N LEU A 239 -21.82 12.11 39.13
CA LEU A 239 -22.26 13.50 39.11
C LEU A 239 -23.36 13.75 38.06
N ILE A 240 -23.23 13.16 36.86
CA ILE A 240 -24.22 13.35 35.79
C ILE A 240 -25.43 12.44 35.96
N GLU A 241 -25.29 11.23 36.52
CA GLU A 241 -26.35 10.24 36.68
C GLU A 241 -27.18 10.52 37.93
N ASP A 242 -26.53 10.49 39.09
CA ASP A 242 -27.13 10.62 40.42
C ASP A 242 -27.40 12.09 40.77
N GLY A 243 -26.62 13.01 40.21
CA GLY A 243 -26.75 14.43 40.48
C GLY A 243 -26.05 14.87 41.76
N GLU A 244 -25.19 14.03 42.35
CA GLU A 244 -24.41 14.41 43.52
C GLU A 244 -22.95 13.98 43.44
N MET A 245 -22.05 14.76 44.05
CA MET A 245 -20.64 14.41 44.15
C MET A 245 -20.01 15.01 45.42
N LEU A 246 -19.30 14.17 46.18
CA LEU A 246 -18.53 14.61 47.36
C LEU A 246 -17.17 15.18 46.92
N LEU A 247 -16.83 16.37 47.41
CA LEU A 247 -15.57 17.05 47.15
C LEU A 247 -14.53 16.72 48.24
N GLY A 248 -13.24 16.82 47.89
CA GLY A 248 -12.13 16.55 48.83
C GLY A 248 -12.06 17.47 50.05
N ASN A 249 -12.74 18.62 50.03
CA ASN A 249 -12.85 19.55 51.15
C ASN A 249 -14.07 19.26 52.07
N GLY A 250 -14.84 18.20 51.80
CA GLY A 250 -16.04 17.85 52.55
C GLY A 250 -17.35 18.40 52.00
N LYS A 251 -17.29 19.38 51.07
CA LYS A 251 -18.48 19.94 50.42
C LYS A 251 -19.10 18.97 49.43
N ARG A 252 -20.38 19.16 49.08
CA ARG A 252 -21.11 18.34 48.10
C ARG A 252 -21.62 19.19 46.94
N LEU A 253 -21.37 18.74 45.73
CA LEU A 253 -22.08 19.21 44.54
C LEU A 253 -23.42 18.50 44.45
N ILE A 254 -24.51 19.25 44.25
CA ILE A 254 -25.88 18.70 44.17
C ILE A 254 -26.64 19.33 43.00
N ASP A 255 -27.24 18.51 42.15
CA ASP A 255 -28.22 18.89 41.13
C ASP A 255 -29.62 18.95 41.78
N PRO A 256 -30.19 20.16 41.97
CA PRO A 256 -31.47 20.33 42.65
C PRO A 256 -32.65 19.73 41.87
N THR A 257 -32.47 19.37 40.59
CA THR A 257 -33.51 18.72 39.79
C THR A 257 -33.60 17.22 40.03
N LYS A 258 -32.58 16.62 40.66
CA LYS A 258 -32.46 15.17 40.86
C LYS A 258 -32.48 14.76 42.32
N VAL A 259 -31.79 15.52 43.16
CA VAL A 259 -31.62 15.22 44.59
C VAL A 259 -32.30 16.32 45.39
N ALA A 260 -33.18 15.91 46.31
CA ALA A 260 -33.80 16.83 47.25
C ALA A 260 -32.78 17.22 48.33
N ILE A 261 -32.56 18.52 48.52
CA ILE A 261 -31.72 19.03 49.61
C ILE A 261 -32.50 18.87 50.92
N GLU A 262 -32.06 17.96 51.79
CA GLU A 262 -32.71 17.72 53.08
C GLU A 262 -32.28 18.75 54.15
N GLU A 263 -33.17 19.11 55.09
CA GLU A 263 -32.97 20.21 56.08
C GLU A 263 -31.80 20.04 57.06
N TRP A 264 -31.13 18.89 57.08
CA TRP A 264 -30.04 18.54 58.00
C TRP A 264 -28.65 18.66 57.36
N HIS A 265 -28.57 19.11 56.11
CA HIS A 265 -27.32 19.54 55.49
C HIS A 265 -27.00 20.99 55.87
N ASP A 266 -25.76 21.25 56.28
CA ASP A 266 -25.27 22.62 56.46
C ASP A 266 -25.22 23.32 55.09
N GLU A 267 -25.96 24.42 54.92
CA GLU A 267 -26.04 25.18 53.64
C GLU A 267 -24.65 25.61 53.13
N GLU A 268 -23.68 25.82 54.03
CA GLU A 268 -22.31 26.22 53.68
C GLU A 268 -21.50 25.10 53.00
N ASP A 269 -21.92 23.83 53.13
CA ASP A 269 -21.28 22.65 52.59
C ASP A 269 -21.90 22.15 51.28
N ILE A 270 -22.94 22.82 50.78
CA ILE A 270 -23.59 22.47 49.51
C ILE A 270 -23.18 23.46 48.42
N ILE A 271 -22.87 22.92 47.24
CA ILE A 271 -22.67 23.67 46.01
C ILE A 271 -23.72 23.20 45.01
N GLU A 272 -24.66 24.06 44.66
CA GLU A 272 -25.67 23.74 43.66
C GLU A 272 -25.05 23.67 42.26
N LEU A 273 -25.38 22.61 41.52
CA LEU A 273 -24.98 22.44 40.14
C LEU A 273 -25.75 23.44 39.26
N HIS A 274 -25.01 24.30 38.57
CA HIS A 274 -25.62 25.33 37.74
C HIS A 274 -26.48 24.71 36.61
N PRO A 275 -27.70 25.20 36.33
CA PRO A 275 -28.59 24.61 35.33
C PRO A 275 -28.02 24.51 33.91
N ASN A 276 -27.11 25.41 33.55
CA ASN A 276 -26.44 25.41 32.24
C ASN A 276 -25.16 24.57 32.17
N PHE A 277 -24.75 23.92 33.26
CA PHE A 277 -23.55 23.09 33.27
C PHE A 277 -23.60 22.01 32.18
N ARG A 278 -22.50 21.88 31.43
CA ARG A 278 -22.32 20.91 30.35
C ARG A 278 -21.01 20.18 30.57
N MET A 279 -21.00 18.90 30.23
CA MET A 279 -19.80 18.06 30.31
C MET A 279 -19.61 17.37 28.98
N TRP A 280 -18.54 17.71 28.27
CA TRP A 280 -18.18 17.11 27.00
C TRP A 280 -16.91 16.29 27.21
N VAL A 281 -17.04 14.98 27.03
CA VAL A 281 -15.98 14.00 27.26
C VAL A 281 -15.38 13.60 25.93
N LEU A 282 -14.05 13.64 25.84
CA LEU A 282 -13.29 13.24 24.67
C LEU A 282 -12.48 12.00 25.02
N ALA A 283 -12.62 10.96 24.22
CA ALA A 283 -11.95 9.68 24.47
C ALA A 283 -11.45 9.05 23.16
N ASN A 284 -10.43 8.21 23.27
CA ASN A 284 -10.03 7.34 22.16
C ASN A 284 -10.91 6.09 22.09
N ARG A 285 -10.95 5.46 20.91
CA ARG A 285 -11.67 4.19 20.75
C ARG A 285 -11.05 3.09 21.63
N PRO A 286 -11.85 2.17 22.20
CA PRO A 286 -11.33 1.02 22.92
C PRO A 286 -10.69 0.00 21.97
N GLY A 287 -9.55 -0.57 22.35
CA GLY A 287 -8.87 -1.65 21.60
C GLY A 287 -7.47 -1.29 21.11
N PHE A 288 -6.70 -2.30 20.72
CA PHE A 288 -5.31 -2.16 20.29
C PHE A 288 -5.17 -1.16 19.10
N PRO A 289 -4.14 -0.28 19.09
CA PRO A 289 -3.00 -0.20 20.02
C PRO A 289 -3.29 0.54 21.34
N PHE A 290 -4.50 1.06 21.53
CA PHE A 290 -4.84 1.85 22.70
C PHE A 290 -5.24 0.93 23.87
N LEU A 291 -4.37 0.85 24.87
CA LEU A 291 -4.59 0.11 26.12
C LEU A 291 -5.46 0.91 27.13
N GLY A 292 -6.32 1.81 26.63
CA GLY A 292 -7.20 2.65 27.45
C GLY A 292 -8.44 1.90 27.95
N ASN A 293 -9.07 2.44 28.99
CA ASN A 293 -10.34 1.94 29.51
C ASN A 293 -11.46 2.17 28.49
N ASN A 294 -12.43 1.25 28.46
CA ASN A 294 -13.58 1.37 27.57
C ASN A 294 -14.61 2.37 28.14
N CYS A 295 -14.37 3.67 27.94
CA CYS A 295 -15.27 4.72 28.39
C CYS A 295 -16.70 4.56 27.83
N PHE A 296 -16.85 4.13 26.58
CA PHE A 296 -18.18 3.96 26.00
C PHE A 296 -19.03 2.94 26.75
N ARG A 297 -18.43 1.84 27.21
CA ARG A 297 -19.14 0.84 28.02
C ARG A 297 -19.66 1.43 29.33
N GLU A 298 -18.88 2.29 29.97
CA GLU A 298 -19.18 2.81 31.31
C GLU A 298 -20.09 4.04 31.30
N ILE A 299 -19.95 4.94 30.32
CA ILE A 299 -20.66 6.23 30.26
C ILE A 299 -21.47 6.45 28.98
N GLY A 300 -21.39 5.58 27.97
CA GLY A 300 -22.01 5.80 26.66
C GLY A 300 -23.54 5.86 26.65
N ASP A 301 -24.21 5.35 27.69
CA ASP A 301 -25.67 5.45 27.83
C ASP A 301 -26.12 6.85 28.32
N ILE A 302 -25.28 7.54 29.09
CA ILE A 302 -25.58 8.84 29.71
C ILE A 302 -25.24 10.02 28.79
N PHE A 303 -24.21 9.90 27.96
CA PHE A 303 -23.73 10.96 27.08
C PHE A 303 -24.22 10.79 25.63
N ALA A 304 -24.56 11.89 24.96
CA ALA A 304 -24.80 11.90 23.52
C ALA A 304 -23.48 11.58 22.79
N SER A 305 -23.39 10.38 22.23
CA SER A 305 -22.15 9.84 21.68
C SER A 305 -22.04 10.21 20.20
N HIS A 306 -20.91 10.81 19.83
CA HIS A 306 -20.55 11.08 18.44
C HIS A 306 -19.22 10.43 18.13
N ALA A 307 -19.18 9.81 16.97
CA ALA A 307 -18.10 8.98 16.54
C ALA A 307 -17.33 9.73 15.44
N ILE A 308 -16.10 10.13 15.76
CA ILE A 308 -15.29 11.01 14.93
C ILE A 308 -14.25 10.16 14.19
N ASP A 309 -14.49 9.98 12.89
CA ASP A 309 -13.60 9.25 12.00
C ASP A 309 -12.51 10.14 11.41
N ASN A 310 -11.56 9.51 10.72
CA ASN A 310 -10.66 10.23 9.83
C ASN A 310 -11.46 10.93 8.72
N PRO A 311 -11.03 12.11 8.24
CA PRO A 311 -11.66 12.75 7.09
C PRO A 311 -11.55 11.87 5.83
N ASP A 312 -12.53 11.98 4.93
CA ASP A 312 -12.48 11.42 3.59
C ASP A 312 -11.42 12.12 2.72
N GLU A 313 -11.06 11.52 1.56
CA GLU A 313 -9.99 12.04 0.69
C GLU A 313 -10.19 13.52 0.32
N GLU A 314 -11.43 13.94 0.00
CA GLU A 314 -11.74 15.31 -0.40
C GLU A 314 -11.65 16.29 0.79
N SER A 315 -12.20 15.90 1.95
CA SER A 315 -12.09 16.69 3.18
C SER A 315 -10.63 16.79 3.69
N GLU A 316 -9.86 15.71 3.62
CA GLU A 316 -8.45 15.70 4.04
C GLU A 316 -7.59 16.53 3.08
N LEU A 317 -7.81 16.43 1.76
CA LEU A 317 -7.11 17.26 0.77
C LEU A 317 -7.41 18.75 0.98
N SER A 318 -8.67 19.10 1.25
CA SER A 318 -9.08 20.47 1.58
C SER A 318 -8.37 20.98 2.84
N LEU A 319 -8.26 20.12 3.86
CA LEU A 319 -7.53 20.44 5.10
C LEU A 319 -6.05 20.69 4.85
N LEU A 320 -5.37 19.79 4.12
CA LEU A 320 -3.95 19.91 3.82
C LEU A 320 -3.66 21.14 2.96
N THR A 321 -4.50 21.41 1.95
CA THR A 321 -4.36 22.59 1.08
C THR A 321 -4.51 23.90 1.87
N ALA A 322 -5.40 23.94 2.86
CA ALA A 322 -5.55 25.10 3.73
C ALA A 322 -4.33 25.32 4.65
N TYR A 323 -3.65 24.25 5.08
CA TYR A 323 -2.41 24.34 5.87
C TYR A 323 -1.16 24.63 5.03
N ALA A 324 -1.14 24.20 3.77
CA ALA A 324 0.02 24.25 2.89
C ALA A 324 -0.37 24.71 1.46
N PRO A 325 -0.75 26.00 1.28
CA PRO A 325 -1.26 26.50 0.01
C PRO A 325 -0.21 26.61 -1.10
N ASN A 326 1.09 26.64 -0.75
CA ASN A 326 2.17 26.74 -1.73
C ASN A 326 2.69 25.36 -2.18
N VAL A 327 2.29 24.28 -1.49
CA VAL A 327 2.63 22.91 -1.87
C VAL A 327 1.70 22.45 -3.01
N PRO A 328 2.23 21.87 -4.10
CA PRO A 328 1.42 21.36 -5.20
C PRO A 328 0.30 20.41 -4.74
N VAL A 329 -0.93 20.65 -5.20
CA VAL A 329 -2.14 19.88 -4.82
C VAL A 329 -1.98 18.39 -5.12
N ASP A 330 -1.25 18.03 -6.17
CA ASP A 330 -1.00 16.63 -6.52
C ASP A 330 -0.13 15.90 -5.48
N ILE A 331 0.84 16.59 -4.85
CA ILE A 331 1.63 16.02 -3.75
C ILE A 331 0.74 15.79 -2.53
N LEU A 332 -0.09 16.78 -2.17
CA LEU A 332 -1.02 16.67 -1.06
C LEU A 332 -2.03 15.54 -1.28
N ARG A 333 -2.55 15.38 -2.50
CA ARG A 333 -3.47 14.28 -2.86
C ARG A 333 -2.81 12.91 -2.73
N ARG A 334 -1.57 12.76 -3.20
CA ARG A 334 -0.79 11.51 -3.03
C ARG A 334 -0.58 11.18 -1.56
N LEU A 335 -0.27 12.19 -0.75
CA LEU A 335 -0.13 12.03 0.70
C LEU A 335 -1.45 11.55 1.33
N CYS A 336 -2.58 12.19 1.02
CA CYS A 336 -3.91 11.76 1.50
C CYS A 336 -4.19 10.29 1.18
N ARG A 337 -3.97 9.86 -0.07
CA ARG A 337 -4.20 8.47 -0.50
C ARG A 337 -3.31 7.47 0.21
N ALA A 338 -2.03 7.80 0.39
CA ALA A 338 -1.10 6.95 1.12
C ALA A 338 -1.54 6.78 2.58
N PHE A 339 -1.89 7.87 3.27
CA PHE A 339 -2.38 7.80 4.65
C PHE A 339 -3.74 7.09 4.76
N ALA A 340 -4.61 7.20 3.76
CA ALA A 340 -5.87 6.46 3.70
C ALA A 340 -5.64 4.93 3.62
N GLU A 341 -4.78 4.47 2.70
CA GLU A 341 -4.43 3.04 2.59
C GLU A 341 -3.78 2.52 3.88
N LEU A 342 -2.90 3.31 4.51
CA LEU A 342 -2.30 2.93 5.79
C LEU A 342 -3.33 2.70 6.89
N ARG A 343 -4.36 3.55 6.97
CA ARG A 343 -5.45 3.40 7.94
C ARG A 343 -6.29 2.15 7.65
N GLU A 344 -6.55 1.86 6.38
CA GLU A 344 -7.28 0.65 5.97
C GLU A 344 -6.53 -0.63 6.36
N LEU A 345 -5.20 -0.66 6.17
CA LEU A 345 -4.38 -1.80 6.58
C LEU A 345 -4.36 -2.01 8.10
N VAL A 346 -4.52 -0.95 8.88
CA VAL A 346 -4.66 -1.02 10.34
C VAL A 346 -6.03 -1.56 10.74
N GLU A 347 -7.09 -1.13 10.06
CA GLU A 347 -8.45 -1.66 10.28
C GLU A 347 -8.54 -3.15 9.92
N ASN A 348 -7.82 -3.58 8.88
CA ASN A 348 -7.67 -4.98 8.49
C ASN A 348 -6.71 -5.78 9.39
N GLY A 349 -6.03 -5.13 10.35
CA GLY A 349 -5.10 -5.78 11.27
C GLY A 349 -3.78 -6.23 10.65
N THR A 350 -3.42 -5.73 9.47
CA THR A 350 -2.13 -6.01 8.81
C THR A 350 -1.01 -5.21 9.44
N ILE A 351 -1.28 -3.93 9.76
CA ILE A 351 -0.35 -3.03 10.43
C ILE A 351 -0.92 -2.68 11.81
N THR A 352 -0.03 -2.51 12.80
CA THR A 352 -0.40 -2.24 14.20
C THR A 352 -0.57 -0.75 14.50
N TYR A 353 0.18 0.11 13.81
CA TYR A 353 0.24 1.55 14.08
C TYR A 353 -0.80 2.37 13.28
N PRO A 354 -1.74 3.08 13.93
CA PRO A 354 -2.78 3.86 13.29
C PRO A 354 -2.28 5.27 12.90
N TYR A 355 -1.91 5.44 11.64
CA TYR A 355 -1.52 6.73 11.08
C TYR A 355 -2.68 7.73 11.07
N SER A 356 -2.42 8.93 11.54
CA SER A 356 -3.39 9.98 11.85
C SER A 356 -3.35 11.13 10.85
N THR A 357 -4.46 11.88 10.76
CA THR A 357 -4.50 13.14 9.98
C THR A 357 -3.53 14.18 10.53
N ARG A 358 -3.21 14.14 11.83
CA ARG A 358 -2.22 15.04 12.45
C ARG A 358 -0.84 14.87 11.83
N GLU A 359 -0.42 13.65 11.53
CA GLU A 359 0.87 13.35 10.91
C GLU A 359 0.90 13.84 9.46
N ALA A 360 -0.16 13.59 8.68
CA ALA A 360 -0.28 14.13 7.32
C ALA A 360 -0.21 15.67 7.32
N VAL A 361 -0.90 16.34 8.26
CA VAL A 361 -0.82 17.80 8.44
C VAL A 361 0.58 18.25 8.86
N ALA A 362 1.30 17.47 9.67
CA ALA A 362 2.68 17.79 10.05
C ALA A 362 3.62 17.75 8.85
N VAL A 363 3.49 16.74 7.98
CA VAL A 363 4.25 16.65 6.72
C VAL A 363 3.94 17.85 5.82
N ALA A 364 2.65 18.16 5.59
CA ALA A 364 2.25 19.28 4.75
C ALA A 364 2.78 20.63 5.28
N LYS A 365 2.68 20.87 6.60
CA LYS A 365 3.22 22.09 7.23
C LYS A 365 4.74 22.21 7.09
N HIS A 366 5.45 21.10 7.21
CA HIS A 366 6.90 21.10 7.05
C HIS A 366 7.29 21.45 5.61
N LEU A 367 6.61 20.87 4.61
CA LEU A 367 6.83 21.21 3.19
C LEU A 367 6.52 22.67 2.87
N GLU A 368 5.48 23.24 3.48
CA GLU A 368 5.14 24.66 3.36
C GLU A 368 6.24 25.55 3.97
N GLN A 369 6.77 25.16 5.14
CA GLN A 369 7.80 25.92 5.85
C GLN A 369 9.19 25.78 5.21
N PHE A 370 9.49 24.62 4.63
CA PHE A 370 10.79 24.26 4.04
C PHE A 370 10.62 23.73 2.61
N PRO A 371 10.37 24.60 1.60
CA PRO A 371 10.09 24.18 0.22
C PRO A 371 11.26 23.47 -0.49
N ASN A 372 12.47 23.56 0.06
CA ASN A 372 13.66 22.92 -0.49
C ASN A 372 13.82 21.46 -0.01
N ASP A 373 13.08 21.06 1.03
CA ASP A 373 13.11 19.70 1.56
C ASP A 373 12.20 18.81 0.69
N GLY A 374 12.72 17.65 0.28
CA GLY A 374 11.93 16.68 -0.49
C GLY A 374 10.92 15.95 0.38
N VAL A 375 9.78 15.55 -0.18
CA VAL A 375 8.68 14.85 0.53
C VAL A 375 9.16 13.59 1.26
N ALA A 376 10.11 12.87 0.65
CA ALA A 376 10.74 11.68 1.23
C ALA A 376 11.40 11.98 2.58
N SER A 377 12.19 13.06 2.65
CA SER A 377 12.95 13.43 3.84
C SER A 377 12.05 13.87 5.00
N VAL A 378 10.93 14.53 4.67
CA VAL A 378 9.94 14.95 5.67
C VAL A 378 9.20 13.75 6.22
N LEU A 379 8.83 12.80 5.36
CA LEU A 379 8.19 11.55 5.77
C LEU A 379 9.08 10.69 6.64
N GLU A 380 10.38 10.64 6.36
CA GLU A 380 11.36 9.95 7.23
C GLU A 380 11.30 10.47 8.67
N ASN A 381 11.24 11.78 8.87
CA ASN A 381 11.16 12.37 10.22
C ASN A 381 9.87 11.98 10.96
N VAL A 382 8.76 11.82 10.24
CA VAL A 382 7.47 11.40 10.82
C VAL A 382 7.43 9.90 11.07
N LEU A 383 8.00 9.11 10.18
CA LEU A 383 8.03 7.63 10.22
C LEU A 383 9.28 7.08 10.93
N ALA A 384 10.09 7.93 11.57
CA ALA A 384 11.36 7.55 12.17
C ALA A 384 11.19 6.53 13.31
N PHE A 385 10.05 6.57 14.01
CA PHE A 385 9.74 5.63 15.07
C PHE A 385 9.49 4.21 14.54
N ASP A 386 8.99 4.09 13.31
CA ASP A 386 8.71 2.81 12.64
C ASP A 386 9.94 2.25 11.91
N ALA A 387 11.04 3.02 11.84
CA ALA A 387 12.29 2.60 11.21
C ALA A 387 12.95 1.40 11.92
N TYR A 388 12.59 1.12 13.18
CA TYR A 388 13.11 0.00 13.94
C TYR A 388 12.49 -1.36 13.56
N ASP A 389 11.31 -1.37 12.93
CA ASP A 389 10.68 -2.58 12.40
C ASP A 389 10.91 -2.67 10.87
N ARG A 390 11.85 -3.51 10.45
CA ARG A 390 12.19 -3.68 9.01
C ARG A 390 11.03 -4.21 8.18
N ASN A 391 10.16 -5.06 8.76
CA ASN A 391 9.04 -5.63 8.02
C ASN A 391 7.97 -4.56 7.80
N MET A 392 7.62 -3.83 8.86
CA MET A 392 6.74 -2.67 8.78
C MET A 392 7.32 -1.62 7.82
N ARG A 393 8.62 -1.37 7.87
CA ARG A 393 9.30 -0.40 6.99
C ARG A 393 9.23 -0.79 5.52
N THR A 394 9.41 -2.07 5.22
CA THR A 394 9.27 -2.58 3.85
C THR A 394 7.83 -2.38 3.36
N GLN A 395 6.83 -2.73 4.18
CA GLN A 395 5.42 -2.49 3.85
C GLN A 395 5.10 -1.01 3.64
N LEU A 396 5.56 -0.13 4.55
CA LEU A 396 5.41 1.32 4.40
C LEU A 396 6.02 1.80 3.10
N SER A 397 7.24 1.35 2.80
CA SER A 397 7.91 1.73 1.56
C SER A 397 7.11 1.30 0.33
N GLU A 398 6.58 0.08 0.31
CA GLU A 398 5.75 -0.40 -0.79
C GLU A 398 4.45 0.40 -0.95
N ILE A 399 3.84 0.83 0.15
CA ILE A 399 2.59 1.62 0.13
C ILE A 399 2.86 3.03 -0.39
N PHE A 400 3.82 3.74 0.21
CA PHE A 400 4.17 5.09 -0.24
C PHE A 400 4.66 5.06 -1.70
N LEU A 401 5.44 4.06 -2.09
CA LEU A 401 5.88 3.86 -3.48
C LEU A 401 4.69 3.65 -4.43
N ARG A 402 3.69 2.84 -4.04
CA ARG A 402 2.45 2.66 -4.84
C ARG A 402 1.71 3.98 -5.10
N HIS A 403 1.74 4.92 -4.15
CA HIS A 403 1.18 6.27 -4.32
C HIS A 403 2.14 7.27 -5.00
N GLY A 404 3.32 6.81 -5.42
CA GLY A 404 4.36 7.59 -6.09
C GLY A 404 5.15 8.50 -5.16
N ILE A 405 5.24 8.14 -3.88
CA ILE A 405 6.06 8.80 -2.88
C ILE A 405 7.25 7.88 -2.54
N PRO A 406 8.49 8.28 -2.82
CA PRO A 406 9.67 7.50 -2.46
C PRO A 406 9.84 7.37 -0.94
N LEU A 407 9.95 6.14 -0.44
CA LEU A 407 10.38 5.87 0.93
C LEU A 407 11.37 4.71 0.89
N SER A 408 12.44 4.80 1.69
CA SER A 408 13.45 3.73 1.71
C SER A 408 13.01 2.59 2.61
N ALA A 409 13.05 1.36 2.09
CA ALA A 409 12.75 0.14 2.82
C ALA A 409 13.79 -0.16 3.92
N THR A 410 15.04 0.26 3.70
CA THR A 410 16.20 -0.07 4.56
C THR A 410 16.91 1.17 5.12
N GLY A 411 16.42 2.38 4.84
CA GLY A 411 17.12 3.63 5.16
C GLY A 411 18.36 3.85 4.28
N GLU A 412 18.51 3.11 3.18
CA GLU A 412 19.56 3.29 2.18
C GLU A 412 19.28 4.50 1.28
N THR A 413 20.36 5.07 0.74
CA THR A 413 20.36 6.16 -0.24
C THR A 413 19.53 5.77 -1.46
N LEU A 414 18.45 6.50 -1.72
CA LEU A 414 17.64 6.29 -2.91
C LEU A 414 18.38 6.91 -4.11
N VAL A 415 18.79 6.07 -5.07
CA VAL A 415 19.37 6.54 -6.33
C VAL A 415 18.24 6.77 -7.31
N LEU A 416 17.97 8.05 -7.58
CA LEU A 416 16.94 8.48 -8.50
C LEU A 416 17.58 8.78 -9.85
N LYS A 417 17.03 8.21 -10.92
CA LYS A 417 17.54 8.41 -12.28
C LYS A 417 16.46 9.05 -13.13
N MET A 418 16.83 9.98 -14.01
CA MET A 418 15.94 10.49 -15.05
C MET A 418 16.49 9.99 -16.38
N ASN A 419 15.72 9.15 -17.05
CA ASN A 419 16.08 8.50 -18.30
C ASN A 419 14.97 8.72 -19.31
N ILE A 420 15.01 9.89 -19.94
CA ILE A 420 14.08 10.32 -20.99
C ILE A 420 14.85 10.26 -22.31
N ALA A 421 14.21 9.76 -23.36
CA ALA A 421 14.77 9.71 -24.70
C ALA A 421 15.15 11.10 -25.22
N GLU A 422 16.33 11.19 -25.85
CA GLU A 422 16.80 12.44 -26.45
C GLU A 422 15.92 12.88 -27.62
N THR A 423 15.55 14.16 -27.61
CA THR A 423 14.87 14.81 -28.73
C THR A 423 15.89 15.18 -29.81
N ARG A 424 15.61 14.84 -31.07
CA ARG A 424 16.42 15.22 -32.23
C ARG A 424 15.60 16.01 -33.23
N ASP A 425 16.19 17.03 -33.82
CA ASP A 425 15.55 17.81 -34.89
C ASP A 425 15.47 16.97 -36.17
N LEU A 426 14.37 17.10 -36.90
CA LEU A 426 14.19 16.46 -38.19
C LEU A 426 14.94 17.22 -39.29
N PRO A 427 15.46 16.51 -40.31
CA PRO A 427 15.95 17.15 -41.53
C PRO A 427 14.86 17.95 -42.25
N ASP A 428 15.27 18.99 -42.99
CA ASP A 428 14.37 19.87 -43.75
C ASP A 428 13.43 19.08 -44.68
N LEU A 429 12.18 19.55 -44.78
CA LEU A 429 11.18 18.99 -45.67
C LEU A 429 11.51 19.30 -47.14
N VAL A 430 11.95 18.29 -47.90
CA VAL A 430 12.28 18.42 -49.32
C VAL A 430 11.12 17.91 -50.19
N PRO A 431 10.74 18.61 -51.28
CA PRO A 431 9.72 18.12 -52.21
C PRO A 431 10.20 16.85 -52.93
N THR A 432 9.53 15.73 -52.67
CA THR A 432 9.86 14.42 -53.25
C THR A 432 8.96 14.07 -54.44
N GLU A 433 7.67 14.42 -54.40
CA GLU A 433 6.70 14.05 -55.44
C GLU A 433 5.70 15.17 -55.76
N SER A 434 5.11 15.10 -56.95
CA SER A 434 4.08 16.04 -57.43
C SER A 434 2.99 15.29 -58.20
N TRP A 435 1.77 15.38 -57.70
CA TRP A 435 0.57 14.71 -58.21
C TRP A 435 -0.44 15.74 -58.70
N ARG A 436 -1.21 15.40 -59.73
CA ARG A 436 -2.32 16.25 -60.20
C ARG A 436 -3.64 15.54 -60.00
N TRP A 437 -4.60 16.25 -59.42
CA TRP A 437 -5.97 15.76 -59.28
C TRP A 437 -6.69 15.87 -60.63
N ASP A 438 -7.24 14.74 -61.12
CA ASP A 438 -8.08 14.69 -62.34
C ASP A 438 -9.48 14.15 -61.99
N PRO A 439 -10.37 15.00 -61.43
CA PRO A 439 -11.71 14.57 -60.99
C PRO A 439 -12.70 14.33 -62.14
N ASP A 440 -12.36 14.66 -63.39
CA ASP A 440 -13.25 14.52 -64.55
C ASP A 440 -13.56 13.05 -64.91
N GLN A 441 -12.89 12.09 -64.28
CA GLN A 441 -13.09 10.65 -64.45
C GLN A 441 -13.69 10.01 -63.18
N SER A 442 -15.01 9.94 -63.10
CA SER A 442 -15.72 9.25 -62.01
C SER A 442 -16.86 8.35 -62.52
N ALA A 443 -17.03 7.22 -61.84
CA ALA A 443 -18.11 6.26 -62.03
C ALA A 443 -18.97 6.22 -60.76
N LYS A 444 -20.24 6.61 -60.87
CA LYS A 444 -21.24 6.53 -59.78
C LYS A 444 -22.09 5.29 -59.96
N PHE A 445 -22.38 4.60 -58.86
CA PHE A 445 -23.23 3.43 -58.90
C PHE A 445 -24.10 3.33 -57.64
N SER A 446 -25.36 2.96 -57.85
CA SER A 446 -26.43 2.97 -56.86
C SER A 446 -27.06 1.60 -56.71
N ALA A 447 -27.49 1.25 -55.51
CA ALA A 447 -28.29 0.06 -55.25
C ALA A 447 -29.76 0.19 -55.72
N ALA A 448 -30.19 1.37 -56.19
CA ALA A 448 -31.60 1.62 -56.53
C ALA A 448 -32.07 0.88 -57.79
N ILE A 449 -33.22 0.22 -57.64
CA ILE A 449 -33.92 -0.64 -58.60
C ILE A 449 -34.20 0.12 -59.91
N LYS A 450 -33.39 -0.10 -60.96
CA LYS A 450 -33.87 -0.05 -62.37
C LYS A 450 -32.92 -0.52 -63.50
N LYS A 451 -31.72 -1.08 -63.25
CA LYS A 451 -30.86 -1.75 -64.28
C LYS A 451 -29.92 -2.79 -63.63
N PRO A 452 -29.37 -3.78 -64.36
CA PRO A 452 -29.21 -5.16 -63.87
C PRO A 452 -28.19 -5.35 -62.73
N GLN A 453 -28.57 -6.24 -61.82
CA GLN A 453 -28.00 -6.65 -60.53
C GLN A 453 -26.61 -7.35 -60.60
N GLN A 454 -25.71 -7.00 -61.52
CA GLN A 454 -24.45 -7.75 -61.74
C GLN A 454 -23.17 -7.07 -61.23
N GLN A 455 -23.23 -5.84 -60.70
CA GLN A 455 -22.04 -5.04 -60.36
C GLN A 455 -21.87 -4.76 -58.86
N LEU A 456 -22.98 -4.65 -58.11
CA LEU A 456 -23.01 -4.39 -56.67
C LEU A 456 -23.99 -5.37 -56.02
N HIS A 457 -23.51 -6.19 -55.08
CA HIS A 457 -24.37 -7.03 -54.25
C HIS A 457 -24.55 -6.38 -52.88
N HIS A 458 -25.79 -6.26 -52.42
CA HIS A 458 -26.11 -5.66 -51.13
C HIS A 458 -27.16 -6.51 -50.39
N SER A 459 -26.94 -6.70 -49.08
CA SER A 459 -27.85 -7.46 -48.21
C SER A 459 -27.80 -6.97 -46.77
N THR A 460 -28.94 -6.98 -46.08
CA THR A 460 -29.05 -6.79 -44.63
C THR A 460 -28.82 -8.11 -43.90
N LEU A 461 -27.96 -8.13 -42.89
CA LEU A 461 -27.64 -9.33 -42.09
C LEU A 461 -28.47 -9.37 -40.80
N ASN A 462 -28.93 -10.56 -40.42
CA ASN A 462 -29.71 -10.77 -39.20
C ASN A 462 -28.82 -11.27 -38.06
N ARG A 463 -28.87 -10.59 -36.89
CA ARG A 463 -28.21 -11.05 -35.66
C ARG A 463 -28.85 -12.36 -35.16
N ARG A 464 -28.03 -13.32 -34.75
CA ARG A 464 -28.43 -14.60 -34.12
C ARG A 464 -27.75 -14.74 -32.77
N GLN A 465 -28.37 -15.42 -31.81
CA GLN A 465 -27.73 -15.68 -30.53
C GLN A 465 -26.94 -16.98 -30.52
N ILE A 466 -25.76 -16.94 -29.91
CA ILE A 466 -24.90 -18.09 -29.59
C ILE A 466 -24.65 -18.14 -28.08
N SER A 467 -24.31 -19.32 -27.57
CA SER A 467 -23.89 -19.50 -26.18
C SER A 467 -22.37 -19.46 -26.08
N LEU A 468 -21.85 -18.75 -25.08
CA LEU A 468 -20.44 -18.65 -24.71
C LEU A 468 -20.27 -19.03 -23.24
N ASP A 469 -19.06 -19.45 -22.87
CA ASP A 469 -18.74 -19.75 -21.48
C ASP A 469 -18.71 -18.47 -20.62
N PRO A 470 -19.10 -18.56 -19.34
CA PRO A 470 -19.13 -17.41 -18.43
C PRO A 470 -17.73 -16.88 -18.13
N SER A 471 -17.62 -15.57 -17.94
CA SER A 471 -16.34 -14.91 -17.69
C SER A 471 -15.70 -15.35 -16.36
N THR A 472 -14.37 -15.48 -16.34
CA THR A 472 -13.60 -15.73 -15.10
C THR A 472 -12.85 -14.47 -14.68
N ALA A 473 -12.81 -14.19 -13.37
CA ALA A 473 -12.09 -13.04 -12.80
C ALA A 473 -10.89 -13.50 -11.96
N ARG A 474 -9.73 -12.86 -12.14
CA ARG A 474 -8.52 -13.03 -11.32
C ARG A 474 -7.81 -11.69 -11.22
N SER A 475 -7.34 -11.30 -10.04
CA SER A 475 -6.58 -10.06 -9.83
C SER A 475 -5.14 -10.18 -10.35
N PHE A 476 -4.56 -9.06 -10.81
CA PHE A 476 -3.17 -8.99 -11.29
C PHE A 476 -2.44 -7.77 -10.73
N ALA A 477 -1.13 -7.93 -10.52
CA ALA A 477 -0.26 -6.86 -10.03
C ALA A 477 0.12 -5.89 -11.16
N LEU A 478 -0.02 -4.59 -10.90
CA LEU A 478 0.45 -3.50 -11.75
C LEU A 478 1.92 -3.19 -11.42
N GLN A 479 2.79 -3.10 -12.43
CA GLN A 479 4.16 -2.64 -12.26
C GLN A 479 4.26 -1.14 -12.55
N HIS A 480 4.69 -0.35 -11.58
CA HIS A 480 4.95 1.09 -11.76
C HIS A 480 6.42 1.32 -12.15
N HIS A 481 6.66 2.08 -13.23
CA HIS A 481 8.01 2.27 -13.78
C HIS A 481 8.68 3.58 -13.31
N ARG A 482 7.91 4.56 -12.84
CA ARG A 482 8.44 5.85 -12.33
C ARG A 482 8.79 5.88 -10.85
N LEU A 483 9.00 4.72 -10.23
CA LEU A 483 9.28 4.60 -8.79
C LEU A 483 10.70 5.09 -8.44
N HIS A 484 11.70 4.67 -9.20
CA HIS A 484 13.11 5.03 -9.00
C HIS A 484 13.75 5.68 -10.23
N GLU A 485 13.13 5.51 -11.40
CA GLU A 485 13.61 6.02 -12.68
C GLU A 485 12.48 6.78 -13.39
N PHE A 486 12.62 8.09 -13.56
CA PHE A 486 11.67 8.85 -14.36
C PHE A 486 11.90 8.57 -15.85
N THR A 487 10.93 7.91 -16.48
CA THR A 487 10.92 7.55 -17.91
C THR A 487 9.59 7.95 -18.54
N GLU A 488 9.49 7.88 -19.86
CA GLU A 488 8.22 8.03 -20.59
C GLU A 488 7.17 6.96 -20.20
N GLN A 489 7.61 5.81 -19.67
CA GLN A 489 6.75 4.71 -19.25
C GLN A 489 6.22 4.93 -17.83
N LEU A 490 4.89 4.97 -17.67
CA LEU A 490 4.22 5.16 -16.39
C LEU A 490 4.07 3.84 -15.63
N SER A 491 3.46 2.85 -16.28
CA SER A 491 3.15 1.55 -15.70
C SER A 491 3.07 0.45 -16.76
N SER A 492 3.13 -0.81 -16.35
CA SER A 492 2.88 -1.96 -17.22
C SER A 492 2.22 -3.12 -16.48
N PHE A 493 1.50 -3.95 -17.22
CA PHE A 493 0.90 -5.17 -16.71
C PHE A 493 0.83 -6.23 -17.82
N GLN A 494 0.74 -7.51 -17.42
CA GLN A 494 0.73 -8.63 -18.36
C GLN A 494 -0.70 -9.16 -18.56
N VAL A 495 -1.10 -9.32 -19.82
CA VAL A 495 -2.30 -10.09 -20.18
C VAL A 495 -2.03 -11.58 -19.91
N PRO A 496 -2.90 -12.29 -19.18
CA PRO A 496 -2.69 -13.69 -18.84
C PRO A 496 -2.86 -14.58 -20.07
N LEU A 497 -1.75 -14.90 -20.73
CA LEU A 497 -1.72 -15.84 -21.85
C LEU A 497 -1.67 -17.29 -21.34
N LYS A 498 -2.35 -18.22 -22.02
CA LYS A 498 -2.34 -19.66 -21.71
C LYS A 498 -0.91 -20.21 -21.80
N GLY A 499 -0.48 -20.93 -20.77
CA GLY A 499 0.91 -21.39 -20.54
C GLY A 499 1.55 -22.30 -21.61
N ASN A 500 0.85 -22.59 -22.71
CA ASN A 500 1.36 -23.41 -23.82
C ASN A 500 2.28 -22.63 -24.79
N ARG A 501 2.68 -21.38 -24.47
CA ARG A 501 3.60 -20.51 -25.25
C ARG A 501 3.19 -20.22 -26.71
N LYS A 502 1.96 -20.58 -27.11
CA LYS A 502 1.45 -20.39 -28.48
C LYS A 502 0.44 -19.25 -28.61
N GLN A 503 -0.18 -18.85 -27.51
CA GLN A 503 -1.11 -17.73 -27.51
C GLN A 503 -0.34 -16.42 -27.63
N GLN A 504 -0.83 -15.52 -28.47
CA GLN A 504 -0.23 -14.21 -28.72
C GLN A 504 -1.29 -13.14 -28.66
N ALA A 505 -0.95 -11.95 -28.18
CA ALA A 505 -1.82 -10.79 -28.26
C ALA A 505 -1.95 -10.32 -29.73
N HIS A 506 -3.13 -9.87 -30.13
CA HIS A 506 -3.43 -9.56 -31.53
C HIS A 506 -3.99 -8.16 -31.79
N ALA A 507 -4.87 -7.65 -30.94
CA ALA A 507 -5.46 -6.31 -31.08
C ALA A 507 -5.97 -5.79 -29.74
N MET A 508 -6.09 -4.48 -29.59
CA MET A 508 -6.59 -3.82 -28.39
C MET A 508 -7.64 -2.76 -28.75
N THR A 509 -8.62 -2.56 -27.87
CA THR A 509 -9.53 -1.40 -27.93
C THR A 509 -9.75 -0.85 -26.53
N VAL A 510 -10.06 0.44 -26.43
CA VAL A 510 -10.28 1.15 -25.17
C VAL A 510 -11.64 1.83 -25.22
N PHE A 511 -12.44 1.69 -24.17
CA PHE A 511 -13.77 2.28 -24.06
C PHE A 511 -13.73 3.68 -23.41
N PRO A 512 -14.83 4.46 -23.48
CA PRO A 512 -14.90 5.79 -22.88
C PRO A 512 -14.72 5.83 -21.36
N ASP A 513 -14.97 4.71 -20.67
CA ASP A 513 -14.74 4.53 -19.23
C ASP A 513 -13.30 4.10 -18.90
N ASN A 514 -12.38 4.22 -19.86
CA ASN A 514 -10.99 3.78 -19.80
C ASN A 514 -10.80 2.26 -19.66
N SER A 515 -11.85 1.44 -19.79
CA SER A 515 -11.68 -0.01 -19.78
C SER A 515 -10.95 -0.50 -21.04
N VAL A 516 -10.03 -1.43 -20.85
CA VAL A 516 -9.13 -1.94 -21.91
C VAL A 516 -9.54 -3.35 -22.29
N HIS A 517 -9.65 -3.62 -23.59
CA HIS A 517 -10.07 -4.93 -24.10
C HIS A 517 -9.07 -5.45 -25.11
N VAL A 518 -8.59 -6.67 -24.89
CA VAL A 518 -7.52 -7.30 -25.67
C VAL A 518 -8.02 -8.57 -26.32
N LEU A 519 -7.85 -8.66 -27.63
CA LEU A 519 -8.05 -9.88 -28.39
C LEU A 519 -6.72 -10.64 -28.53
N THR A 520 -6.71 -11.89 -28.09
CA THR A 520 -5.59 -12.82 -28.31
C THR A 520 -5.90 -13.77 -29.46
N ARG A 521 -4.87 -14.44 -30.01
CA ARG A 521 -4.99 -15.50 -31.02
C ARG A 521 -4.20 -16.74 -30.62
N ARG A 522 -4.65 -17.91 -31.13
CA ARG A 522 -4.02 -19.23 -30.94
C ARG A 522 -3.87 -19.68 -29.47
N PRO A 523 -4.96 -19.82 -28.69
CA PRO A 523 -6.37 -19.70 -29.08
C PRO A 523 -6.92 -18.26 -28.94
N MET A 524 -8.09 -17.99 -29.54
CA MET A 524 -8.73 -16.67 -29.43
C MET A 524 -9.43 -16.48 -28.09
N CYS A 525 -9.11 -15.40 -27.37
CA CYS A 525 -9.78 -14.99 -26.13
C CYS A 525 -9.92 -13.47 -26.08
N VAL A 526 -10.94 -12.97 -25.38
CA VAL A 526 -11.11 -11.55 -25.10
C VAL A 526 -10.87 -11.30 -23.63
N HIS A 527 -9.85 -10.51 -23.32
CA HIS A 527 -9.51 -10.11 -21.96
C HIS A 527 -9.98 -8.67 -21.77
N SER A 528 -10.82 -8.41 -20.78
CA SER A 528 -11.33 -7.07 -20.48
C SER A 528 -10.87 -6.63 -19.12
N PHE A 529 -10.39 -5.39 -19.01
CA PHE A 529 -9.83 -4.80 -17.80
C PHE A 529 -10.68 -3.56 -17.44
N SER A 530 -11.56 -3.68 -16.45
CA SER A 530 -12.31 -2.56 -15.86
C SER A 530 -11.48 -1.86 -14.78
N ASP A 531 -11.74 -0.56 -14.55
CA ASP A 531 -11.07 0.28 -13.55
C ASP A 531 -9.56 0.47 -13.81
N PHE A 532 -9.25 1.21 -14.87
CA PHE A 532 -7.87 1.42 -15.31
C PHE A 532 -7.05 2.31 -14.38
N ASP A 533 -7.74 3.16 -13.59
CA ASP A 533 -7.16 4.16 -12.69
C ASP A 533 -7.03 3.66 -11.24
N GLY A 534 -7.62 2.50 -10.88
CA GLY A 534 -7.52 1.86 -9.57
C GLY A 534 -6.20 1.14 -9.28
N SER A 535 -5.94 0.86 -7.99
CA SER A 535 -4.74 0.18 -7.49
C SER A 535 -4.75 -1.35 -7.71
N GLU A 536 -5.93 -1.96 -7.82
CA GLU A 536 -6.12 -3.37 -8.11
C GLU A 536 -6.92 -3.57 -9.40
N ARG A 537 -6.39 -4.35 -10.34
CA ARG A 537 -7.06 -4.63 -11.62
C ARG A 537 -7.76 -5.99 -11.56
N VAL A 538 -9.07 -5.98 -11.75
CA VAL A 538 -9.89 -7.19 -11.85
C VAL A 538 -10.30 -7.39 -13.31
N PRO A 539 -9.54 -8.13 -14.13
CA PRO A 539 -9.99 -8.48 -15.46
C PRO A 539 -11.15 -9.47 -15.42
N SER A 540 -12.11 -9.26 -16.32
CA SER A 540 -13.04 -10.28 -16.76
C SER A 540 -12.50 -10.94 -18.03
N ILE A 541 -12.20 -12.23 -17.96
CA ILE A 541 -11.73 -13.02 -19.09
C ILE A 541 -12.92 -13.74 -19.72
N LEU A 542 -13.18 -13.48 -21.00
CA LEU A 542 -14.17 -14.21 -21.77
C LEU A 542 -13.45 -15.09 -22.80
N GLU A 543 -13.48 -16.40 -22.56
CA GLU A 543 -12.86 -17.37 -23.47
C GLU A 543 -13.81 -17.68 -24.64
N LEU A 544 -13.34 -17.49 -25.87
CA LEU A 544 -14.06 -17.89 -27.07
C LEU A 544 -13.65 -19.33 -27.43
N GLU A 545 -13.91 -20.29 -26.54
CA GLU A 545 -13.57 -21.69 -26.79
C GLU A 545 -14.59 -22.38 -27.70
N SER A 546 -14.18 -22.58 -28.96
CA SER A 546 -14.75 -23.59 -29.86
C SER A 546 -13.60 -24.23 -30.63
N GLU A 547 -13.62 -25.56 -30.82
CA GLU A 547 -12.60 -26.32 -31.58
C GLU A 547 -12.29 -25.71 -32.96
N TYR A 548 -13.22 -24.92 -33.51
CA TYR A 548 -13.15 -24.30 -34.83
C TYR A 548 -12.47 -22.93 -34.87
N MET A 549 -12.32 -22.26 -33.71
CA MET A 549 -11.81 -20.89 -33.57
C MET A 549 -10.36 -20.84 -33.06
N GLN A 550 -9.79 -22.00 -32.70
CA GLN A 550 -8.47 -22.07 -32.06
C GLN A 550 -7.29 -21.68 -32.96
N TRP A 551 -7.48 -21.58 -34.28
CA TRP A 551 -6.37 -21.44 -35.25
C TRP A 551 -6.51 -20.29 -36.25
N GLU A 552 -7.43 -19.34 -36.05
CA GLU A 552 -7.57 -18.18 -36.95
C GLU A 552 -6.29 -17.33 -36.95
N PRO A 553 -5.67 -17.05 -38.12
CA PRO A 553 -4.42 -16.30 -38.17
C PRO A 553 -4.60 -14.77 -38.02
N HIS A 554 -5.72 -14.21 -38.48
CA HIS A 554 -5.96 -12.78 -38.62
C HIS A 554 -7.41 -12.37 -38.25
N PRO A 555 -7.86 -12.56 -36.99
CA PRO A 555 -9.17 -12.07 -36.58
C PRO A 555 -9.19 -10.54 -36.49
N VAL A 556 -10.31 -9.91 -36.83
CA VAL A 556 -10.44 -8.44 -36.85
C VAL A 556 -11.26 -7.99 -35.64
N LEU A 557 -10.66 -7.19 -34.77
CA LEU A 557 -11.32 -6.54 -33.63
C LEU A 557 -11.92 -5.20 -34.07
N VAL A 558 -13.18 -4.94 -33.71
CA VAL A 558 -13.91 -3.72 -34.08
C VAL A 558 -14.59 -3.14 -32.85
N ASN A 559 -14.38 -1.85 -32.62
CA ASN A 559 -15.01 -1.07 -31.57
C ASN A 559 -16.37 -0.51 -32.01
N LEU A 560 -17.40 -0.59 -31.16
CA LEU A 560 -18.73 0.01 -31.37
C LEU A 560 -19.08 0.91 -30.17
N PRO A 561 -18.49 2.11 -30.10
CA PRO A 561 -18.57 2.97 -28.91
C PRO A 561 -20.00 3.39 -28.57
N ASP A 562 -20.84 3.69 -29.56
CA ASP A 562 -22.23 4.11 -29.36
C ASP A 562 -23.11 3.04 -28.69
N LYS A 563 -22.69 1.77 -28.74
CA LYS A 563 -23.44 0.62 -28.20
C LYS A 563 -22.74 -0.03 -26.99
N ASN A 564 -21.56 0.44 -26.59
CA ASN A 564 -20.67 -0.24 -25.63
C ASN A 564 -20.46 -1.73 -25.97
N GLU A 565 -20.38 -2.06 -27.27
CA GLU A 565 -20.17 -3.42 -27.78
C GLU A 565 -18.79 -3.53 -28.44
N ILE A 566 -18.20 -4.72 -28.37
CA ILE A 566 -17.03 -5.10 -29.18
C ILE A 566 -17.46 -6.16 -30.17
N ALA A 567 -17.00 -6.06 -31.42
CA ALA A 567 -17.21 -7.08 -32.43
C ALA A 567 -15.90 -7.76 -32.85
N VAL A 568 -15.91 -9.09 -32.91
CA VAL A 568 -14.79 -9.90 -33.42
C VAL A 568 -15.21 -10.56 -34.73
N PHE A 569 -14.63 -10.14 -35.85
CA PHE A 569 -14.85 -10.72 -37.17
C PHE A 569 -13.79 -11.78 -37.48
N ILE A 570 -14.24 -12.96 -37.91
CA ILE A 570 -13.41 -14.13 -38.23
C ILE A 570 -13.41 -14.32 -39.76
N PRO A 571 -12.33 -13.92 -40.48
CA PRO A 571 -12.33 -13.92 -41.94
C PRO A 571 -12.51 -15.30 -42.59
N SER A 572 -12.00 -16.37 -41.98
CA SER A 572 -12.09 -17.72 -42.54
C SER A 572 -13.52 -18.28 -42.56
N THR A 573 -14.35 -17.89 -41.59
CA THR A 573 -15.73 -18.37 -41.44
C THR A 573 -16.78 -17.33 -41.84
N GLY A 574 -16.39 -16.06 -41.92
CA GLY A 574 -17.32 -14.94 -42.13
C GLY A 574 -18.25 -14.69 -40.94
N LEU A 575 -17.91 -15.21 -39.76
CA LEU A 575 -18.64 -15.02 -38.52
C LEU A 575 -18.17 -13.72 -37.84
N THR A 576 -19.11 -12.90 -37.37
CA THR A 576 -18.86 -11.77 -36.47
C THR A 576 -19.53 -12.04 -35.14
N ILE A 577 -18.83 -11.93 -34.02
CA ILE A 577 -19.38 -12.12 -32.67
C ILE A 577 -19.41 -10.76 -31.97
N PHE A 578 -20.54 -10.40 -31.38
CA PHE A 578 -20.74 -9.18 -30.60
C PHE A 578 -20.70 -9.51 -29.10
N LEU A 579 -19.91 -8.77 -28.36
CA LEU A 579 -19.68 -8.96 -26.93
C LEU A 579 -19.92 -7.63 -26.21
N ASN A 580 -20.64 -7.67 -25.09
CA ASN A 580 -20.68 -6.58 -24.13
C ASN A 580 -19.78 -6.95 -22.95
N PRO A 581 -18.56 -6.41 -22.88
CA PRO A 581 -17.58 -6.79 -21.85
C PRO A 581 -17.87 -6.19 -20.46
N LEU A 582 -18.71 -5.17 -20.37
CA LEU A 582 -19.06 -4.49 -19.11
C LEU A 582 -20.39 -4.98 -18.51
N GLY A 583 -21.18 -5.74 -19.27
CA GLY A 583 -22.43 -6.33 -18.80
C GLY A 583 -22.21 -7.66 -18.07
N ASN A 584 -23.01 -7.92 -17.02
CA ASN A 584 -23.09 -9.26 -16.43
C ASN A 584 -23.55 -10.26 -17.50
N SER A 585 -22.67 -11.17 -17.93
CA SER A 585 -22.97 -12.07 -19.04
C SER A 585 -23.72 -13.32 -18.56
N ASP A 586 -24.92 -13.55 -19.09
CA ASP A 586 -25.67 -14.82 -18.95
C ASP A 586 -25.12 -15.93 -19.88
N GLY A 587 -23.92 -15.76 -20.43
CA GLY A 587 -23.31 -16.67 -21.41
C GLY A 587 -23.97 -16.65 -22.80
N ARG A 588 -24.68 -15.57 -23.18
CA ARG A 588 -25.24 -15.39 -24.53
C ARG A 588 -24.58 -14.22 -25.25
N ALA A 589 -24.26 -14.40 -26.53
CA ALA A 589 -23.70 -13.37 -27.40
C ALA A 589 -24.43 -13.33 -28.75
N ASP A 590 -24.52 -12.14 -29.36
CA ASP A 590 -25.06 -11.97 -30.70
C ASP A 590 -23.98 -12.27 -31.75
N CYS A 591 -24.38 -12.81 -32.90
CA CYS A 591 -23.48 -13.06 -34.02
C CYS A 591 -24.11 -12.75 -35.38
N LEU A 592 -23.27 -12.42 -36.36
CA LEU A 592 -23.62 -12.22 -37.77
C LEU A 592 -22.80 -13.16 -38.66
N THR A 593 -23.38 -13.65 -39.74
CA THR A 593 -22.68 -14.48 -40.74
C THR A 593 -22.82 -13.85 -42.11
N LEU A 594 -21.73 -13.84 -42.89
CA LEU A 594 -21.77 -13.38 -44.28
C LEU A 594 -22.73 -14.22 -45.15
N PRO A 595 -23.30 -13.65 -46.24
CA PRO A 595 -24.17 -14.38 -47.16
C PRO A 595 -23.47 -15.54 -47.87
N ASP A 596 -24.23 -16.58 -48.24
CA ASP A 596 -23.71 -17.73 -48.98
C ASP A 596 -23.02 -17.31 -50.28
N GLY A 597 -21.77 -17.76 -50.47
CA GLY A 597 -20.95 -17.40 -51.63
C GLY A 597 -20.15 -16.10 -51.49
N ALA A 598 -20.30 -15.34 -50.40
CA ALA A 598 -19.47 -14.17 -50.10
C ALA A 598 -18.01 -14.53 -49.79
N LEU A 599 -17.78 -15.67 -49.11
CA LEU A 599 -16.44 -16.13 -48.74
C LEU A 599 -15.59 -16.52 -49.95
N ASP A 600 -16.20 -17.19 -50.94
CA ASP A 600 -15.55 -17.69 -52.15
C ASP A 600 -15.66 -16.72 -53.35
N GLY A 601 -16.22 -15.52 -53.17
CA GLY A 601 -16.43 -14.54 -54.25
C GLY A 601 -17.49 -14.91 -55.29
N ARG A 602 -18.31 -15.95 -55.04
CA ARG A 602 -19.32 -16.47 -55.98
C ARG A 602 -20.53 -15.55 -56.19
N LEU A 603 -20.67 -14.50 -55.37
CA LEU A 603 -21.73 -13.50 -55.50
C LEU A 603 -21.72 -12.75 -56.84
N HIS A 604 -20.56 -12.67 -57.51
CA HIS A 604 -20.37 -11.94 -58.77
C HIS A 604 -20.15 -12.86 -60.00
N VAL A 605 -20.40 -14.17 -59.84
CA VAL A 605 -20.24 -15.18 -60.90
C VAL A 605 -21.60 -15.45 -61.56
N ASP A 606 -21.68 -15.37 -62.89
CA ASP A 606 -22.92 -15.59 -63.63
C ASP A 606 -23.47 -17.02 -63.46
N ALA A 607 -24.77 -17.12 -63.14
CA ALA A 607 -25.48 -18.40 -63.00
C ALA A 607 -25.44 -19.27 -64.28
N SER A 608 -25.21 -18.66 -65.46
CA SER A 608 -25.05 -19.35 -66.74
C SER A 608 -23.69 -20.05 -66.89
N MET A 609 -22.64 -19.61 -66.19
CA MET A 609 -21.31 -20.27 -66.20
C MET A 609 -21.24 -21.48 -65.26
N LEU A 610 -22.24 -21.68 -64.40
CA LEU A 610 -22.35 -22.82 -63.48
C LEU A 610 -23.06 -24.03 -64.10
N GLN A 611 -23.64 -23.90 -65.30
CA GLN A 611 -24.25 -25.02 -66.03
C GLN A 611 -23.20 -25.83 -66.79
N GLY A 612 -22.51 -26.74 -66.09
CA GLY A 612 -21.64 -27.72 -66.74
C GLY A 612 -20.63 -28.40 -65.82
N LYS A 613 -20.27 -27.77 -64.69
CA LYS A 613 -19.46 -28.41 -63.66
C LYS A 613 -20.39 -29.03 -62.63
N LYS A 614 -20.36 -30.38 -62.53
CA LYS A 614 -21.04 -31.14 -61.47
C LYS A 614 -20.87 -30.39 -60.14
N ARG A 615 -21.99 -30.16 -59.43
CA ARG A 615 -21.96 -29.82 -58.00
C ARG A 615 -21.10 -30.88 -57.32
N SER A 616 -19.83 -30.56 -57.09
CA SER A 616 -18.97 -31.34 -56.21
C SER A 616 -19.67 -31.30 -54.86
N LYS A 617 -20.31 -32.41 -54.49
CA LYS A 617 -20.66 -32.70 -53.10
C LYS A 617 -19.34 -32.90 -52.35
N GLN A 618 -18.64 -31.81 -52.08
CA GLN A 618 -17.67 -31.74 -51.00
C GLN A 618 -18.30 -30.87 -49.94
N ASN A 619 -18.71 -31.51 -48.85
CA ASN A 619 -19.13 -30.81 -47.65
C ASN A 619 -17.96 -29.95 -47.14
N PRO A 620 -18.23 -28.78 -46.55
CA PRO A 620 -17.36 -27.60 -46.48
C PRO A 620 -16.26 -27.68 -45.41
N LEU A 621 -16.00 -28.89 -44.90
CA LEU A 621 -15.17 -29.17 -43.73
C LEU A 621 -13.82 -29.80 -44.10
N THR A 622 -13.62 -30.20 -45.35
CA THR A 622 -12.38 -30.87 -45.81
C THR A 622 -11.21 -29.92 -46.10
N LYS A 623 -11.38 -28.62 -45.85
CA LYS A 623 -10.36 -27.58 -46.02
C LYS A 623 -9.84 -27.01 -44.69
N TRP A 624 -10.22 -27.60 -43.55
CA TRP A 624 -10.07 -26.93 -42.26
C TRP A 624 -8.69 -27.08 -41.60
N PHE A 625 -7.85 -28.07 -41.96
CA PHE A 625 -6.53 -28.27 -41.31
C PHE A 625 -5.42 -28.80 -42.21
N GLY A 626 -5.33 -28.36 -43.46
CA GLY A 626 -4.23 -28.77 -44.34
C GLY A 626 -4.03 -27.83 -45.51
N GLY A 627 -2.83 -27.25 -45.56
CA GLY A 627 -2.39 -26.23 -46.51
C GLY A 627 -2.83 -26.43 -47.96
N GLY A 628 -3.24 -25.33 -48.55
CA GLY A 628 -3.45 -25.16 -49.98
C GLY A 628 -3.92 -23.73 -50.21
N ASP A 629 -2.95 -22.80 -50.30
CA ASP A 629 -3.06 -21.39 -50.71
C ASP A 629 -4.51 -20.87 -50.83
N SER A 630 -5.14 -20.58 -49.68
CA SER A 630 -6.41 -19.86 -49.65
C SER A 630 -6.12 -18.42 -50.09
N GLY A 631 -6.37 -18.17 -51.38
CA GLY A 631 -5.95 -16.96 -52.09
C GLY A 631 -6.31 -15.64 -51.40
N GLY A 632 -5.32 -14.75 -51.33
CA GLY A 632 -5.38 -13.29 -51.41
C GLY A 632 -6.32 -12.47 -50.51
N TRP A 633 -7.31 -13.02 -49.79
CA TRP A 633 -8.26 -12.21 -49.05
C TRP A 633 -7.63 -11.58 -47.81
N ARG A 634 -7.66 -10.25 -47.74
CA ARG A 634 -7.28 -9.45 -46.56
C ARG A 634 -8.54 -8.84 -45.94
N ALA A 635 -8.56 -8.77 -44.61
CA ALA A 635 -9.65 -8.15 -43.85
C ALA A 635 -9.07 -7.23 -42.79
N GLU A 636 -9.59 -6.01 -42.70
CA GLU A 636 -9.11 -4.97 -41.80
C GLU A 636 -10.30 -4.17 -41.26
N ALA A 637 -10.21 -3.71 -40.01
CA ALA A 637 -11.18 -2.76 -39.45
C ALA A 637 -10.87 -1.36 -39.98
N ASP A 638 -11.92 -0.59 -40.31
CA ASP A 638 -11.75 0.81 -40.69
C ASP A 638 -11.50 1.66 -39.44
N ARG A 639 -10.23 1.99 -39.19
CA ARG A 639 -9.79 2.80 -38.04
C ARG A 639 -10.22 4.27 -38.10
N LEU A 640 -10.78 4.76 -39.21
CA LEU A 640 -11.36 6.11 -39.28
C LEU A 640 -12.90 6.11 -39.17
N ASN A 641 -13.52 4.99 -39.50
CA ASN A 641 -14.97 4.83 -39.52
C ASN A 641 -15.36 3.67 -38.58
N ALA A 642 -15.59 3.98 -37.31
CA ALA A 642 -15.97 3.02 -36.28
C ALA A 642 -17.11 2.08 -36.74
N GLY A 643 -16.96 0.79 -36.48
CA GLY A 643 -17.94 -0.23 -36.85
C GLY A 643 -17.93 -0.72 -38.30
N LEU A 644 -16.98 -0.30 -39.15
CA LEU A 644 -16.82 -0.85 -40.51
C LEU A 644 -15.68 -1.87 -40.60
N VAL A 645 -15.91 -2.96 -41.34
CA VAL A 645 -14.91 -3.96 -41.73
C VAL A 645 -14.78 -4.00 -43.23
N LEU A 646 -13.54 -3.89 -43.72
CA LEU A 646 -13.20 -3.97 -45.14
C LEU A 646 -12.56 -5.32 -45.42
N ARG A 647 -13.03 -6.03 -46.45
CA ARG A 647 -12.46 -7.31 -46.89
C ARG A 647 -12.24 -7.29 -48.40
N TYR A 648 -10.99 -7.44 -48.85
CA TYR A 648 -10.64 -7.34 -50.27
C TYR A 648 -9.74 -8.48 -50.72
N LEU A 649 -9.82 -8.81 -52.02
CA LEU A 649 -8.99 -9.84 -52.63
C LEU A 649 -7.70 -9.22 -53.18
N GLN A 650 -6.58 -9.45 -52.50
CA GLN A 650 -5.24 -9.03 -52.93
C GLN A 650 -4.88 -9.69 -54.28
N GLY A 651 -4.53 -8.87 -55.27
CA GLY A 651 -4.28 -9.30 -56.65
C GLY A 651 -5.56 -9.61 -57.45
N GLY A 652 -6.73 -9.19 -56.96
CA GLY A 652 -8.02 -9.32 -57.66
C GLY A 652 -8.86 -8.04 -57.57
N SER A 653 -10.09 -8.07 -58.08
CA SER A 653 -10.95 -6.86 -58.20
C SER A 653 -12.06 -6.75 -57.14
N LEU A 654 -12.14 -7.69 -56.20
CA LEU A 654 -13.26 -7.79 -55.25
C LEU A 654 -12.99 -7.00 -53.96
N LEU A 655 -13.95 -6.17 -53.57
CA LEU A 655 -13.98 -5.44 -52.30
C LEU A 655 -15.33 -5.67 -51.60
N GLN A 656 -15.30 -5.94 -50.31
CA GLN A 656 -16.45 -6.14 -49.45
C GLN A 656 -16.40 -5.13 -48.30
N VAL A 657 -17.53 -4.49 -48.03
CA VAL A 657 -17.71 -3.54 -46.94
C VAL A 657 -18.82 -4.08 -46.04
N LEU A 658 -18.49 -4.34 -44.80
CA LEU A 658 -19.41 -4.81 -43.76
C LEU A 658 -19.58 -3.68 -42.72
N ASP A 659 -20.81 -3.17 -42.62
CA ASP A 659 -21.20 -2.12 -41.68
C ASP A 659 -21.92 -2.75 -40.49
N LEU A 660 -21.23 -2.86 -39.36
CA LEU A 660 -21.73 -3.51 -38.14
C LEU A 660 -22.70 -2.62 -37.35
N ASN A 661 -22.70 -1.31 -37.61
CA ASN A 661 -23.65 -0.39 -36.99
C ASN A 661 -25.05 -0.58 -37.54
N SER A 662 -25.15 -0.72 -38.88
CA SER A 662 -26.40 -0.92 -39.61
C SER A 662 -26.67 -2.37 -40.05
N ASN A 663 -25.78 -3.31 -39.72
CA ASN A 663 -25.79 -4.72 -40.14
C ASN A 663 -25.88 -4.89 -41.67
N ASN A 664 -25.28 -3.98 -42.42
CA ASN A 664 -25.33 -3.97 -43.88
C ASN A 664 -24.07 -4.57 -44.49
N PHE A 665 -24.24 -5.41 -45.52
CA PHE A 665 -23.14 -5.98 -46.28
C PHE A 665 -23.22 -5.54 -47.73
N SER A 666 -22.10 -5.08 -48.28
CA SER A 666 -21.96 -4.67 -49.68
C SER A 666 -20.72 -5.32 -50.29
N SER A 667 -20.85 -5.91 -51.47
CA SER A 667 -19.77 -6.56 -52.21
C SER A 667 -19.69 -6.00 -53.62
N LEU A 668 -18.49 -5.56 -54.01
CA LEU A 668 -18.18 -4.79 -55.21
C LEU A 668 -17.17 -5.54 -56.09
N ASP A 669 -17.40 -5.56 -57.39
CA ASP A 669 -16.43 -6.02 -58.39
C ASP A 669 -15.89 -4.81 -59.17
N LEU A 670 -14.75 -4.30 -58.72
CA LEU A 670 -14.19 -3.03 -59.18
C LEU A 670 -13.73 -3.07 -60.64
N ALA A 671 -13.40 -4.24 -61.19
CA ALA A 671 -13.02 -4.40 -62.60
C ALA A 671 -14.21 -4.19 -63.53
N LYS A 672 -15.40 -4.64 -63.11
CA LYS A 672 -16.64 -4.37 -63.84
C LYS A 672 -17.10 -2.93 -63.67
N LEU A 673 -16.85 -2.33 -62.51
CA LEU A 673 -17.26 -0.96 -62.19
C LEU A 673 -16.39 0.10 -62.89
N SER A 674 -15.09 -0.15 -63.02
CA SER A 674 -14.12 0.75 -63.67
C SER A 674 -14.02 0.59 -65.19
N ALA A 675 -14.78 -0.34 -65.81
CA ALA A 675 -14.74 -0.60 -67.25
C ALA A 675 -15.08 0.62 -68.15
N SER A 676 -15.70 1.65 -67.57
CA SER A 676 -16.04 2.92 -68.25
C SER A 676 -14.98 4.04 -68.08
N MET A 677 -13.96 3.81 -67.24
CA MET A 677 -12.86 4.75 -66.97
C MET A 677 -11.70 4.54 -67.96
N ARG A 678 -10.83 5.55 -68.16
CA ARG A 678 -9.70 5.44 -69.11
C ARG A 678 -8.66 4.41 -68.67
N ALA A 679 -8.46 4.29 -67.37
CA ALA A 679 -7.67 3.23 -66.74
C ALA A 679 -8.64 2.34 -65.92
N PRO A 680 -8.89 1.09 -66.33
CA PRO A 680 -9.73 0.17 -65.56
C PRO A 680 -8.93 -0.49 -64.43
N LEU A 681 -9.55 -0.60 -63.26
CA LEU A 681 -9.01 -1.22 -62.05
C LEU A 681 -9.16 -2.74 -62.14
N ALA A 682 -8.08 -3.44 -62.51
CA ALA A 682 -8.10 -4.91 -62.62
C ALA A 682 -7.70 -5.62 -61.30
N GLU A 683 -6.71 -5.09 -60.59
CA GLU A 683 -6.10 -5.74 -59.42
C GLU A 683 -5.92 -4.74 -58.27
N LEU A 684 -6.47 -5.07 -57.11
CA LEU A 684 -6.29 -4.36 -55.84
C LEU A 684 -5.07 -4.89 -55.10
N LEU A 685 -4.24 -3.97 -54.63
CA LEU A 685 -3.13 -4.25 -53.72
C LEU A 685 -3.48 -3.95 -52.27
N SER A 686 -4.12 -2.81 -52.02
CA SER A 686 -4.53 -2.38 -50.68
C SER A 686 -5.68 -1.37 -50.73
N VAL A 687 -6.43 -1.28 -49.64
CA VAL A 687 -7.51 -0.31 -49.44
C VAL A 687 -7.20 0.48 -48.17
N GLN A 688 -7.18 1.82 -48.26
CA GLN A 688 -6.81 2.68 -47.14
C GLN A 688 -7.92 3.70 -46.86
N PRO A 689 -8.43 3.83 -45.63
CA PRO A 689 -9.40 4.86 -45.30
C PRO A 689 -8.72 6.23 -45.26
N ILE A 690 -9.38 7.25 -45.83
CA ILE A 690 -8.88 8.64 -45.87
C ILE A 690 -9.86 9.67 -45.31
N GLY A 691 -11.10 9.27 -45.04
CA GLY A 691 -12.13 10.18 -44.55
C GLY A 691 -13.41 9.43 -44.20
N LYS A 692 -14.49 10.19 -43.95
CA LYS A 692 -15.82 9.64 -43.61
C LYS A 692 -16.34 8.77 -44.76
N ARG A 693 -16.21 7.45 -44.64
CA ARG A 693 -16.55 6.44 -45.66
C ARG A 693 -15.92 6.70 -47.02
N GLU A 694 -14.67 7.16 -47.00
CA GLU A 694 -13.85 7.37 -48.19
C GLU A 694 -12.57 6.55 -48.08
N TRP A 695 -12.23 5.84 -49.15
CA TRP A 695 -11.08 4.95 -49.22
C TRP A 695 -10.25 5.20 -50.48
N LEU A 696 -8.93 5.22 -50.35
CA LEU A 696 -8.01 5.13 -51.48
C LEU A 696 -7.75 3.66 -51.81
N LEU A 697 -7.82 3.35 -53.10
CA LEU A 697 -7.57 2.02 -53.64
C LEU A 697 -6.26 2.02 -54.39
N ARG A 698 -5.34 1.14 -53.99
CA ARG A 698 -4.06 0.94 -54.67
C ARG A 698 -4.14 -0.22 -55.63
N THR A 699 -3.54 -0.05 -56.81
CA THR A 699 -3.58 -1.01 -57.91
C THR A 699 -2.18 -1.39 -58.37
N THR A 700 -2.05 -2.43 -59.20
CA THR A 700 -0.78 -2.79 -59.85
C THR A 700 -0.31 -1.79 -60.92
N ASP A 701 -1.21 -0.94 -61.42
CA ASP A 701 -0.83 0.24 -62.21
C ASP A 701 -0.32 1.34 -61.28
N GLU A 702 0.99 1.59 -61.36
CA GLU A 702 1.74 2.53 -60.52
C GLU A 702 1.49 4.02 -60.86
N THR A 703 0.76 4.29 -61.94
CA THR A 703 0.59 5.65 -62.47
C THR A 703 -0.70 6.36 -62.04
N VAL A 704 -1.64 5.64 -61.41
CA VAL A 704 -2.98 6.13 -61.06
C VAL A 704 -3.40 5.66 -59.66
N VAL A 705 -3.97 6.55 -58.85
CA VAL A 705 -4.61 6.22 -57.56
C VAL A 705 -6.11 6.47 -57.65
N TYR A 706 -6.94 5.55 -57.16
CA TYR A 706 -8.40 5.69 -57.16
C TYR A 706 -8.93 6.04 -55.78
N LYS A 707 -9.99 6.86 -55.72
CA LYS A 707 -10.78 7.17 -54.52
C LYS A 707 -12.17 6.55 -54.65
N LEU A 708 -12.55 5.76 -53.66
CA LEU A 708 -13.89 5.19 -53.48
C LEU A 708 -14.60 5.91 -52.32
N SER A 709 -15.78 6.45 -52.54
CA SER A 709 -16.61 7.08 -51.51
C SER A 709 -17.97 6.40 -51.41
N HIS A 710 -18.49 6.19 -50.19
CA HIS A 710 -19.81 5.58 -49.94
C HIS A 710 -20.80 6.55 -49.28
N GLU A 711 -21.92 6.82 -49.96
CA GLU A 711 -23.03 7.64 -49.47
C GLU A 711 -24.14 6.75 -48.90
N THR A 712 -24.31 6.80 -47.57
CA THR A 712 -25.20 5.89 -46.81
C THR A 712 -26.68 6.02 -47.12
N GLN A 713 -27.18 7.25 -47.31
CA GLN A 713 -28.62 7.50 -47.46
C GLN A 713 -29.20 6.84 -48.72
N LYS A 714 -28.39 6.72 -49.78
CA LYS A 714 -28.78 6.10 -51.05
C LYS A 714 -28.10 4.75 -51.30
N ASN A 715 -27.14 4.38 -50.44
CA ASN A 715 -26.23 3.25 -50.62
C ASN A 715 -25.51 3.33 -51.98
N ASP A 716 -25.09 4.54 -52.34
CA ASP A 716 -24.38 4.83 -53.57
C ASP A 716 -22.89 4.81 -53.28
N PHE A 717 -22.11 4.19 -54.14
CA PHE A 717 -20.66 4.39 -54.10
C PHE A 717 -20.21 5.10 -55.37
N THR A 718 -19.17 5.90 -55.23
CA THR A 718 -18.54 6.61 -56.33
C THR A 718 -17.08 6.23 -56.38
N LEU A 719 -16.62 5.71 -57.52
CA LEU A 719 -15.21 5.49 -57.81
C LEU A 719 -14.71 6.65 -58.68
N SER A 720 -13.66 7.33 -58.26
CA SER A 720 -13.06 8.46 -58.98
C SER A 720 -11.56 8.28 -59.08
N VAL A 721 -10.94 8.83 -60.13
CA VAL A 721 -9.48 8.97 -60.17
C VAL A 721 -9.08 10.06 -59.18
N ALA A 722 -8.29 9.70 -58.18
CA ALA A 722 -7.81 10.62 -57.16
C ALA A 722 -6.61 11.41 -57.68
N ALA A 723 -5.57 10.73 -58.17
CA ALA A 723 -4.33 11.37 -58.58
C ALA A 723 -3.67 10.63 -59.75
N ILE A 724 -3.03 11.41 -60.63
CA ILE A 724 -2.19 10.93 -61.73
C ILE A 724 -0.79 11.54 -61.59
N ASP A 725 0.27 10.72 -61.73
CA ASP A 725 1.65 11.19 -61.66
C ASP A 725 1.98 12.10 -62.87
N CYS A 726 2.58 13.26 -62.60
CA CYS A 726 2.88 14.29 -63.58
C CYS A 726 4.26 14.15 -64.25
N ARG A 727 5.15 13.29 -63.75
CA ARG A 727 6.56 13.25 -64.19
C ARG A 727 6.91 12.01 -65.01
N THR A 728 6.80 12.11 -66.33
CA THR A 728 7.23 11.06 -67.28
C THR A 728 8.76 11.05 -67.58
N GLY A 729 9.64 11.62 -66.74
CA GLY A 729 11.00 11.99 -67.22
C GLY A 729 12.23 11.89 -66.33
N ILE A 730 12.18 11.59 -65.02
CA ILE A 730 13.40 11.53 -64.20
C ILE A 730 13.61 10.11 -63.64
N ARG A 731 14.52 9.37 -64.27
CA ARG A 731 15.07 8.12 -63.73
C ARG A 731 16.28 8.45 -62.82
N SER A 732 16.05 8.72 -61.53
CA SER A 732 17.00 8.41 -60.45
C SER A 732 16.39 8.68 -59.06
N SER A 733 16.32 7.64 -58.23
CA SER A 733 16.27 7.68 -56.75
C SER A 733 15.27 8.63 -56.06
N ALA A 734 14.08 8.87 -56.62
CA ALA A 734 12.99 9.51 -55.91
C ALA A 734 12.29 8.47 -55.01
N ILE A 735 11.98 8.86 -53.77
CA ILE A 735 11.27 8.04 -52.79
C ILE A 735 9.84 7.83 -53.27
N ASP A 736 9.39 6.58 -53.33
CA ASP A 736 8.08 6.16 -53.84
C ASP A 736 7.02 6.16 -52.72
N SER A 737 6.16 7.18 -52.70
CA SER A 737 5.09 7.37 -51.71
C SER A 737 4.00 6.30 -51.78
N ARG A 738 4.03 5.40 -52.77
CA ARG A 738 3.13 4.23 -52.83
C ARG A 738 3.41 3.22 -51.72
N HIS A 739 4.53 3.33 -51.01
CA HIS A 739 4.80 2.59 -49.77
C HIS A 739 4.45 3.37 -48.50
N SER A 740 4.02 4.63 -48.62
CA SER A 740 3.62 5.42 -47.46
C SER A 740 2.35 4.86 -46.83
N VAL A 741 2.25 4.96 -45.51
CA VAL A 741 1.10 4.54 -44.72
C VAL A 741 0.49 5.79 -44.07
N PHE A 742 -0.83 5.91 -44.12
CA PHE A 742 -1.54 6.90 -43.32
C PHE A 742 -1.61 6.40 -41.88
N PRO A 743 -1.10 7.17 -40.91
CA PRO A 743 -1.16 6.75 -39.51
C PRO A 743 -2.62 6.68 -39.06
N GLY A 744 -3.01 5.57 -38.43
CA GLY A 744 -4.35 5.41 -37.85
C GLY A 744 -4.54 6.36 -36.65
N ARG A 745 -5.76 6.84 -36.39
CA ARG A 745 -6.02 7.67 -35.20
C ARG A 745 -5.91 6.84 -33.91
N LEU A 746 -5.36 7.44 -32.86
CA LEU A 746 -5.40 6.89 -31.51
C LEU A 746 -6.77 7.08 -30.83
N GLN A 747 -7.57 8.06 -31.28
CA GLN A 747 -8.93 8.34 -30.81
C GLN A 747 -9.95 8.26 -31.96
N ASP A 748 -11.05 7.53 -31.75
CA ASP A 748 -12.14 7.32 -32.73
C ASP A 748 -13.05 8.54 -32.95
N GLN A 749 -12.73 9.73 -32.39
CA GLN A 749 -13.56 10.92 -32.56
C GLN A 749 -13.25 11.63 -33.88
N GLY A 750 -14.27 11.71 -34.73
CA GLY A 750 -14.17 12.23 -36.09
C GLY A 750 -14.21 13.74 -36.16
N ASP A 751 -13.06 14.35 -36.48
CA ASP A 751 -12.99 15.49 -37.40
C ASP A 751 -11.56 15.65 -37.96
N MET A 752 -11.42 15.75 -39.28
CA MET A 752 -10.12 15.91 -39.97
C MET A 752 -9.72 17.39 -39.99
N GLY A 753 -8.72 17.76 -39.20
CA GLY A 753 -7.99 19.02 -39.39
C GLY A 753 -7.22 19.05 -40.72
N SER A 754 -6.94 20.25 -41.23
CA SER A 754 -6.52 20.54 -42.61
C SER A 754 -5.14 19.98 -43.04
N ALA A 755 -4.35 19.38 -42.15
CA ALA A 755 -3.03 18.85 -42.46
C ALA A 755 -3.04 17.32 -42.50
N THR A 756 -2.79 16.78 -43.70
CA THR A 756 -2.68 15.34 -43.92
C THR A 756 -1.21 14.93 -43.87
N PHE A 757 -0.88 13.97 -43.01
CA PHE A 757 0.48 13.47 -42.82
C PHE A 757 0.55 12.00 -43.26
N MET A 758 1.69 11.61 -43.84
CA MET A 758 1.99 10.22 -44.18
C MET A 758 3.34 9.82 -43.59
N VAL A 759 3.53 8.52 -43.37
CA VAL A 759 4.80 7.95 -42.92
C VAL A 759 5.31 7.01 -44.01
N HIS A 760 6.57 7.17 -44.41
CA HIS A 760 7.22 6.31 -45.40
C HIS A 760 8.42 5.61 -44.74
N PRO A 761 8.75 4.34 -45.09
CA PRO A 761 9.89 3.65 -44.47
C PRO A 761 11.23 4.42 -44.54
N GLN A 762 11.39 5.27 -45.55
CA GLN A 762 12.60 6.09 -45.77
C GLN A 762 12.47 7.56 -45.32
N ALA A 763 11.32 7.97 -44.76
CA ALA A 763 11.09 9.33 -44.28
C ALA A 763 10.58 9.33 -42.83
N PHE A 764 10.99 10.30 -42.02
CA PHE A 764 10.42 10.48 -40.68
C PHE A 764 8.98 10.99 -40.77
N LEU A 765 8.74 11.95 -41.67
CA LEU A 765 7.45 12.60 -41.88
C LEU A 765 7.30 12.96 -43.36
N GLN A 766 6.11 12.76 -43.89
CA GLN A 766 5.70 13.34 -45.17
C GLN A 766 4.50 14.26 -44.95
N VAL A 767 4.60 15.47 -45.49
CA VAL A 767 3.55 16.48 -45.45
C VAL A 767 2.99 16.64 -46.86
N LEU A 768 1.67 16.61 -46.95
CA LEU A 768 0.92 16.89 -48.17
C LEU A 768 0.65 18.40 -48.23
N ASP A 769 1.24 19.09 -49.21
CA ASP A 769 1.03 20.51 -49.45
C ASP A 769 0.44 20.71 -50.86
N GLY A 770 -0.72 21.35 -51.00
CA GLY A 770 -1.35 21.50 -52.30
C GLY A 770 -2.56 22.41 -52.33
N ASP A 771 -2.65 23.19 -53.42
CA ASP A 771 -3.87 23.86 -53.86
C ASP A 771 -4.75 22.85 -54.63
N ASN A 772 -6.06 23.10 -54.72
CA ASN A 772 -7.13 22.19 -55.23
C ASN A 772 -6.89 21.40 -56.55
N SER A 773 -5.81 21.64 -57.30
CA SER A 773 -5.46 20.92 -58.53
C SER A 773 -4.10 20.20 -58.50
N ASP A 774 -3.10 20.71 -57.76
CA ASP A 774 -1.73 20.20 -57.77
C ASP A 774 -1.25 19.92 -56.33
N LEU A 775 -0.89 18.66 -56.06
CA LEU A 775 -0.49 18.15 -54.74
C LEU A 775 1.02 17.86 -54.73
N THR A 776 1.77 18.51 -53.84
CA THR A 776 3.21 18.28 -53.64
C THR A 776 3.44 17.55 -52.32
N ILE A 777 4.12 16.41 -52.37
CA ILE A 777 4.54 15.70 -51.17
C ILE A 777 5.93 16.18 -50.81
N ARG A 778 6.08 16.75 -49.60
CA ARG A 778 7.38 17.05 -49.00
C ARG A 778 7.72 16.00 -47.96
N SER A 779 8.94 15.51 -47.97
CA SER A 779 9.41 14.45 -47.07
C SER A 779 10.64 14.89 -46.30
N SER A 780 10.68 14.59 -45.01
CA SER A 780 11.87 14.69 -44.17
C SER A 780 12.57 13.33 -44.17
N LEU A 781 13.77 13.27 -44.76
CA LEU A 781 14.43 12.01 -45.12
C LEU A 781 15.38 11.52 -44.04
N ARG A 782 15.48 10.20 -43.87
CA ARG A 782 16.47 9.59 -42.96
C ARG A 782 17.85 9.61 -43.61
N GLU A 783 18.90 10.01 -42.86
CA GLU A 783 20.26 10.19 -43.39
C GLU A 783 21.00 8.87 -43.71
N ASP A 784 20.61 7.73 -43.12
CA ASP A 784 21.37 6.47 -43.18
C ASP A 784 20.70 5.32 -43.95
N ALA A 785 21.54 4.54 -44.67
CA ALA A 785 21.20 3.39 -45.52
C ALA A 785 20.76 2.11 -44.78
N HIS A 786 20.57 2.18 -43.46
CA HIS A 786 20.01 1.10 -42.63
C HIS A 786 18.49 1.13 -42.74
N ARG A 787 17.91 0.16 -43.45
CA ARG A 787 16.47 0.11 -43.75
C ARG A 787 15.68 -0.29 -42.51
N ARG A 788 15.53 0.65 -41.57
CA ARG A 788 14.55 0.57 -40.48
C ARG A 788 13.15 0.45 -41.09
N GLU A 789 12.56 -0.73 -41.03
CA GLU A 789 11.24 -0.98 -41.61
C GLU A 789 10.16 -0.53 -40.60
N VAL A 790 9.44 0.53 -40.95
CA VAL A 790 8.24 0.98 -40.20
C VAL A 790 7.16 -0.08 -40.41
N GLN A 791 6.80 -0.77 -39.34
CA GLN A 791 5.85 -1.86 -39.40
C GLN A 791 4.39 -1.35 -39.36
N GLN A 792 4.13 -0.36 -38.50
CA GLN A 792 2.83 0.30 -38.33
C GLN A 792 3.05 1.73 -37.79
N ALA A 793 2.09 2.61 -38.07
CA ALA A 793 2.10 4.01 -37.63
C ALA A 793 0.74 4.44 -37.07
N TRP A 794 0.75 5.21 -35.99
CA TRP A 794 -0.43 5.77 -35.31
C TRP A 794 -0.25 7.27 -35.08
N ARG A 795 -1.35 8.02 -35.04
CA ARG A 795 -1.37 9.48 -34.90
C ARG A 795 -2.23 9.91 -33.71
N SER A 796 -1.64 10.77 -32.88
CA SER A 796 -2.31 11.61 -31.88
C SER A 796 -2.56 13.02 -32.45
N ASP A 797 -3.19 13.89 -31.67
CA ASP A 797 -3.28 15.32 -31.99
C ASP A 797 -1.90 15.99 -31.99
N SER A 798 -1.00 15.59 -31.07
CA SER A 798 0.31 16.22 -30.88
C SER A 798 1.51 15.46 -31.50
N PHE A 799 1.40 14.16 -31.80
CA PHE A 799 2.52 13.34 -32.28
C PHE A 799 2.11 12.16 -33.20
N ILE A 800 3.09 11.56 -33.88
CA ILE A 800 2.98 10.33 -34.67
C ILE A 800 3.90 9.27 -34.05
N LEU A 801 3.37 8.09 -33.74
CA LEU A 801 4.12 6.97 -33.18
C LEU A 801 4.34 5.89 -34.26
N ASN A 802 5.59 5.55 -34.49
CA ASN A 802 6.02 4.52 -35.43
C ASN A 802 6.62 3.33 -34.67
N ALA A 803 6.11 2.12 -34.95
CA ALA A 803 6.77 0.90 -34.50
C ALA A 803 7.86 0.53 -35.52
N VAL A 804 9.12 0.59 -35.10
CA VAL A 804 10.28 0.42 -35.96
C VAL A 804 11.07 -0.82 -35.58
N GLN A 805 11.30 -1.71 -36.56
CA GLN A 805 12.17 -2.87 -36.36
C GLN A 805 13.62 -2.49 -36.70
N SER A 806 14.55 -2.78 -35.78
CA SER A 806 15.99 -2.60 -36.01
C SER A 806 16.54 -3.65 -36.98
N ASP A 807 17.59 -3.30 -37.73
CA ASP A 807 18.27 -4.17 -38.69
C ASP A 807 18.84 -5.47 -38.07
N SER A 808 19.13 -5.47 -36.76
CA SER A 808 19.60 -6.67 -36.03
C SER A 808 18.47 -7.63 -35.66
N GLY A 809 17.20 -7.20 -35.76
CA GLY A 809 16.03 -7.99 -35.39
C GLY A 809 15.82 -8.17 -33.87
N ASP A 810 16.71 -7.63 -33.04
CA ASP A 810 16.75 -7.88 -31.59
C ASP A 810 16.03 -6.79 -30.76
N LEU A 811 15.86 -5.57 -31.30
CA LEU A 811 15.24 -4.43 -30.61
C LEU A 811 14.08 -3.85 -31.44
N VAL A 812 12.95 -3.60 -30.77
CA VAL A 812 11.83 -2.83 -31.30
C VAL A 812 11.86 -1.47 -30.62
N ASP A 813 12.12 -0.43 -31.40
CA ASP A 813 12.10 0.95 -30.94
C ASP A 813 10.72 1.57 -31.28
N MET A 814 10.22 2.40 -30.39
CA MET A 814 9.12 3.31 -30.70
C MET A 814 9.69 4.65 -31.09
N GLU A 815 9.41 5.08 -32.31
CA GLU A 815 9.81 6.40 -32.79
C GLU A 815 8.62 7.35 -32.73
N VAL A 816 8.73 8.38 -31.90
CA VAL A 816 7.69 9.38 -31.67
C VAL A 816 8.11 10.66 -32.37
N THR A 817 7.41 11.01 -33.45
CA THR A 817 7.67 12.19 -34.27
C THR A 817 6.64 13.28 -33.98
N TYR A 818 7.10 14.50 -33.74
CA TYR A 818 6.27 15.68 -33.42
C TYR A 818 6.21 16.61 -34.64
N PRO A 819 5.10 16.65 -35.39
CA PRO A 819 5.00 17.41 -36.64
C PRO A 819 5.13 18.93 -36.46
N GLU A 820 4.59 19.48 -35.36
CA GLU A 820 4.57 20.93 -35.11
C GLU A 820 5.96 21.49 -34.79
N THR A 821 6.75 20.75 -33.99
CA THR A 821 8.11 21.12 -33.61
C THR A 821 9.17 20.61 -34.56
N GLN A 822 8.79 19.82 -35.58
CA GLN A 822 9.70 19.12 -36.50
C GLN A 822 10.82 18.35 -35.78
N SER A 823 10.46 17.58 -34.76
CA SER A 823 11.41 16.80 -33.96
C SER A 823 10.98 15.34 -33.81
N THR A 824 11.91 14.47 -33.42
CA THR A 824 11.65 13.04 -33.21
C THR A 824 12.39 12.51 -31.97
N LYS A 825 11.79 11.52 -31.31
CA LYS A 825 12.35 10.78 -30.17
C LYS A 825 12.35 9.29 -30.46
N SER A 826 13.42 8.59 -30.09
CA SER A 826 13.49 7.12 -30.13
C SER A 826 13.39 6.56 -28.72
N VAL A 827 12.22 6.04 -28.36
CA VAL A 827 11.92 5.42 -27.07
C VAL A 827 12.19 3.92 -27.17
N VAL A 828 13.17 3.43 -26.42
CA VAL A 828 13.55 2.01 -26.44
C VAL A 828 12.60 1.20 -25.57
N VAL A 829 11.96 0.17 -26.15
CA VAL A 829 11.08 -0.75 -25.42
C VAL A 829 11.91 -1.88 -24.79
N GLY A 830 12.92 -1.53 -23.98
CA GLY A 830 13.92 -2.45 -23.45
C GLY A 830 13.78 -2.72 -21.95
N SER A 831 13.89 -3.99 -21.56
CA SER A 831 13.92 -4.44 -20.16
C SER A 831 15.24 -4.03 -19.49
N SER A 832 15.18 -3.26 -18.40
CA SER A 832 16.27 -3.26 -17.42
C SER A 832 16.52 -4.70 -16.97
N PRO A 833 17.77 -5.21 -16.96
CA PRO A 833 18.05 -6.52 -16.42
C PRO A 833 17.67 -6.52 -14.93
N PRO A 834 17.14 -7.63 -14.38
CA PRO A 834 17.05 -7.75 -12.92
C PRO A 834 18.47 -7.67 -12.39
N THR A 835 18.77 -6.60 -11.65
CA THR A 835 19.93 -6.53 -10.77
C THR A 835 19.83 -7.73 -9.83
N GLY A 836 20.78 -8.65 -9.97
CA GLY A 836 20.73 -9.93 -9.30
C GLY A 836 20.82 -9.77 -7.78
N ASN A 837 19.79 -10.22 -7.09
CA ASN A 837 19.93 -10.99 -5.85
C ASN A 837 19.16 -12.30 -6.05
N LYS A 838 19.91 -13.40 -6.20
CA LYS A 838 19.35 -14.75 -6.23
C LYS A 838 19.22 -15.25 -4.81
N SER A 839 18.06 -15.04 -4.20
CA SER A 839 17.48 -15.91 -3.17
C SER A 839 16.17 -15.29 -2.69
N ASP A 840 15.03 -15.67 -3.26
CA ASP A 840 13.94 -16.25 -2.47
C ASP A 840 12.74 -16.69 -3.33
N ASP A 841 12.08 -17.72 -2.84
CA ASP A 841 11.02 -18.49 -3.46
C ASP A 841 9.78 -17.66 -3.81
N SER A 842 9.50 -17.51 -5.10
CA SER A 842 8.12 -17.45 -5.60
C SER A 842 7.99 -18.36 -6.82
N ARG A 843 7.02 -19.28 -6.76
CA ARG A 843 6.73 -20.25 -7.81
C ARG A 843 6.07 -19.55 -9.00
N PHE A 844 6.86 -18.86 -9.83
CA PHE A 844 6.46 -18.48 -11.19
C PHE A 844 7.63 -18.73 -12.16
N PHE A 845 7.45 -19.77 -12.98
CA PHE A 845 8.19 -20.18 -14.17
C PHE A 845 9.61 -19.65 -14.38
N SER A 846 10.59 -20.43 -13.91
CA SER A 846 11.93 -20.50 -14.49
C SER A 846 11.84 -21.00 -15.94
N LEU A 847 12.20 -20.14 -16.91
CA LEU A 847 12.42 -20.54 -18.29
C LEU A 847 13.67 -19.85 -18.88
N SER A 848 14.73 -20.65 -19.02
CA SER A 848 15.78 -20.64 -20.06
C SER A 848 16.54 -19.34 -20.38
N THR A 849 17.84 -19.37 -20.05
CA THR A 849 18.96 -18.68 -20.70
C THR A 849 18.99 -18.89 -22.22
N GLU A 850 18.26 -18.08 -23.00
CA GLU A 850 18.51 -17.87 -24.45
C GLU A 850 18.03 -16.46 -24.84
N ARG A 851 18.95 -15.64 -25.39
CA ARG A 851 18.80 -14.33 -26.09
C ARG A 851 17.55 -13.47 -25.78
N SER A 852 17.79 -12.24 -25.31
CA SER A 852 16.79 -11.19 -25.07
C SER A 852 16.00 -10.80 -26.34
N TYR A 853 14.92 -11.53 -26.62
CA TYR A 853 13.95 -11.21 -27.67
C TYR A 853 12.95 -10.18 -27.11
N ILE A 854 12.94 -8.95 -27.66
CA ILE A 854 11.97 -7.92 -27.30
C ILE A 854 10.70 -8.12 -28.15
N PRO A 855 9.53 -8.33 -27.53
CA PRO A 855 8.29 -8.60 -28.27
C PRO A 855 7.81 -7.36 -29.03
N ARG A 856 7.34 -7.59 -30.25
CA ARG A 856 6.86 -6.55 -31.18
C ARG A 856 5.60 -5.85 -30.65
N VAL A 857 5.49 -4.55 -30.91
CA VAL A 857 4.25 -3.77 -30.68
C VAL A 857 3.22 -4.18 -31.73
N VAL A 858 2.10 -4.69 -31.25
CA VAL A 858 0.98 -5.21 -32.04
C VAL A 858 -0.08 -4.15 -32.27
N ASP A 859 -0.40 -3.37 -31.25
CA ASP A 859 -1.44 -2.35 -31.31
C ASP A 859 -1.19 -1.20 -30.33
N VAL A 860 -1.79 -0.05 -30.61
CA VAL A 860 -1.67 1.17 -29.79
C VAL A 860 -3.03 1.85 -29.69
N ALA A 861 -3.40 2.30 -28.49
CA ALA A 861 -4.63 3.05 -28.22
C ALA A 861 -4.36 4.20 -27.26
N SER A 862 -5.26 5.18 -27.15
CA SER A 862 -5.19 6.22 -26.11
C SER A 862 -6.35 6.10 -25.11
N VAL A 863 -6.09 6.50 -23.87
CA VAL A 863 -7.11 6.63 -22.82
C VAL A 863 -8.01 7.84 -23.14
N HIS A 864 -9.31 7.78 -22.82
CA HIS A 864 -10.31 8.78 -23.28
C HIS A 864 -9.99 10.21 -22.83
N ASN A 865 -9.26 10.39 -21.73
CA ASN A 865 -8.80 11.70 -21.28
C ASN A 865 -7.68 12.31 -22.15
N GLY A 866 -7.19 11.58 -23.17
CA GLY A 866 -6.11 12.00 -24.08
C GLY A 866 -4.72 12.06 -23.45
N LYS A 867 -4.62 11.84 -22.13
CA LYS A 867 -3.38 12.04 -21.36
C LYS A 867 -2.36 10.93 -21.50
N HIS A 868 -2.79 9.70 -21.82
CA HIS A 868 -1.92 8.53 -21.79
C HIS A 868 -2.09 7.64 -23.02
N THR A 869 -0.98 7.11 -23.51
CA THR A 869 -0.92 6.21 -24.66
C THR A 869 -0.64 4.78 -24.19
N LEU A 870 -1.35 3.81 -24.73
CA LEU A 870 -1.26 2.39 -24.39
C LEU A 870 -0.67 1.63 -25.56
N THR A 871 0.32 0.77 -25.30
CA THR A 871 0.89 -0.13 -26.31
C THR A 871 0.72 -1.57 -25.88
N LEU A 872 0.27 -2.42 -26.80
CA LEU A 872 0.15 -3.86 -26.63
C LEU A 872 1.30 -4.58 -27.34
N GLN A 873 2.05 -5.43 -26.64
CA GLN A 873 3.12 -6.26 -27.21
C GLN A 873 2.65 -7.70 -27.50
N GLU A 874 3.34 -8.41 -28.39
CA GLU A 874 2.98 -9.78 -28.84
C GLU A 874 2.90 -10.81 -27.70
N ASP A 875 3.72 -10.62 -26.67
CA ASP A 875 3.77 -11.44 -25.46
C ASP A 875 2.65 -11.13 -24.46
N GLY A 876 1.81 -10.13 -24.74
CA GLY A 876 0.72 -9.68 -23.88
C GLY A 876 1.11 -8.59 -22.90
N ALA A 877 2.30 -7.99 -22.99
CA ALA A 877 2.63 -6.84 -22.15
C ALA A 877 1.86 -5.61 -22.63
N ILE A 878 1.09 -4.98 -21.72
CA ILE A 878 0.49 -3.67 -21.94
C ILE A 878 1.30 -2.65 -21.16
N ARG A 879 1.72 -1.59 -21.85
CA ARG A 879 2.47 -0.48 -21.26
C ARG A 879 1.72 0.82 -21.42
N VAL A 880 1.78 1.65 -20.39
CA VAL A 880 1.17 2.97 -20.31
C VAL A 880 2.28 4.00 -20.45
N TRP A 881 2.12 4.94 -21.37
CA TRP A 881 3.13 5.92 -21.74
C TRP A 881 2.58 7.35 -21.62
N GLN A 882 3.43 8.25 -21.17
CA GLN A 882 3.27 9.68 -21.39
C GLN A 882 4.20 10.11 -22.53
N LEU A 883 3.62 10.39 -23.70
CA LEU A 883 4.35 10.75 -24.91
C LEU A 883 4.07 12.19 -25.35
N ASP A 884 3.17 12.90 -24.66
CA ASP A 884 3.00 14.33 -24.90
C ASP A 884 4.16 15.11 -24.29
N GLN A 885 4.87 15.88 -25.11
CA GLN A 885 6.08 16.59 -24.68
C GLN A 885 5.80 17.61 -23.57
N ALA A 886 4.71 18.37 -23.69
CA ALA A 886 4.39 19.43 -22.72
C ALA A 886 3.94 18.85 -21.38
N GLU A 887 3.19 17.74 -21.40
CA GLU A 887 2.77 17.06 -20.17
C GLU A 887 3.93 16.28 -19.54
N LEU A 888 4.79 15.63 -20.34
CA LEU A 888 5.99 14.94 -19.85
C LEU A 888 6.95 15.90 -19.14
N ASP A 889 7.17 17.08 -19.71
CA ASP A 889 8.05 18.11 -19.12
C ASP A 889 7.47 18.63 -17.79
N ARG A 890 6.15 18.87 -17.74
CA ARG A 890 5.45 19.25 -16.49
C ARG A 890 5.53 18.17 -15.42
N GLU A 891 5.30 16.92 -15.79
CA GLU A 891 5.42 15.77 -14.89
C GLU A 891 6.87 15.59 -14.41
N ALA A 892 7.87 15.86 -15.26
CA ALA A 892 9.29 15.80 -14.89
C ALA A 892 9.66 16.93 -13.93
N GLU A 893 9.14 18.14 -14.10
CA GLU A 893 9.32 19.26 -13.17
C GLU A 893 8.66 18.99 -11.82
N LEU A 894 7.43 18.47 -11.82
CA LEU A 894 6.74 18.03 -10.61
C LEU A 894 7.52 16.92 -9.92
N TRP A 895 8.00 15.93 -10.68
CA TRP A 895 8.85 14.86 -10.16
C TRP A 895 10.08 15.48 -9.50
N LYS A 896 10.86 16.31 -10.19
CA LYS A 896 12.02 17.02 -9.60
C LYS A 896 11.67 17.77 -8.30
N SER A 897 10.54 18.47 -8.25
CA SER A 897 10.11 19.21 -7.06
C SER A 897 9.83 18.31 -5.84
N MET A 898 9.42 17.06 -6.04
CA MET A 898 9.19 16.10 -4.95
C MET A 898 10.49 15.63 -4.28
N TYR A 899 11.64 15.74 -4.95
CA TYR A 899 12.93 15.16 -4.51
C TYR A 899 14.00 16.20 -4.10
N GLY A 900 13.72 17.51 -4.16
CA GLY A 900 14.64 18.56 -3.71
C GLY A 900 15.51 19.21 -4.80
N SER A 901 16.40 20.15 -4.41
CA SER A 901 16.93 21.22 -5.27
C SER A 901 17.62 20.82 -6.60
N VAL A 902 17.45 21.72 -7.58
CA VAL A 902 17.43 21.57 -9.05
C VAL A 902 18.79 21.40 -9.76
N ASP A 903 19.93 21.60 -9.09
CA ASP A 903 21.17 21.96 -9.81
C ASP A 903 22.01 20.82 -10.43
N GLU A 904 21.65 19.54 -10.29
CA GLU A 904 22.52 18.42 -10.76
C GLU A 904 21.85 17.33 -11.62
N PHE A 905 20.59 17.49 -12.06
CA PHE A 905 20.00 16.60 -13.07
C PHE A 905 20.57 16.90 -14.48
N THR A 906 21.84 16.60 -14.70
CA THR A 906 22.38 16.50 -16.06
C THR A 906 21.89 15.19 -16.68
N SER A 907 21.51 15.22 -17.96
CA SER A 907 20.72 14.23 -18.71
C SER A 907 21.27 12.79 -18.80
N THR A 908 22.29 12.44 -18.02
CA THR A 908 22.88 11.08 -17.95
C THR A 908 23.43 10.71 -16.57
N GLY A 909 23.35 11.60 -15.56
CA GLY A 909 23.85 11.37 -14.20
C GLY A 909 22.73 11.04 -13.21
N GLY A 910 22.81 9.88 -12.55
CA GLY A 910 21.91 9.56 -11.44
C GLY A 910 22.18 10.45 -10.22
N PHE A 911 21.12 10.81 -9.49
CA PHE A 911 21.21 11.57 -8.24
C PHE A 911 21.13 10.60 -7.05
N GLU A 912 22.13 10.64 -6.16
CA GLU A 912 22.16 9.84 -4.93
C GLU A 912 21.62 10.67 -3.76
N LEU A 913 20.39 10.37 -3.32
CA LEU A 913 19.76 11.10 -2.22
C LEU A 913 20.06 10.39 -0.90
N LYS A 914 21.01 10.93 -0.11
CA LYS A 914 21.25 10.47 1.26
C LYS A 914 20.13 10.99 2.17
N LEU A 915 19.53 10.08 2.92
CA LEU A 915 18.34 10.34 3.75
C LEU A 915 18.63 11.21 5.01
N ASP A 916 19.86 11.69 5.18
CA ASP A 916 20.28 12.61 6.25
C ASP A 916 20.46 14.07 5.77
N GLY A 917 20.18 14.36 4.50
CA GLY A 917 20.29 15.72 3.94
C GLY A 917 21.73 16.23 3.72
N SER A 918 22.76 15.39 3.90
CA SER A 918 24.16 15.78 3.73
C SER A 918 24.76 15.35 2.38
N ARG A 919 25.55 16.24 1.76
CA ARG A 919 26.29 15.99 0.49
C ARG A 919 27.50 15.09 0.74
N VAL A 920 27.78 14.15 -0.18
CA VAL A 920 28.97 13.27 -0.08
C VAL A 920 30.17 13.89 -0.79
N GLY A 921 31.19 14.25 0.00
CA GLY A 921 32.56 14.36 -0.49
C GLY A 921 33.12 12.97 -0.83
N GLY A 922 33.77 12.85 -1.99
CA GLY A 922 34.16 11.57 -2.60
C GLY A 922 35.07 10.65 -1.77
N PRO A 923 35.20 9.37 -2.16
CA PRO A 923 35.88 8.34 -1.40
C PRO A 923 37.40 8.55 -1.36
N SER A 924 37.98 8.57 -0.16
CA SER A 924 39.43 8.57 0.05
C SER A 924 39.96 7.15 0.21
N THR A 925 40.94 6.77 -0.61
CA THR A 925 41.68 5.51 -0.52
C THR A 925 42.63 5.48 0.70
N PRO A 926 42.68 4.41 1.52
CA PRO A 926 43.59 4.36 2.67
C PRO A 926 45.04 4.19 2.25
N LYS A 927 45.94 5.03 2.78
CA LYS A 927 47.39 4.80 2.75
C LYS A 927 47.75 3.74 3.79
N THR A 928 48.50 2.74 3.36
CA THR A 928 48.99 1.61 4.17
C THR A 928 50.02 2.05 5.21
N GLY A 929 49.81 1.64 6.46
CA GLY A 929 50.77 1.69 7.56
C GLY A 929 50.15 1.11 8.84
N LEU A 930 50.42 -0.16 9.14
CA LEU A 930 50.01 -0.82 10.38
C LEU A 930 50.93 -0.36 11.53
N ASP A 931 50.69 0.84 12.05
CA ASP A 931 51.27 1.27 13.33
C ASP A 931 50.45 0.73 14.50
N ALA A 932 51.06 0.69 15.70
CA ALA A 932 50.52 0.04 16.90
C ALA A 932 49.04 0.41 17.22
N PRO A 933 48.26 -0.53 17.80
CA PRO A 933 46.84 -0.34 18.10
C PRO A 933 46.59 0.90 18.98
N LYS A 934 45.53 1.66 18.67
CA LYS A 934 45.11 2.87 19.41
C LYS A 934 43.59 2.99 19.48
N TYR A 935 43.06 3.86 20.35
CA TYR A 935 41.61 4.08 20.48
C TYR A 935 41.00 4.75 19.22
N GLY A 936 41.63 5.82 18.73
CA GLY A 936 41.06 6.73 17.73
C GLY A 936 40.55 8.03 18.38
N LYS A 937 40.27 9.08 17.61
CA LYS A 937 39.62 10.30 18.11
C LYS A 937 38.09 10.12 18.11
N ASP A 938 37.42 10.74 19.07
CA ASP A 938 35.95 10.83 19.04
C ASP A 938 35.50 11.92 18.08
N ASP A 939 34.55 11.55 17.22
CA ASP A 939 33.87 12.46 16.32
C ASP A 939 32.66 13.08 17.06
N PRO A 940 32.62 14.41 17.27
CA PRO A 940 31.50 15.08 17.92
C PRO A 940 30.18 14.98 17.14
N ASN A 941 30.21 14.73 15.83
CA ASN A 941 29.02 14.62 14.98
C ASN A 941 28.56 13.16 14.76
N ASN A 942 29.38 12.19 15.20
CA ASN A 942 29.14 10.77 14.96
C ASN A 942 28.96 10.43 13.46
N ASP A 943 29.80 10.99 12.58
CA ASP A 943 29.72 10.73 11.14
C ASP A 943 30.27 9.31 10.82
N PRO A 944 29.75 8.62 9.77
CA PRO A 944 30.20 7.28 9.41
C PRO A 944 31.59 7.32 8.74
N HIS A 945 32.60 6.74 9.40
CA HIS A 945 33.97 6.63 8.86
C HIS A 945 34.29 5.19 8.41
N VAL A 946 34.54 5.02 7.11
CA VAL A 946 34.92 3.73 6.49
C VAL A 946 36.37 3.79 6.00
N GLY A 947 37.25 3.01 6.62
CA GLY A 947 38.69 2.99 6.31
C GLY A 947 39.48 4.14 6.95
N GLY A 948 40.78 3.90 7.19
CA GLY A 948 41.69 4.84 7.87
C GLY A 948 41.93 4.51 9.35
N ASN A 949 42.71 5.35 10.04
CA ASN A 949 43.13 5.12 11.43
C ASN A 949 42.96 6.36 12.34
N THR A 950 42.03 7.26 12.00
CA THR A 950 41.86 8.53 12.72
C THR A 950 40.75 8.48 13.78
N TRP A 951 39.61 7.85 13.47
CA TRP A 951 38.39 7.93 14.30
C TRP A 951 38.10 6.62 15.06
N ALA A 952 37.59 6.76 16.27
CA ALA A 952 37.07 5.66 17.10
C ALA A 952 35.62 5.35 16.70
N GLY A 953 35.30 4.07 16.50
CA GLY A 953 33.96 3.60 16.08
C GLY A 953 33.81 3.43 14.56
N GLY A 954 34.89 3.59 13.79
CA GLY A 954 34.89 3.39 12.35
C GLY A 954 34.59 1.94 11.95
N THR A 955 33.87 1.76 10.85
CA THR A 955 33.32 0.45 10.49
C THR A 955 34.27 -0.42 9.68
N GLY A 956 35.49 0.05 9.35
CA GLY A 956 36.49 -0.68 8.56
C GLY A 956 37.95 -0.16 8.67
N GLY A 957 38.35 0.40 9.82
CA GLY A 957 39.69 1.00 10.04
C GLY A 957 40.85 -0.01 10.16
N SER A 958 42.11 0.45 10.20
CA SER A 958 43.28 -0.45 10.18
C SER A 958 43.98 -0.71 11.52
N ASP A 959 43.80 0.19 12.50
CA ASP A 959 44.49 0.16 13.82
C ASP A 959 43.71 0.90 14.96
N THR A 960 42.45 1.30 14.72
CA THR A 960 41.57 1.98 15.71
C THR A 960 40.42 1.08 16.21
N ALA A 961 39.79 1.42 17.34
CA ALA A 961 38.66 0.64 17.89
C ALA A 961 37.42 0.73 16.97
N GLY A 962 36.83 -0.42 16.61
CA GLY A 962 35.72 -0.51 15.64
C GLY A 962 35.28 -1.94 15.31
N LEU A 963 34.21 -2.11 14.53
CA LEU A 963 33.54 -3.42 14.30
C LEU A 963 34.04 -4.24 13.09
N GLY A 964 34.74 -3.62 12.13
CA GLY A 964 35.09 -4.26 10.85
C GLY A 964 36.57 -4.19 10.44
N GLY A 965 37.40 -3.51 11.23
CA GLY A 965 38.80 -3.21 10.89
C GLY A 965 39.82 -4.34 11.06
N SER A 966 41.05 -4.11 10.59
CA SER A 966 42.23 -4.86 11.04
C SER A 966 42.79 -4.19 12.30
N GLY A 967 43.49 -4.90 13.18
CA GLY A 967 44.41 -4.30 14.17
C GLY A 967 43.86 -3.44 15.34
N GLY A 968 42.56 -3.15 15.43
CA GLY A 968 41.98 -2.38 16.55
C GLY A 968 42.02 -3.10 17.92
N PRO A 969 42.05 -2.37 19.06
CA PRO A 969 42.18 -2.98 20.39
C PRO A 969 40.92 -3.71 20.89
N TYR A 970 39.73 -3.20 20.61
CA TYR A 970 38.45 -3.81 21.00
C TYR A 970 37.30 -3.32 20.12
N ARG A 971 36.11 -3.89 20.29
CA ARG A 971 34.92 -3.59 19.49
C ARG A 971 34.25 -2.32 20.00
N LEU A 972 33.94 -1.40 19.10
CA LEU A 972 33.19 -0.19 19.40
C LEU A 972 32.16 0.02 18.30
N ASP A 973 30.88 -0.03 18.66
CA ASP A 973 29.78 0.27 17.76
C ASP A 973 29.27 1.68 18.00
N LYS A 974 29.12 2.47 16.92
CA LYS A 974 28.52 3.81 16.94
C LYS A 974 27.22 3.88 16.12
N GLY A 975 26.67 2.73 15.72
CA GLY A 975 25.38 2.61 15.04
C GLY A 975 25.44 2.72 13.51
N HIS A 976 26.60 2.44 12.90
CA HIS A 976 26.80 2.58 11.44
C HIS A 976 26.97 1.24 10.72
N PRO A 977 26.72 1.15 9.40
CA PRO A 977 26.91 -0.07 8.60
C PRO A 977 28.35 -0.60 8.67
N VAL A 978 28.50 -1.86 9.13
CA VAL A 978 29.81 -2.49 9.37
C VAL A 978 30.48 -2.94 8.06
N HIS A 979 31.64 -2.37 7.71
CA HIS A 979 32.42 -2.72 6.52
C HIS A 979 33.58 -3.68 6.85
N GLN A 980 33.45 -4.94 6.43
CA GLN A 980 34.43 -5.95 6.82
C GLN A 980 35.69 -5.95 5.95
N VAL A 981 36.84 -5.90 6.63
CA VAL A 981 38.13 -6.25 6.04
C VAL A 981 38.24 -7.79 5.90
N SER A 982 38.81 -8.27 4.78
CA SER A 982 39.01 -9.70 4.50
C SER A 982 39.86 -10.41 5.56
N GLN A 983 39.66 -11.72 5.74
CA GLN A 983 40.40 -12.51 6.73
C GLN A 983 41.91 -12.50 6.45
N GLU A 984 42.32 -12.55 5.17
CA GLU A 984 43.72 -12.46 4.74
C GLU A 984 44.43 -11.20 5.29
N LYS A 985 43.76 -10.04 5.25
CA LYS A 985 44.28 -8.78 5.79
C LYS A 985 44.32 -8.74 7.33
N LYS A 986 43.51 -9.55 8.01
CA LYS A 986 43.57 -9.69 9.48
C LYS A 986 44.71 -10.63 9.90
N ASP A 987 45.02 -11.60 9.05
CA ASP A 987 46.13 -12.54 9.25
C ASP A 987 47.50 -11.87 9.03
N GLU A 988 47.56 -10.77 8.27
CA GLU A 988 48.74 -9.91 8.09
C GLU A 988 49.16 -9.11 9.35
N VAL A 989 48.31 -9.04 10.39
CA VAL A 989 48.62 -8.31 11.63
C VAL A 989 49.68 -9.05 12.45
N SER A 990 50.81 -8.39 12.74
CA SER A 990 51.93 -8.96 13.50
C SER A 990 51.52 -9.46 14.90
N ALA A 991 52.20 -10.51 15.39
CA ALA A 991 51.96 -11.05 16.73
C ALA A 991 52.21 -10.01 17.86
N GLU A 992 53.15 -9.08 17.64
CA GLU A 992 53.44 -8.00 18.59
C GLU A 992 52.29 -6.97 18.66
N ALA A 993 51.68 -6.61 17.53
CA ALA A 993 50.51 -5.73 17.49
C ALA A 993 49.28 -6.39 18.15
N ARG A 994 49.08 -7.70 17.94
CA ARG A 994 48.02 -8.47 18.61
C ARG A 994 48.20 -8.51 20.14
N ALA A 995 49.43 -8.67 20.62
CA ALA A 995 49.73 -8.66 22.05
C ALA A 995 49.50 -7.27 22.70
N LYS A 996 49.81 -6.17 22.00
CA LYS A 996 49.54 -4.80 22.48
C LYS A 996 48.05 -4.47 22.49
N ALA A 997 47.32 -4.85 21.43
CA ALA A 997 45.86 -4.69 21.34
C ALA A 997 45.16 -5.41 22.50
N GLN A 998 45.63 -6.62 22.81
CA GLN A 998 45.16 -7.44 23.92
C GLN A 998 45.43 -6.81 25.29
N ALA A 999 46.62 -6.24 25.51
CA ALA A 999 46.91 -5.54 26.76
C ALA A 999 45.97 -4.34 26.97
N MET A 1000 45.73 -3.56 25.91
CA MET A 1000 44.79 -2.42 25.94
C MET A 1000 43.34 -2.85 26.17
N ALA A 1001 42.89 -3.96 25.58
CA ALA A 1001 41.55 -4.50 25.80
C ALA A 1001 41.36 -4.97 27.24
N GLN A 1002 42.37 -5.62 27.83
CA GLN A 1002 42.32 -6.10 29.21
C GLN A 1002 42.29 -4.93 30.21
N GLU A 1003 43.07 -3.88 29.96
CA GLU A 1003 43.06 -2.65 30.75
C GLU A 1003 41.69 -1.96 30.68
N ALA A 1004 41.15 -1.78 29.46
CA ALA A 1004 39.83 -1.18 29.24
C ALA A 1004 38.69 -2.00 29.87
N LEU A 1005 38.74 -3.34 29.78
CA LEU A 1005 37.79 -4.23 30.45
C LEU A 1005 37.86 -4.08 31.97
N THR A 1006 39.08 -4.03 32.54
CA THR A 1006 39.27 -3.87 33.99
C THR A 1006 38.71 -2.53 34.47
N ASP A 1007 38.94 -1.46 33.73
CA ASP A 1007 38.42 -0.13 34.06
C ASP A 1007 36.90 -0.06 33.89
N LYS A 1008 36.33 -0.67 32.86
CA LYS A 1008 34.87 -0.74 32.68
C LYS A 1008 34.19 -1.56 33.77
N LEU A 1009 34.78 -2.68 34.18
CA LEU A 1009 34.28 -3.48 35.30
C LEU A 1009 34.36 -2.72 36.63
N ARG A 1010 35.45 -1.96 36.87
CA ARG A 1010 35.54 -1.05 38.02
C ARG A 1010 34.49 0.05 37.98
N GLU A 1011 34.23 0.64 36.81
CA GLU A 1011 33.18 1.65 36.62
C GLU A 1011 31.80 1.06 36.94
N ILE A 1012 31.49 -0.13 36.43
CA ILE A 1012 30.23 -0.84 36.73
C ILE A 1012 30.11 -1.13 38.24
N ASP A 1013 31.18 -1.56 38.90
CA ASP A 1013 31.18 -1.82 40.34
C ASP A 1013 31.13 -0.52 41.19
N MET A 1014 31.66 0.61 40.70
CA MET A 1014 31.67 1.93 41.38
C MET A 1014 30.46 2.81 41.06
N SER A 1015 29.68 2.49 40.03
CA SER A 1015 28.53 3.26 39.59
C SER A 1015 27.33 3.07 40.54
N ASP A 1016 27.37 3.76 41.68
CA ASP A 1016 26.25 3.98 42.60
C ASP A 1016 25.40 5.20 42.18
N LEU A 1017 25.32 5.50 40.88
CA LEU A 1017 24.70 6.72 40.36
C LEU A 1017 23.20 6.54 40.05
N LEU A 1018 22.42 6.04 41.01
CA LEU A 1018 20.95 6.13 41.01
C LEU A 1018 20.42 6.22 42.45
N ALA A 1019 20.84 7.26 43.17
CA ALA A 1019 20.34 7.56 44.52
C ALA A 1019 19.09 8.49 44.53
N ASN A 1020 18.25 8.50 43.49
CA ASN A 1020 17.06 9.37 43.43
C ASN A 1020 15.76 8.71 42.93
N LEU A 1021 15.64 7.38 43.00
CA LEU A 1021 14.38 6.67 42.72
C LEU A 1021 14.01 5.62 43.78
N GLU A 1022 14.46 5.79 45.02
CA GLU A 1022 14.08 4.90 46.13
C GLU A 1022 12.87 5.40 46.95
N ALA A 1023 12.19 6.45 46.50
CA ALA A 1023 10.96 6.94 47.15
C ALA A 1023 9.64 6.53 46.47
N VAL A 1024 9.65 5.80 45.35
CA VAL A 1024 8.42 5.48 44.59
C VAL A 1024 8.23 3.98 44.28
N ALA A 1025 9.22 3.12 44.54
CA ALA A 1025 9.13 1.69 44.18
C ALA A 1025 8.83 0.74 45.36
N GLN A 1026 7.93 1.12 46.27
CA GLN A 1026 7.26 0.17 47.17
C GLN A 1026 5.75 0.41 47.17
N GLU A 1027 5.06 -0.10 46.16
CA GLU A 1027 3.60 -0.19 46.19
C GLU A 1027 3.16 -1.14 47.31
N ARG A 1028 2.31 -0.65 48.21
CA ARG A 1028 1.76 -1.40 49.34
C ARG A 1028 0.50 -2.14 48.90
N ASN A 1029 0.53 -3.46 48.92
CA ASN A 1029 -0.62 -4.34 48.66
C ASN A 1029 -1.44 -4.60 49.93
N TRP A 1030 -2.67 -5.06 49.75
CA TRP A 1030 -3.55 -5.50 50.85
C TRP A 1030 -3.17 -6.93 51.29
N LEU A 1031 -2.52 -7.04 52.46
CA LEU A 1031 -2.27 -8.31 53.12
C LEU A 1031 -3.56 -8.77 53.80
N ARG A 1032 -4.11 -9.92 53.41
CA ARG A 1032 -5.32 -10.54 54.01
C ARG A 1032 -4.94 -11.48 55.17
N HIS A 1033 -5.93 -12.02 55.88
CA HIS A 1033 -5.75 -12.94 57.01
C HIS A 1033 -4.96 -12.37 58.20
N GLN A 1034 -5.14 -11.09 58.50
CA GLN A 1034 -4.49 -10.44 59.62
C GLN A 1034 -5.36 -10.55 60.88
N SER A 1035 -4.72 -10.61 62.04
CA SER A 1035 -5.39 -10.61 63.36
C SER A 1035 -5.86 -9.22 63.79
N SER A 1036 -5.48 -8.18 63.06
CA SER A 1036 -5.86 -6.78 63.27
C SER A 1036 -5.72 -5.99 61.96
N GLY A 1037 -6.58 -5.01 61.72
CA GLY A 1037 -6.61 -4.22 60.49
C GLY A 1037 -8.02 -3.77 60.12
N GLU A 1038 -8.24 -3.46 58.85
CA GLU A 1038 -9.58 -3.20 58.30
C GLU A 1038 -10.29 -4.54 58.07
N LEU A 1039 -11.61 -4.63 58.28
CA LEU A 1039 -12.32 -5.91 58.18
C LEU A 1039 -12.31 -6.39 56.71
N ASP A 1040 -12.03 -7.68 56.49
CA ASP A 1040 -12.05 -8.29 55.15
C ASP A 1040 -13.47 -8.80 54.87
N ASP A 1041 -14.20 -8.13 53.98
CA ASP A 1041 -15.61 -8.43 53.67
C ASP A 1041 -15.83 -9.87 53.19
N GLY A 1042 -14.79 -10.51 52.63
CA GLY A 1042 -14.84 -11.93 52.24
C GLY A 1042 -14.82 -12.92 53.42
N LYS A 1043 -14.58 -12.44 54.65
CA LYS A 1043 -14.39 -13.23 55.87
C LYS A 1043 -15.41 -12.93 56.96
N LEU A 1044 -16.47 -12.18 56.64
CA LEU A 1044 -17.53 -11.80 57.57
C LEU A 1044 -18.18 -13.00 58.27
N VAL A 1045 -18.38 -14.12 57.56
CA VAL A 1045 -18.99 -15.35 58.11
C VAL A 1045 -18.03 -16.04 59.10
N ASP A 1046 -16.73 -16.11 58.77
CA ASP A 1046 -15.70 -16.71 59.62
C ASP A 1046 -15.49 -15.91 60.92
N GLY A 1047 -15.60 -14.58 60.85
CA GLY A 1047 -15.49 -13.70 62.02
C GLY A 1047 -16.62 -13.89 63.02
N VAL A 1048 -17.85 -14.12 62.53
CA VAL A 1048 -19.01 -14.45 63.36
C VAL A 1048 -18.88 -15.84 64.00
N ALA A 1049 -18.14 -16.76 63.38
CA ALA A 1049 -17.83 -18.09 63.90
C ALA A 1049 -16.66 -18.11 64.91
N GLY A 1050 -16.01 -16.98 65.18
CA GLY A 1050 -14.94 -16.84 66.17
C GLY A 1050 -13.51 -16.90 65.61
N GLU A 1051 -13.33 -16.89 64.29
CA GLU A 1051 -12.03 -16.84 63.62
C GLU A 1051 -11.37 -15.47 63.84
N ARG A 1052 -10.10 -15.45 64.28
CA ARG A 1052 -9.40 -14.19 64.62
C ARG A 1052 -8.71 -13.51 63.43
N LEU A 1053 -8.55 -14.18 62.29
CA LEU A 1053 -7.80 -13.71 61.13
C LEU A 1053 -8.70 -13.17 60.03
N VAL A 1054 -9.53 -12.18 60.36
CA VAL A 1054 -10.59 -11.63 59.49
C VAL A 1054 -10.33 -10.21 59.03
N PHE A 1055 -9.09 -9.73 59.18
CA PHE A 1055 -8.70 -8.36 58.83
C PHE A 1055 -7.71 -8.32 57.67
N LYS A 1056 -7.66 -7.19 56.97
CA LYS A 1056 -6.68 -6.84 55.92
C LYS A 1056 -5.90 -5.58 56.32
N ARG A 1057 -4.62 -5.50 55.94
CA ARG A 1057 -3.74 -4.36 56.25
C ARG A 1057 -2.84 -4.02 55.07
N ARG A 1058 -2.55 -2.73 54.87
CA ARG A 1058 -1.59 -2.29 53.84
C ARG A 1058 -0.14 -2.58 54.28
N GLY A 1059 0.58 -3.36 53.47
CA GLY A 1059 1.98 -3.72 53.68
C GLY A 1059 2.68 -4.04 52.36
N VAL A 1060 4.00 -4.21 52.39
CA VAL A 1060 4.78 -4.66 51.22
C VAL A 1060 4.66 -6.18 51.16
N SER A 1061 4.19 -6.72 50.05
CA SER A 1061 4.04 -8.17 49.87
C SER A 1061 5.38 -8.79 49.50
N ASP A 1062 5.82 -9.81 50.24
CA ASP A 1062 6.67 -10.85 49.66
C ASP A 1062 5.89 -11.54 48.53
N SER A 1063 6.58 -11.88 47.44
CA SER A 1063 6.09 -12.37 46.14
C SER A 1063 4.78 -13.20 46.14
N PRO A 1064 3.89 -13.09 45.12
CA PRO A 1064 2.56 -13.73 45.08
C PRO A 1064 2.56 -15.27 44.95
N PHE A 1065 3.70 -15.94 45.10
CA PHE A 1065 3.82 -17.40 44.94
C PHE A 1065 4.41 -18.07 46.19
N GLN A 1066 3.78 -17.87 47.35
CA GLN A 1066 3.97 -18.81 48.47
C GLN A 1066 2.93 -19.94 48.37
N ALA A 1067 3.42 -21.16 48.11
CA ALA A 1067 2.61 -22.37 48.18
C ALA A 1067 2.14 -22.65 49.63
N PRO A 1068 1.00 -23.33 49.84
CA PRO A 1068 0.52 -23.67 51.17
C PRO A 1068 1.50 -24.62 51.87
N ALA A 1069 1.76 -24.37 53.15
CA ALA A 1069 2.51 -25.28 54.01
C ALA A 1069 1.77 -26.63 54.13
N GLY A 1070 2.22 -27.63 53.36
CA GLY A 1070 1.76 -29.00 53.42
C GLY A 1070 2.78 -29.95 52.80
N HIS A 1071 3.37 -30.80 53.64
CA HIS A 1071 4.30 -31.90 53.33
C HIS A 1071 5.71 -31.51 52.85
N GLN A 1072 6.57 -31.17 53.82
CA GLN A 1072 8.02 -31.22 53.67
C GLN A 1072 8.49 -32.68 53.56
N GLN A 1073 8.96 -33.06 52.39
CA GLN A 1073 10.08 -34.00 52.27
C GLN A 1073 11.32 -33.15 51.96
N ASP A 1074 12.39 -33.35 52.73
CA ASP A 1074 13.70 -32.76 52.48
C ASP A 1074 14.20 -33.22 51.10
N GLN A 1075 13.92 -32.45 50.05
CA GLN A 1075 14.56 -32.57 48.74
C GLN A 1075 15.65 -31.52 48.66
N GLU A 1076 16.87 -31.94 48.29
CA GLU A 1076 17.97 -31.03 48.06
C GLU A 1076 17.68 -30.10 46.85
N PRO A 1077 18.09 -28.83 46.89
CA PRO A 1077 17.82 -27.87 45.83
C PRO A 1077 18.44 -28.33 44.52
N LYS A 1078 17.68 -28.22 43.43
CA LYS A 1078 18.13 -28.66 42.10
C LYS A 1078 19.24 -27.75 41.60
N GLN A 1079 20.32 -28.34 41.08
CA GLN A 1079 21.51 -27.62 40.67
C GLN A 1079 21.46 -27.34 39.17
N MET A 1080 21.39 -26.05 38.79
CA MET A 1080 21.29 -25.63 37.39
C MET A 1080 22.43 -24.70 36.97
N LEU A 1081 23.24 -25.11 36.00
CA LEU A 1081 24.28 -24.26 35.42
C LEU A 1081 23.87 -23.76 34.03
N PHE A 1082 23.90 -22.46 33.82
CA PHE A 1082 23.74 -21.83 32.52
C PHE A 1082 25.09 -21.37 31.98
N VAL A 1083 25.51 -21.93 30.85
CA VAL A 1083 26.71 -21.58 30.12
C VAL A 1083 26.31 -20.66 28.97
N MET A 1084 26.62 -19.37 29.09
CA MET A 1084 26.26 -18.31 28.16
C MET A 1084 27.40 -18.01 27.18
N ASP A 1085 27.11 -17.94 25.89
CA ASP A 1085 28.06 -17.43 24.92
C ASP A 1085 28.21 -15.90 25.08
N VAL A 1086 29.37 -15.47 25.56
CA VAL A 1086 29.78 -14.07 25.68
C VAL A 1086 30.99 -13.76 24.79
N SER A 1087 31.07 -14.45 23.66
CA SER A 1087 32.10 -14.24 22.64
C SER A 1087 31.96 -12.88 21.93
N GLY A 1088 33.04 -12.43 21.31
CA GLY A 1088 33.06 -11.17 20.60
C GLY A 1088 32.17 -11.13 19.36
N SER A 1089 31.76 -12.29 18.82
CA SER A 1089 30.72 -12.38 17.78
C SER A 1089 29.38 -11.87 18.26
N MET A 1090 29.05 -12.08 19.55
CA MET A 1090 27.80 -11.63 20.15
C MET A 1090 27.66 -10.12 20.02
N TYR A 1091 28.67 -9.36 20.45
CA TYR A 1091 28.69 -7.91 20.34
C TYR A 1091 28.77 -7.44 18.88
N ARG A 1092 29.62 -8.08 18.06
CA ARG A 1092 29.90 -7.64 16.68
C ARG A 1092 28.69 -7.74 15.76
N PHE A 1093 27.90 -8.80 15.90
CA PHE A 1093 26.76 -9.06 15.02
C PHE A 1093 25.43 -8.64 15.65
N ASN A 1094 25.44 -8.11 16.89
CA ASN A 1094 24.20 -7.70 17.56
C ASN A 1094 23.40 -6.68 16.74
N SER A 1095 24.05 -5.69 16.11
CA SER A 1095 23.37 -4.73 15.25
C SER A 1095 22.76 -5.32 13.97
N GLN A 1096 23.10 -6.58 13.63
CA GLN A 1096 22.56 -7.28 12.47
C GLN A 1096 21.43 -8.25 12.82
N ASP A 1097 21.51 -8.95 13.96
CA ASP A 1097 20.57 -10.02 14.31
C ASP A 1097 20.15 -10.08 15.78
N SER A 1098 20.44 -9.03 16.57
CA SER A 1098 20.06 -8.90 17.99
C SER A 1098 20.46 -10.12 18.85
N ARG A 1099 21.53 -10.85 18.49
CA ARG A 1099 21.92 -12.07 19.21
C ARG A 1099 22.38 -11.82 20.65
N LEU A 1100 23.04 -10.69 20.92
CA LEU A 1100 23.46 -10.31 22.27
C LEU A 1100 22.26 -9.83 23.08
N GLU A 1101 21.35 -9.05 22.48
CA GLU A 1101 20.09 -8.66 23.12
C GLU A 1101 19.29 -9.89 23.58
N ARG A 1102 19.09 -10.88 22.70
CA ARG A 1102 18.41 -12.13 23.07
C ARG A 1102 19.14 -12.91 24.17
N MET A 1103 20.47 -12.88 24.20
CA MET A 1103 21.27 -13.49 25.28
C MET A 1103 21.04 -12.79 26.63
N LEU A 1104 20.96 -11.45 26.62
CA LEU A 1104 20.68 -10.66 27.81
C LEU A 1104 19.25 -10.84 28.29
N GLU A 1105 18.27 -10.87 27.38
CA GLU A 1105 16.87 -11.19 27.69
C GLU A 1105 16.73 -12.57 28.32
N THR A 1106 17.41 -13.58 27.75
CA THR A 1106 17.43 -14.95 28.30
C THR A 1106 17.99 -14.96 29.72
N SER A 1107 19.10 -14.24 29.94
CA SER A 1107 19.75 -14.13 31.26
C SER A 1107 18.87 -13.41 32.28
N LEU A 1108 18.20 -12.33 31.87
CA LEU A 1108 17.26 -11.59 32.72
C LEU A 1108 16.04 -12.44 33.05
N MET A 1109 15.48 -13.15 32.07
CA MET A 1109 14.36 -14.07 32.25
C MET A 1109 14.72 -15.15 33.27
N ILE A 1110 15.91 -15.76 33.20
CA ILE A 1110 16.37 -16.75 34.19
C ILE A 1110 16.44 -16.13 35.60
N MET A 1111 17.07 -14.96 35.74
CA MET A 1111 17.21 -14.29 37.04
C MET A 1111 15.86 -13.86 37.65
N GLU A 1112 14.91 -13.41 36.83
CA GLU A 1112 13.57 -13.02 37.29
C GLU A 1112 12.66 -14.22 37.55
N SER A 1113 12.72 -15.26 36.72
CA SER A 1113 11.84 -16.44 36.83
C SER A 1113 12.16 -17.29 38.05
N PHE A 1114 13.42 -17.28 38.51
CA PHE A 1114 13.86 -18.06 39.67
C PHE A 1114 13.89 -17.25 40.97
N ALA A 1115 13.59 -15.94 40.91
CA ALA A 1115 13.45 -15.13 42.11
C ALA A 1115 12.27 -15.63 42.98
N GLY A 1116 12.55 -15.95 44.25
CA GLY A 1116 11.57 -16.51 45.20
C GLY A 1116 11.56 -18.04 45.28
N PHE A 1117 12.35 -18.76 44.48
CA PHE A 1117 12.48 -20.23 44.49
C PHE A 1117 13.83 -20.71 45.04
N GLU A 1118 14.54 -19.88 45.82
CA GLU A 1118 15.91 -20.14 46.27
C GLU A 1118 16.04 -21.35 47.23
N ARG A 1119 14.92 -21.89 47.71
CA ARG A 1119 14.86 -23.13 48.51
C ARG A 1119 14.76 -24.39 47.65
N GLU A 1120 14.24 -24.27 46.44
CA GLU A 1120 13.94 -25.40 45.54
C GLU A 1120 14.98 -25.50 44.41
N LEU A 1121 15.59 -24.37 44.03
CA LEU A 1121 16.51 -24.24 42.90
C LEU A 1121 17.75 -23.44 43.30
N ASP A 1122 18.92 -23.96 42.96
CA ASP A 1122 20.19 -23.22 43.03
C ASP A 1122 20.79 -23.13 41.62
N TYR A 1123 21.11 -21.92 41.17
CA TYR A 1123 21.55 -21.68 39.80
C TYR A 1123 22.83 -20.85 39.71
N CYS A 1124 23.59 -21.12 38.65
CA CYS A 1124 24.83 -20.43 38.32
C CYS A 1124 24.77 -19.97 36.86
N ILE A 1125 25.26 -18.76 36.58
CA ILE A 1125 25.42 -18.23 35.21
C ILE A 1125 26.91 -18.02 34.98
N MET A 1126 27.47 -18.78 34.04
CA MET A 1126 28.85 -18.67 33.60
C MET A 1126 28.91 -18.35 32.11
N GLY A 1127 29.80 -17.45 31.72
CA GLY A 1127 30.11 -17.17 30.32
C GLY A 1127 31.27 -17.99 29.79
N HIS A 1128 31.34 -18.13 28.46
CA HIS A 1128 32.56 -18.47 27.74
C HIS A 1128 32.83 -17.47 26.62
N SER A 1129 34.09 -17.29 26.26
CA SER A 1129 34.53 -16.43 25.13
C SER A 1129 35.90 -16.88 24.65
N GLY A 1130 36.52 -16.16 23.71
CA GLY A 1130 37.91 -16.42 23.32
C GLY A 1130 38.97 -16.18 24.41
N ASP A 1131 38.61 -15.61 25.57
CA ASP A 1131 39.54 -15.41 26.69
C ASP A 1131 39.58 -16.57 27.70
N SER A 1132 38.42 -17.14 27.99
CA SER A 1132 38.27 -18.18 29.02
C SER A 1132 37.05 -19.06 28.74
N PRO A 1133 37.13 -20.37 29.02
CA PRO A 1133 35.98 -21.27 29.06
C PRO A 1133 35.06 -21.05 30.27
N GLU A 1134 35.49 -20.27 31.26
CA GLU A 1134 34.78 -20.10 32.54
C GLU A 1134 34.89 -18.65 33.00
N ILE A 1135 33.79 -17.90 32.87
CA ILE A 1135 33.68 -16.49 33.26
C ILE A 1135 32.49 -16.37 34.22
N PRO A 1136 32.71 -16.17 35.53
CA PRO A 1136 31.61 -16.18 36.49
C PRO A 1136 30.80 -14.87 36.43
N PHE A 1137 29.48 -14.98 36.29
CA PHE A 1137 28.55 -13.85 36.39
C PHE A 1137 27.62 -13.99 37.60
N VAL A 1138 27.11 -15.20 37.85
CA VAL A 1138 26.33 -15.55 39.05
C VAL A 1138 26.85 -16.88 39.58
N GLU A 1139 27.21 -16.94 40.85
CA GLU A 1139 27.72 -18.14 41.52
C GLU A 1139 26.61 -18.89 42.27
N PHE A 1140 26.74 -20.20 42.43
CA PHE A 1140 25.82 -21.02 43.23
C PHE A 1140 25.72 -20.47 44.67
N GLY A 1141 24.50 -20.44 45.22
CA GLY A 1141 24.19 -19.87 46.53
C GLY A 1141 24.23 -18.33 46.61
N ALA A 1142 24.53 -17.64 45.51
CA ALA A 1142 24.60 -16.18 45.46
C ALA A 1142 23.79 -15.55 44.30
N PRO A 1143 22.46 -15.83 44.19
CA PRO A 1143 21.62 -15.21 43.17
C PRO A 1143 21.43 -13.70 43.42
N PRO A 1144 21.30 -12.88 42.36
CA PRO A 1144 21.08 -11.44 42.48
C PRO A 1144 19.71 -11.12 43.09
N LYS A 1145 19.72 -10.33 44.17
CA LYS A 1145 18.57 -10.08 45.04
C LYS A 1145 17.63 -9.02 44.52
N ASP A 1146 18.19 -7.98 43.90
CA ASP A 1146 17.43 -6.82 43.42
C ASP A 1146 17.69 -6.53 41.94
N ARG A 1147 16.88 -5.61 41.39
CA ARG A 1147 17.01 -5.18 39.98
C ARG A 1147 18.38 -4.56 39.69
N LYS A 1148 19.04 -3.97 40.69
CA LYS A 1148 20.34 -3.33 40.55
C LYS A 1148 21.45 -4.38 40.36
N GLU A 1149 21.45 -5.44 41.15
CA GLU A 1149 22.37 -6.57 41.00
C GLU A 1149 22.15 -7.31 39.68
N ARG A 1150 20.89 -7.51 39.25
CA ARG A 1150 20.57 -8.08 37.93
C ARG A 1150 21.08 -7.22 36.79
N LEU A 1151 20.87 -5.91 36.85
CA LEU A 1151 21.39 -4.98 35.85
C LEU A 1151 22.93 -5.02 35.78
N ARG A 1152 23.61 -5.12 36.95
CA ARG A 1152 25.07 -5.26 37.01
C ARG A 1152 25.56 -6.54 36.32
N VAL A 1153 24.86 -7.66 36.49
CA VAL A 1153 25.18 -8.92 35.79
C VAL A 1153 25.12 -8.71 34.27
N LEU A 1154 24.04 -8.12 33.75
CA LEU A 1154 23.89 -7.84 32.31
C LEU A 1154 24.96 -6.88 31.78
N GLN A 1155 25.27 -5.81 32.53
CA GLN A 1155 26.32 -4.87 32.17
C GLN A 1155 27.71 -5.52 32.11
N LYS A 1156 28.00 -6.45 33.04
CA LYS A 1156 29.24 -7.25 33.01
C LYS A 1156 29.30 -8.15 31.78
N MET A 1157 28.19 -8.77 31.39
CA MET A 1157 28.11 -9.58 30.16
C MET A 1157 28.38 -8.75 28.90
N VAL A 1158 27.74 -7.57 28.77
CA VAL A 1158 27.96 -6.65 27.64
C VAL A 1158 29.42 -6.20 27.60
N ALA A 1159 29.96 -5.72 28.72
CA ALA A 1159 31.36 -5.30 28.80
C ALA A 1159 32.30 -6.43 28.38
N HIS A 1160 32.08 -7.65 28.87
CA HIS A 1160 32.91 -8.79 28.50
C HIS A 1160 32.89 -9.06 26.98
N THR A 1161 31.71 -9.11 26.35
CA THR A 1161 31.59 -9.35 24.90
C THR A 1161 32.27 -8.27 24.04
N GLN A 1162 32.36 -7.04 24.55
CA GLN A 1162 32.96 -5.91 23.85
C GLN A 1162 34.50 -6.03 23.78
N TYR A 1163 35.12 -6.38 24.92
CA TYR A 1163 36.58 -6.36 25.09
C TYR A 1163 37.23 -7.74 24.93
N CYS A 1164 36.45 -8.82 24.81
CA CYS A 1164 37.03 -10.16 24.79
C CYS A 1164 37.79 -10.50 23.49
N ARG A 1165 38.72 -11.45 23.60
CA ARG A 1165 39.44 -12.02 22.44
C ARG A 1165 38.47 -12.71 21.48
N SER A 1166 38.82 -12.64 20.20
CA SER A 1166 38.21 -13.52 19.20
C SER A 1166 38.71 -14.95 19.40
N GLY A 1167 37.78 -15.90 19.42
CA GLY A 1167 38.05 -17.31 19.68
C GLY A 1167 36.84 -17.98 20.33
N ASP A 1168 36.81 -19.30 20.36
CA ASP A 1168 35.73 -20.06 20.96
C ASP A 1168 36.26 -21.13 21.92
N HIS A 1169 35.66 -21.18 23.11
CA HIS A 1169 35.90 -22.18 24.13
C HIS A 1169 34.61 -22.96 24.47
N THR A 1170 33.58 -22.92 23.61
CA THR A 1170 32.26 -23.55 23.83
C THR A 1170 32.41 -24.99 24.34
N VAL A 1171 33.19 -25.83 23.65
CA VAL A 1171 33.30 -27.25 24.02
C VAL A 1171 33.97 -27.47 25.38
N GLU A 1172 35.02 -26.69 25.67
CA GLU A 1172 35.71 -26.75 26.95
C GLU A 1172 34.83 -26.22 28.08
N ALA A 1173 34.03 -25.18 27.82
CA ALA A 1173 33.06 -24.64 28.76
C ALA A 1173 31.95 -25.64 29.09
N VAL A 1174 31.44 -26.38 28.09
CA VAL A 1174 30.47 -27.46 28.31
C VAL A 1174 31.09 -28.57 29.17
N GLU A 1175 32.31 -29.02 28.84
CA GLU A 1175 32.98 -30.07 29.59
C GLU A 1175 33.21 -29.68 31.06
N ARG A 1176 33.75 -28.49 31.30
CA ARG A 1176 33.97 -27.96 32.66
C ARG A 1176 32.65 -27.74 33.40
N GLY A 1177 31.63 -27.24 32.71
CA GLY A 1177 30.30 -27.03 33.29
C GLY A 1177 29.65 -28.33 33.75
N VAL A 1178 29.71 -29.38 32.91
CA VAL A 1178 29.21 -30.72 33.26
C VAL A 1178 30.00 -31.30 34.44
N GLN A 1179 31.33 -31.20 34.44
CA GLN A 1179 32.16 -31.65 35.56
C GLN A 1179 31.86 -30.90 36.86
N ARG A 1180 31.65 -29.58 36.78
CA ARG A 1180 31.36 -28.71 37.93
C ARG A 1180 30.03 -29.08 38.57
N VAL A 1181 28.97 -29.27 37.78
CA VAL A 1181 27.66 -29.69 38.31
C VAL A 1181 27.69 -31.14 38.79
N ALA A 1182 28.46 -32.02 38.13
CA ALA A 1182 28.63 -33.40 38.57
C ALA A 1182 29.31 -33.53 39.95
N ALA A 1183 30.13 -32.55 40.34
CA ALA A 1183 30.79 -32.50 41.64
C ALA A 1183 29.89 -31.98 42.79
N LEU A 1184 28.72 -31.41 42.50
CA LEU A 1184 27.78 -30.91 43.50
C LEU A 1184 26.91 -32.04 44.06
N GLU A 1185 26.48 -31.91 45.32
CA GLU A 1185 25.49 -32.79 45.94
C GLU A 1185 24.07 -32.34 45.50
N GLY A 1186 23.17 -33.29 45.23
CA GLY A 1186 21.84 -33.01 44.67
C GLY A 1186 21.35 -34.11 43.72
N ASP A 1187 20.04 -34.40 43.76
CA ASP A 1187 19.38 -35.46 42.98
C ASP A 1187 19.14 -35.08 41.51
N ASP A 1188 18.85 -33.81 41.23
CA ASP A 1188 18.53 -33.28 39.90
C ASP A 1188 19.59 -32.25 39.45
N ARG A 1189 20.32 -32.55 38.37
CA ARG A 1189 21.47 -31.76 37.88
C ARG A 1189 21.33 -31.40 36.41
N PHE A 1190 21.32 -30.10 36.11
CA PHE A 1190 21.13 -29.57 34.76
C PHE A 1190 22.27 -28.66 34.31
N VAL A 1191 22.61 -28.75 33.02
CA VAL A 1191 23.50 -27.79 32.35
C VAL A 1191 22.80 -27.29 31.09
N PHE A 1192 22.64 -25.98 30.94
CA PHE A 1192 22.06 -25.35 29.76
C PHE A 1192 23.11 -24.51 29.06
N VAL A 1193 23.43 -24.85 27.81
CA VAL A 1193 24.43 -24.13 27.01
C VAL A 1193 23.68 -23.25 26.02
N VAL A 1194 23.75 -21.93 26.18
CA VAL A 1194 23.06 -20.97 25.33
C VAL A 1194 24.05 -20.36 24.34
N SER A 1195 23.83 -20.56 23.05
CA SER A 1195 24.79 -20.20 21.98
C SER A 1195 24.11 -19.62 20.74
N ASP A 1196 24.86 -18.86 19.94
CA ASP A 1196 24.44 -18.31 18.64
C ASP A 1196 24.50 -19.31 17.46
N ALA A 1197 24.79 -20.59 17.76
CA ALA A 1197 24.88 -21.70 16.83
C ALA A 1197 26.03 -21.61 15.80
N ASN A 1198 27.01 -20.73 16.01
CA ASN A 1198 28.08 -20.46 15.05
C ASN A 1198 29.29 -21.42 15.22
N LEU A 1199 29.02 -22.74 15.33
CA LEU A 1199 30.03 -23.77 15.65
C LEU A 1199 30.95 -24.09 14.45
N GLU A 1200 30.46 -24.01 13.22
CA GLU A 1200 31.20 -24.39 12.01
C GLU A 1200 32.40 -23.46 11.77
N ARG A 1201 32.25 -22.15 12.06
CA ARG A 1201 33.33 -21.15 11.91
C ARG A 1201 34.53 -21.39 12.83
N TYR A 1202 34.33 -22.11 13.93
CA TYR A 1202 35.39 -22.47 14.87
C TYR A 1202 35.89 -23.91 14.68
N GLY A 1203 35.41 -24.61 13.63
CA GLY A 1203 35.81 -25.99 13.33
C GLY A 1203 35.29 -27.01 14.35
N ILE A 1204 34.19 -26.69 15.05
CA ILE A 1204 33.61 -27.57 16.07
C ILE A 1204 32.54 -28.45 15.43
N GLU A 1205 32.81 -29.75 15.36
CA GLU A 1205 31.81 -30.71 14.87
C GLU A 1205 30.66 -30.87 15.88
N PRO A 1206 29.38 -30.76 15.47
CA PRO A 1206 28.22 -30.95 16.36
C PRO A 1206 28.23 -32.28 17.11
N ARG A 1207 28.75 -33.34 16.49
CA ARG A 1207 28.92 -34.66 17.13
C ARG A 1207 29.89 -34.64 18.29
N TYR A 1208 30.92 -33.79 18.23
CA TYR A 1208 31.89 -33.65 19.31
C TYR A 1208 31.28 -32.93 20.51
N LEU A 1209 30.52 -31.85 20.27
CA LEU A 1209 29.72 -31.18 21.30
C LEU A 1209 28.69 -32.13 21.93
N GLY A 1210 28.00 -32.93 21.12
CA GLY A 1210 27.06 -33.95 21.58
C GLY A 1210 27.67 -35.03 22.47
N ARG A 1211 28.95 -35.38 22.29
CA ARG A 1211 29.67 -36.29 23.19
C ARG A 1211 29.95 -35.66 24.56
N LYS A 1212 30.24 -34.36 24.60
CA LYS A 1212 30.50 -33.63 25.86
C LYS A 1212 29.21 -33.36 26.65
N LEU A 1213 28.10 -33.10 25.97
CA LEU A 1213 26.77 -33.01 26.63
C LEU A 1213 26.33 -34.33 27.29
N ASN A 1214 26.91 -35.47 26.87
CA ASN A 1214 26.62 -36.80 27.40
C ASN A 1214 27.80 -37.40 28.19
N SER A 1215 28.80 -36.59 28.59
CA SER A 1215 30.00 -37.13 29.24
C SER A 1215 29.71 -37.71 30.63
N GLU A 1216 28.74 -37.15 31.35
CA GLU A 1216 28.32 -37.60 32.68
C GLU A 1216 26.83 -38.04 32.67
N PRO A 1217 26.52 -39.31 32.96
CA PRO A 1217 25.15 -39.83 32.90
C PRO A 1217 24.23 -39.27 33.98
N GLY A 1218 24.78 -38.73 35.07
CA GLY A 1218 24.03 -38.09 36.16
C GLY A 1218 23.71 -36.60 35.93
N VAL A 1219 24.10 -36.02 34.78
CA VAL A 1219 23.88 -34.60 34.46
C VAL A 1219 23.07 -34.48 33.16
N GLN A 1220 21.97 -33.74 33.22
CA GLN A 1220 21.13 -33.43 32.06
C GLN A 1220 21.62 -32.15 31.38
N ALA A 1221 22.55 -32.28 30.44
CA ALA A 1221 23.07 -31.16 29.66
C ALA A 1221 22.31 -30.95 28.34
N HIS A 1222 21.89 -29.73 28.05
CA HIS A 1222 21.13 -29.33 26.86
C HIS A 1222 21.77 -28.12 26.17
N ALA A 1223 21.79 -28.09 24.84
CA ALA A 1223 22.18 -26.93 24.05
C ALA A 1223 20.95 -26.18 23.52
N LEU A 1224 20.91 -24.87 23.76
CA LEU A 1224 19.88 -23.93 23.37
C LEU A 1224 20.46 -22.94 22.37
N PHE A 1225 20.01 -23.01 21.13
CA PHE A 1225 20.44 -22.10 20.06
C PHE A 1225 19.46 -20.94 19.93
N ILE A 1226 19.92 -19.74 20.30
CA ILE A 1226 19.09 -18.54 20.35
C ILE A 1226 19.30 -17.60 19.17
N ALA A 1227 20.22 -17.92 18.26
CA ALA A 1227 20.41 -17.24 16.99
C ALA A 1227 20.78 -18.28 15.91
N SER A 1228 20.61 -17.91 14.64
CA SER A 1228 20.99 -18.75 13.51
C SER A 1228 21.41 -17.87 12.34
N PHE A 1229 22.55 -18.17 11.73
CA PHE A 1229 22.90 -17.62 10.42
C PHE A 1229 22.33 -18.57 9.36
N ALA A 1230 21.33 -18.11 8.60
CA ALA A 1230 20.51 -19.00 7.75
C ALA A 1230 19.93 -20.18 8.57
N ASP A 1231 20.10 -21.43 8.12
CA ASP A 1231 19.57 -22.64 8.76
C ASP A 1231 20.60 -23.42 9.62
N GLU A 1232 21.70 -22.78 10.03
CA GLU A 1232 22.80 -23.46 10.75
C GLU A 1232 22.33 -24.11 12.06
N ALA A 1233 21.52 -23.41 12.86
CA ALA A 1233 21.03 -23.92 14.14
C ALA A 1233 20.19 -25.21 14.01
N GLU A 1234 19.36 -25.29 12.97
CA GLU A 1234 18.51 -26.46 12.71
C GLU A 1234 19.32 -27.65 12.16
N ARG A 1235 20.42 -27.39 11.43
CA ARG A 1235 21.36 -28.44 11.00
C ARG A 1235 22.12 -29.03 12.20
N ILE A 1236 22.64 -28.18 13.08
CA ILE A 1236 23.34 -28.60 14.31
C ILE A 1236 22.40 -29.42 15.20
N ARG A 1237 21.15 -28.97 15.37
CA ARG A 1237 20.12 -29.69 16.13
C ARG A 1237 19.90 -31.12 15.63
N ARG A 1238 19.91 -31.35 14.30
CA ARG A 1238 19.73 -32.68 13.70
C ARG A 1238 20.91 -33.63 13.93
N GLU A 1239 22.10 -33.09 14.16
CA GLU A 1239 23.31 -33.87 14.42
C GLU A 1239 23.58 -34.13 15.91
N LEU A 1240 22.95 -33.35 16.79
CA LEU A 1240 22.98 -33.58 18.23
C LEU A 1240 22.10 -34.79 18.64
N PRO A 1241 22.41 -35.44 19.77
CA PRO A 1241 21.56 -36.50 20.32
C PRO A 1241 20.12 -36.03 20.53
N ALA A 1242 19.14 -36.90 20.25
CA ALA A 1242 17.72 -36.57 20.37
C ALA A 1242 17.37 -36.04 21.78
N GLY A 1243 16.71 -34.87 21.84
CA GLY A 1243 16.34 -34.21 23.09
C GLY A 1243 17.45 -33.39 23.77
N ARG A 1244 18.64 -33.29 23.17
CA ARG A 1244 19.78 -32.54 23.72
C ARG A 1244 20.06 -31.20 23.02
N GLY A 1245 19.44 -30.95 21.87
CA GLY A 1245 19.56 -29.70 21.14
C GLY A 1245 18.19 -29.07 20.89
N HIS A 1246 18.08 -27.76 21.12
CA HIS A 1246 16.86 -26.98 20.97
C HIS A 1246 17.16 -25.67 20.23
N VAL A 1247 16.22 -25.20 19.41
CA VAL A 1247 16.34 -23.95 18.65
C VAL A 1247 15.19 -23.04 19.06
N CYS A 1248 15.49 -21.82 19.48
CA CYS A 1248 14.51 -20.85 19.95
C CYS A 1248 14.91 -19.45 19.47
N LEU A 1249 14.37 -19.03 18.32
CA LEU A 1249 14.73 -17.75 17.69
C LEU A 1249 13.94 -16.56 18.26
N ASP A 1250 12.78 -16.84 18.85
CA ASP A 1250 11.91 -15.90 19.56
C ASP A 1250 12.00 -16.16 21.07
N THR A 1251 12.42 -15.16 21.83
CA THR A 1251 12.63 -15.28 23.29
C THR A 1251 11.33 -15.49 24.06
N SER A 1252 10.17 -15.16 23.48
CA SER A 1252 8.86 -15.42 24.09
C SER A 1252 8.50 -16.91 24.18
N ASP A 1253 9.14 -17.75 23.36
CA ASP A 1253 8.97 -19.21 23.37
C ASP A 1253 9.88 -19.94 24.38
N LEU A 1254 10.89 -19.26 24.94
CA LEU A 1254 11.83 -19.84 25.92
C LEU A 1254 11.12 -20.49 27.14
N PRO A 1255 10.12 -19.86 27.78
CA PRO A 1255 9.44 -20.46 28.93
C PRO A 1255 8.74 -21.78 28.58
N ARG A 1256 8.16 -21.86 27.38
CA ARG A 1256 7.51 -23.08 26.87
C ARG A 1256 8.53 -24.18 26.63
N MET A 1257 9.70 -23.85 26.09
CA MET A 1257 10.79 -24.78 25.84
C MET A 1257 11.38 -25.32 27.16
N PHE A 1258 11.68 -24.46 28.14
CA PHE A 1258 12.14 -24.90 29.46
C PHE A 1258 11.10 -25.81 30.14
N LYS A 1259 9.81 -25.46 30.05
CA LYS A 1259 8.72 -26.32 30.54
C LYS A 1259 8.73 -27.70 29.87
N GLN A 1260 8.99 -27.78 28.56
CA GLN A 1260 9.09 -29.07 27.85
C GLN A 1260 10.30 -29.89 28.32
N ILE A 1261 11.47 -29.26 28.47
CA ILE A 1261 12.69 -29.93 28.96
C ILE A 1261 12.48 -30.47 30.37
N PHE A 1262 11.95 -29.63 31.28
CA PHE A 1262 11.62 -30.04 32.64
C PHE A 1262 10.55 -31.14 32.68
N THR A 1263 9.48 -31.03 31.90
CA THR A 1263 8.42 -32.07 31.86
C THR A 1263 8.96 -33.40 31.32
N ALA A 1264 9.87 -33.38 30.34
CA ALA A 1264 10.51 -34.58 29.82
C ALA A 1264 11.47 -35.22 30.84
N ALA A 1265 12.18 -34.41 31.62
CA ALA A 1265 13.05 -34.85 32.72
C ALA A 1265 12.26 -35.47 33.88
N PHE A 1266 11.13 -34.86 34.25
CA PHE A 1266 10.27 -35.30 35.36
C PHE A 1266 9.24 -36.38 34.98
N GLY A 1267 9.06 -36.65 33.69
CA GLY A 1267 8.12 -37.66 33.16
C GLY A 1267 8.68 -39.09 33.10
N GLN A 1268 9.93 -39.30 33.50
CA GLN A 1268 10.56 -40.63 33.64
C GLN A 1268 10.83 -40.96 35.11
N THR A 1269 9.77 -40.99 35.93
CA THR A 1269 9.72 -41.71 37.21
C THR A 1269 8.43 -42.48 37.33
#